data_AF-A0A6A5HIM2-F1
#
_entry.id   AF-A0A6A5HIM2-F1
#
_cell.length_a   1.000
_cell.length_b   1.000
_cell.length_c   1.000
_cell.angle_alpha   90.00
_cell.angle_beta   90.00
_cell.angle_gamma   90.00
#
_symmetry.space_group_name_H-M   'P 1'
#
loop_
_entity.id
_entity.type
_entity.pdbx_description
1 polymer ?
#
loop_
_entity_poly.entity_id
_entity_poly.type
_entity_poly.pdbx_seq_one_letter_code
_entity_poly.pdbx_strand_id
1 'polypeptide(L)'
;MQIFLVFILLNVLPTFSIESSSEYLNSRKYLLNRNKRADGAMNQILEKHLPLGRVFNALYLQMELNDKKIDGSDVVAGVLNLKNKASLEKLVSLKVDGVADELKTVEQAVQAVPDGIKQIADVDTIADKFKLVSEINETMRQELVAAKNIENIPSFINNGDTLGTISSLSENLAEKVLTIINSIKSYTDVRKLTQPIDNCKIALSQLPKELNNLVNETVKSLNILLNGVEVGSKISGRTEDFKNLIDLLSKAELEKRKIASLKNIQSVQTVKFLNATSLSLKEALHISNQIPIASAFVSGSNLSEVNLDLQNKWLKSLLNKHGDLEKLSHFGTINELSNGIDGIRNFGKQVFTLDHLDDFGYFIDYMAKIEKYVADFQPLEIESFEHCLDYSRLKRPDVSNEMKDLAAKLDAFYNVIPHIQSEVNKVNDISLLIGEIRKHTPDSSLIDRDNFNEWKNGEGFSDMKKFFEELKKTFEPLKQNQSFIDDVKTLSNVGPKIKKVQDWISNITLAEKGCDIVYHLNVEKLRNMNNAPSTIYSIRSGGNIKKVQDFIENFPKLKTNLEKFKTAMARSNKEPSGGVGPTAQPPKGKTKRETKSIKDLKLERQSLLEVAYATRSLEQMKRIEEKSSDFQTVFLKGEDAVKAIPYVKDAEKKSKLEAVWKDFPNFKKDLESFKTSNSKAVASLKYVPEKNLKDVGNVYMNITVFKFSRQAELRGMRETMRYFDNPIPSLIDALASIEELLAMDWGLVHTNFQKVPNSLIGLQNDFLEFFRVEKKVEPNTKEKAPGGLNLFLLIGVGFGVLVLIAIIVLVILYCVFVHDSDLKKSPPVEPDYSPPEEKFFEFTYMQVQDARLEMNKRDKKYIGNTPLFNAVIRDDWPAAEKMIKQGVVLDATCAGPLCRTVLFEAVLKQKQSFCKKLLKAAADQTICDATGDDPDTWTDRFNMTDLFQYFYDERKLKAPPRIVPSVKRYWKVLVLDKSCFKFYKKKKLPKRIKNHITWGYNEDMDLDSFSHIVLPNEYVKKDVTLLLDEKDFLTFQLLGCWANLMSVKWLNALANKEIHEKAMNRDFEYYVMHTEYRGNHHERTVFKQKTSIHKLQPRLLMNVAVTLLPTKLPYWKDQTKELKALVEQFGGELPNEVIMDDDDNCPLPYYSMDIDNLSSQNRCWVLKFEDSKGVNPEWKKWPDRCTVSDIQLLFECIARWKVLEHSNSIVVPEEIAPEPEIVPGTDGKSKMVNTQKPASKTAGKSQFKNLKERKSKMVKKIEKRS
;
A
#
# COMPACT_ATOMS: atom_id res chain seq x y z
N MET A 1 50.32 -48.48 -22.74
CA MET A 1 50.63 -47.69 -21.53
C MET A 1 51.30 -46.41 -21.97
N GLN A 2 50.75 -45.26 -21.60
CA GLN A 2 51.42 -43.96 -21.39
C GLN A 2 52.43 -43.52 -22.48
N ILE A 3 52.14 -42.56 -23.36
CA ILE A 3 52.11 -41.11 -23.05
C ILE A 3 51.25 -40.42 -24.13
N PHE A 4 50.09 -39.90 -23.74
CA PHE A 4 49.18 -39.12 -24.59
C PHE A 4 48.61 -37.91 -23.80
N LEU A 5 49.40 -37.28 -22.94
CA LEU A 5 48.86 -36.35 -21.93
C LEU A 5 49.71 -35.09 -21.66
N VAL A 6 50.31 -34.49 -22.69
CA VAL A 6 51.04 -33.20 -22.55
C VAL A 6 50.75 -32.23 -23.71
N PHE A 7 49.56 -32.28 -24.34
CA PHE A 7 49.24 -31.45 -25.51
C PHE A 7 48.25 -30.29 -25.28
N ILE A 8 47.79 -30.00 -24.06
CA ILE A 8 46.79 -28.93 -23.84
C ILE A 8 47.05 -28.21 -22.51
N LEU A 9 48.06 -27.35 -22.46
CA LEU A 9 48.20 -26.26 -21.49
C LEU A 9 49.42 -25.41 -21.89
N LEU A 10 49.23 -24.08 -21.97
CA LEU A 10 50.23 -23.03 -22.26
C LEU A 10 50.37 -22.61 -23.73
N ASN A 11 49.44 -21.78 -24.20
CA ASN A 11 49.80 -20.54 -24.91
C ASN A 11 48.64 -19.54 -24.77
N VAL A 12 48.90 -18.50 -23.98
CA VAL A 12 47.99 -17.46 -23.47
C VAL A 12 48.60 -16.11 -23.86
N LEU A 13 47.73 -15.19 -24.33
CA LEU A 13 47.88 -13.73 -24.57
C LEU A 13 48.48 -13.28 -25.93
N PRO A 14 47.87 -12.24 -26.55
CA PRO A 14 48.11 -10.83 -26.18
C PRO A 14 46.83 -10.12 -25.68
N THR A 15 46.82 -9.45 -24.54
CA THR A 15 47.17 -8.03 -24.25
C THR A 15 46.48 -6.96 -25.11
N PHE A 16 45.83 -6.06 -24.36
CA PHE A 16 44.92 -4.97 -24.71
C PHE A 16 45.63 -3.70 -25.23
N SER A 17 44.78 -2.76 -25.72
CA SER A 17 44.93 -1.27 -25.68
C SER A 17 45.65 -0.64 -26.91
N ILE A 18 45.34 0.53 -27.50
CA ILE A 18 44.69 1.81 -27.09
C ILE A 18 44.14 2.56 -28.34
N GLU A 19 43.15 3.44 -28.10
CA GLU A 19 42.72 4.68 -28.79
C GLU A 19 41.95 4.78 -30.11
N SER A 20 40.99 5.70 -30.00
CA SER A 20 40.20 6.42 -30.99
C SER A 20 41.03 7.15 -32.04
N SER A 21 40.58 7.15 -33.30
CA SER A 21 40.15 8.35 -34.06
C SER A 21 40.11 8.08 -35.57
N SER A 22 39.17 8.77 -36.22
CA SER A 22 39.16 9.27 -37.60
C SER A 22 39.45 8.35 -38.80
N GLU A 23 38.47 8.40 -39.72
CA GLU A 23 38.66 8.60 -41.17
C GLU A 23 38.78 7.40 -42.15
N TYR A 24 37.89 7.52 -43.15
CA TYR A 24 37.95 7.06 -44.54
C TYR A 24 37.80 5.56 -44.91
N LEU A 25 36.56 5.24 -45.33
CA LEU A 25 36.20 4.87 -46.72
C LEU A 25 37.33 4.26 -47.59
N ASN A 26 37.24 2.94 -47.90
CA ASN A 26 37.30 2.39 -49.28
C ASN A 26 37.52 0.86 -49.43
N SER A 27 37.06 0.00 -48.51
CA SER A 27 37.31 -1.46 -48.67
C SER A 27 36.09 -2.37 -48.52
N ARG A 28 34.86 -1.88 -48.72
CA ARG A 28 33.63 -2.68 -48.57
C ARG A 28 32.92 -3.07 -49.87
N LYS A 29 33.60 -3.07 -51.03
CA LYS A 29 32.98 -3.47 -52.31
C LYS A 29 33.01 -4.99 -52.59
N TYR A 30 33.75 -5.79 -51.82
CA TYR A 30 33.83 -7.26 -52.04
C TYR A 30 33.11 -8.14 -51.01
N LEU A 31 32.52 -7.58 -49.94
CA LEU A 31 31.73 -8.34 -48.96
C LEU A 31 30.21 -8.10 -49.04
N LEU A 32 29.76 -7.14 -49.87
CA LEU A 32 28.33 -6.82 -50.03
C LEU A 32 27.55 -7.75 -50.97
N ASN A 33 28.18 -8.76 -51.58
CA ASN A 33 27.50 -9.67 -52.51
C ASN A 33 26.92 -10.95 -51.88
N ARG A 34 27.09 -11.17 -50.57
CA ARG A 34 26.46 -12.31 -49.86
C ARG A 34 25.13 -11.97 -49.17
N ASN A 35 24.87 -10.70 -48.85
CA ASN A 35 23.64 -10.29 -48.16
C ASN A 35 22.44 -10.01 -49.09
N LYS A 36 22.64 -9.93 -50.42
CA LYS A 36 21.52 -9.79 -51.38
C LYS A 36 20.75 -11.08 -51.70
N ARG A 37 21.14 -12.25 -51.17
CA ARG A 37 20.39 -13.52 -51.39
C ARG A 37 19.33 -13.82 -50.31
N ALA A 38 19.39 -13.17 -49.15
CA ALA A 38 18.43 -13.41 -48.05
C ALA A 38 17.08 -12.71 -48.27
N ASP A 39 17.06 -11.53 -48.90
CA ASP A 39 15.82 -10.77 -49.17
C ASP A 39 14.84 -11.45 -50.14
N GLY A 40 15.28 -12.46 -50.92
CA GLY A 40 14.45 -13.11 -51.93
C GLY A 40 13.57 -14.26 -51.43
N ALA A 41 14.06 -15.09 -50.49
CA ALA A 41 13.40 -16.34 -50.13
C ALA A 41 12.14 -16.12 -49.28
N MET A 42 12.19 -15.22 -48.29
CA MET A 42 11.05 -14.90 -47.43
C MET A 42 9.89 -14.29 -48.22
N ASN A 43 10.19 -13.39 -49.15
CA ASN A 43 9.18 -12.77 -50.01
C ASN A 43 8.48 -13.79 -50.93
N GLN A 44 9.24 -14.71 -51.53
CA GLN A 44 8.69 -15.79 -52.35
C GLN A 44 7.83 -16.78 -51.55
N ILE A 45 8.21 -17.06 -50.29
CA ILE A 45 7.42 -17.90 -49.37
C ILE A 45 6.12 -17.18 -49.00
N LEU A 46 6.17 -15.90 -48.62
CA LEU A 46 4.99 -15.11 -48.26
C LEU A 46 4.00 -14.97 -49.43
N GLU A 47 4.48 -14.76 -50.66
CA GLU A 47 3.64 -14.66 -51.87
C GLU A 47 2.76 -15.89 -52.09
N LYS A 48 3.23 -17.08 -51.68
CA LYS A 48 2.48 -18.34 -51.79
C LYS A 48 1.70 -18.70 -50.54
N HIS A 49 2.30 -18.52 -49.37
CA HIS A 49 1.75 -18.98 -48.11
C HIS A 49 0.64 -18.07 -47.57
N LEU A 50 0.67 -16.76 -47.86
CA LEU A 50 -0.39 -15.83 -47.45
C LEU A 50 -1.74 -16.17 -48.11
N PRO A 51 -1.85 -16.39 -49.43
CA PRO A 51 -3.08 -16.89 -50.06
C PRO A 51 -3.63 -18.18 -49.44
N LEU A 52 -2.76 -19.15 -49.15
CA LEU A 52 -3.15 -20.41 -48.51
C LEU A 52 -3.74 -20.17 -47.11
N GLY A 53 -3.10 -19.31 -46.32
CA GLY A 53 -3.57 -18.90 -44.99
C GLY A 53 -4.95 -18.24 -45.05
N ARG A 54 -5.18 -17.33 -46.02
CA ARG A 54 -6.47 -16.67 -46.22
C ARG A 54 -7.59 -17.65 -46.57
N VAL A 55 -7.33 -18.62 -47.45
CA VAL A 55 -8.33 -19.63 -47.85
C VAL A 55 -8.68 -20.55 -46.69
N PHE A 56 -7.69 -21.05 -45.94
CA PHE A 56 -7.95 -21.92 -44.79
C PHE A 56 -8.71 -21.20 -43.68
N ASN A 57 -8.39 -19.93 -43.48
CA ASN A 57 -9.11 -19.07 -42.56
C ASN A 57 -10.56 -18.81 -42.97
N ALA A 58 -10.82 -18.56 -44.26
CA ALA A 58 -12.17 -18.40 -44.78
C ALA A 58 -12.99 -19.70 -44.63
N LEU A 59 -12.39 -20.86 -44.89
CA LEU A 59 -13.03 -22.17 -44.66
C LEU A 59 -13.41 -22.36 -43.19
N TYR A 60 -12.51 -22.06 -42.26
CA TYR A 60 -12.78 -22.14 -40.83
C TYR A 60 -14.00 -21.29 -40.43
N LEU A 61 -14.03 -20.01 -40.82
CA LEU A 61 -15.12 -19.10 -40.50
C LEU A 61 -16.47 -19.56 -41.08
N GLN A 62 -16.48 -19.98 -42.35
CA GLN A 62 -17.70 -20.45 -42.99
C GLN A 62 -18.26 -21.69 -42.29
N MET A 63 -17.39 -22.62 -41.87
CA MET A 63 -17.79 -23.84 -41.16
C MET A 63 -18.35 -23.54 -39.77
N GLU A 64 -17.70 -22.67 -38.99
CA GLU A 64 -18.16 -22.32 -37.64
C GLU A 64 -19.46 -21.49 -37.65
N LEU A 65 -19.64 -20.61 -38.64
CA LEU A 65 -20.88 -19.85 -38.85
C LEU A 65 -22.04 -20.75 -39.30
N ASN A 66 -21.80 -21.67 -40.25
CA ASN A 66 -22.82 -22.61 -40.73
C ASN A 66 -23.33 -23.53 -39.60
N ASP A 67 -22.45 -23.92 -38.69
CA ASP A 67 -22.78 -24.74 -37.52
C ASP A 67 -23.39 -23.93 -36.36
N LYS A 68 -23.51 -22.61 -36.49
CA LYS A 68 -23.97 -21.68 -35.45
C LYS A 68 -23.15 -21.75 -34.15
N LYS A 69 -21.87 -22.15 -34.24
CA LYS A 69 -20.93 -22.19 -33.12
C LYS A 69 -20.36 -20.81 -32.79
N ILE A 70 -20.27 -19.95 -33.81
CA ILE A 70 -19.94 -18.52 -33.67
C ILE A 70 -21.04 -17.70 -34.34
N ASP A 71 -21.30 -16.50 -33.82
CA ASP A 71 -22.19 -15.52 -34.43
C ASP A 71 -21.43 -14.25 -34.89
N GLY A 72 -22.15 -13.27 -35.44
CA GLY A 72 -21.55 -12.01 -35.88
C GLY A 72 -20.87 -11.24 -34.76
N SER A 73 -21.41 -11.26 -33.55
CA SER A 73 -20.81 -10.58 -32.39
C SER A 73 -19.52 -11.26 -31.95
N ASP A 74 -19.42 -12.59 -32.05
CA ASP A 74 -18.18 -13.35 -31.82
C ASP A 74 -17.09 -12.98 -32.84
N VAL A 75 -17.48 -12.77 -34.11
CA VAL A 75 -16.59 -12.27 -35.17
C VAL A 75 -16.10 -10.85 -34.86
N VAL A 76 -16.99 -9.94 -34.45
CA VAL A 76 -16.64 -8.56 -34.11
C VAL A 76 -15.75 -8.48 -32.87
N ALA A 77 -16.09 -9.23 -31.81
CA ALA A 77 -15.27 -9.31 -30.62
C ALA A 77 -13.87 -9.84 -30.98
N GLY A 78 -13.79 -10.81 -31.89
CA GLY A 78 -12.54 -11.25 -32.51
C GLY A 78 -11.80 -10.11 -33.21
N VAL A 79 -12.42 -9.42 -34.18
CA VAL A 79 -11.80 -8.31 -34.95
C VAL A 79 -11.23 -7.21 -34.05
N LEU A 80 -11.94 -6.90 -32.96
CA LEU A 80 -11.56 -5.87 -32.00
C LEU A 80 -10.60 -6.38 -30.90
N ASN A 81 -10.18 -7.65 -30.98
CA ASN A 81 -9.33 -8.32 -29.99
C ASN A 81 -9.87 -8.24 -28.55
N LEU A 82 -11.20 -8.37 -28.41
CA LEU A 82 -11.89 -8.40 -27.13
C LEU A 82 -11.94 -9.84 -26.59
N LYS A 83 -11.93 -9.98 -25.26
CA LYS A 83 -11.98 -11.27 -24.55
C LYS A 83 -13.12 -12.18 -25.01
N ASN A 84 -14.31 -11.62 -25.28
CA ASN A 84 -15.50 -12.33 -25.77
C ASN A 84 -16.60 -11.34 -26.21
N LYS A 85 -17.70 -11.84 -26.77
CA LYS A 85 -18.86 -11.01 -27.12
C LYS A 85 -19.53 -10.30 -25.93
N ALA A 86 -19.49 -10.89 -24.73
CA ALA A 86 -20.05 -10.25 -23.54
C ALA A 86 -19.31 -8.94 -23.20
N SER A 87 -18.01 -8.87 -23.51
CA SER A 87 -17.19 -7.66 -23.34
C SER A 87 -17.65 -6.55 -24.30
N LEU A 88 -17.98 -6.91 -25.54
CA LEU A 88 -18.55 -5.99 -26.53
C LEU A 88 -19.94 -5.51 -26.11
N GLU A 89 -20.80 -6.41 -25.61
CA GLU A 89 -22.15 -6.07 -25.17
C GLU A 89 -22.14 -5.15 -23.94
N LYS A 90 -21.25 -5.40 -22.98
CA LYS A 90 -21.04 -4.55 -21.80
C LYS A 90 -20.62 -3.14 -22.20
N LEU A 91 -19.68 -3.00 -23.13
CA LEU A 91 -19.28 -1.70 -23.67
C LEU A 91 -20.46 -0.98 -24.34
N VAL A 92 -21.19 -1.64 -25.23
CA VAL A 92 -22.30 -1.02 -25.99
C VAL A 92 -23.51 -0.64 -25.11
N SER A 93 -23.62 -1.25 -23.92
CA SER A 93 -24.66 -0.95 -22.93
C SER A 93 -24.43 0.32 -22.09
N LEU A 94 -23.23 0.92 -22.15
CA LEU A 94 -22.93 2.14 -21.42
C LEU A 94 -23.74 3.33 -21.97
N LYS A 95 -24.28 4.15 -21.06
CA LYS A 95 -25.01 5.39 -21.40
C LYS A 95 -24.05 6.57 -21.44
N VAL A 96 -24.11 7.36 -22.51
CA VAL A 96 -23.24 8.53 -22.75
C VAL A 96 -24.00 9.87 -22.59
N ASP A 97 -25.31 9.80 -22.39
CA ASP A 97 -26.19 10.98 -22.33
C ASP A 97 -25.72 11.96 -21.24
N GLY A 98 -25.56 13.25 -21.57
CA GLY A 98 -25.16 14.32 -20.67
C GLY A 98 -23.64 14.49 -20.43
N VAL A 99 -22.82 13.51 -20.84
CA VAL A 99 -21.37 13.53 -20.57
C VAL A 99 -20.63 14.62 -21.37
N ALA A 100 -21.00 14.83 -22.63
CA ALA A 100 -20.37 15.86 -23.48
C ALA A 100 -20.64 17.29 -22.97
N ASP A 101 -21.84 17.53 -22.44
CA ASP A 101 -22.24 18.83 -21.90
C ASP A 101 -21.51 19.15 -20.58
N GLU A 102 -21.33 18.16 -19.70
CA GLU A 102 -20.50 18.30 -18.50
C GLU A 102 -19.04 18.60 -18.85
N LEU A 103 -18.45 17.90 -19.83
CA LEU A 103 -17.07 18.16 -20.27
C LEU A 103 -16.85 19.56 -20.82
N LYS A 104 -17.81 20.07 -21.59
CA LYS A 104 -17.77 21.43 -22.11
C LYS A 104 -17.85 22.46 -20.97
N THR A 105 -18.65 22.18 -19.95
CA THR A 105 -18.74 23.02 -18.74
C THR A 105 -17.41 23.04 -17.97
N VAL A 106 -16.77 21.87 -17.82
CA VAL A 106 -15.42 21.75 -17.21
C VAL A 106 -14.40 22.54 -18.01
N GLU A 107 -14.39 22.42 -19.34
CA GLU A 107 -13.46 23.14 -20.22
C GLU A 107 -13.61 24.66 -20.10
N GLN A 108 -14.85 25.16 -20.14
CA GLN A 108 -15.14 26.59 -19.99
C GLN A 108 -14.70 27.13 -18.63
N ALA A 109 -14.98 26.39 -17.56
CA ALA A 109 -14.58 26.77 -16.20
C ALA A 109 -13.05 26.80 -16.03
N VAL A 110 -12.34 25.85 -16.65
CA VAL A 110 -10.88 25.82 -16.69
C VAL A 110 -10.34 26.99 -17.50
N GLN A 111 -10.90 27.31 -18.66
CA GLN A 111 -10.48 28.42 -19.52
C GLN A 111 -10.73 29.80 -18.90
N ALA A 112 -11.73 29.93 -18.03
CA ALA A 112 -12.04 31.18 -17.33
C ALA A 112 -10.98 31.59 -16.28
N VAL A 113 -10.07 30.69 -15.89
CA VAL A 113 -8.99 30.99 -14.93
C VAL A 113 -7.89 31.88 -15.57
N PRO A 114 -7.42 32.97 -14.96
CA PRO A 114 -6.30 33.74 -15.50
C PRO A 114 -4.98 32.95 -15.51
N ASP A 115 -4.12 33.16 -16.52
CA ASP A 115 -2.76 32.62 -16.52
C ASP A 115 -1.88 33.29 -15.45
N GLY A 116 -0.82 32.59 -15.00
CA GLY A 116 0.21 33.15 -14.13
C GLY A 116 -0.01 32.99 -12.62
N ILE A 117 -1.09 32.35 -12.19
CA ILE A 117 -1.29 31.97 -10.79
C ILE A 117 -0.31 30.84 -10.45
N LYS A 118 0.64 31.10 -9.53
CA LYS A 118 1.62 30.09 -9.08
C LYS A 118 1.25 29.44 -7.76
N GLN A 119 0.67 30.23 -6.86
CA GLN A 119 0.24 29.84 -5.52
C GLN A 119 -0.95 30.70 -5.12
N ILE A 120 -1.84 30.15 -4.30
CA ILE A 120 -3.02 30.85 -3.80
C ILE A 120 -2.71 31.50 -2.46
N ALA A 121 -2.06 30.78 -1.55
CA ALA A 121 -1.71 31.27 -0.22
C ALA A 121 -0.26 30.93 0.13
N ASP A 122 0.44 31.86 0.77
CA ASP A 122 1.74 31.58 1.41
C ASP A 122 1.49 30.97 2.79
N VAL A 123 1.18 29.67 2.78
CA VAL A 123 0.68 28.95 3.98
C VAL A 123 1.70 28.99 5.11
N ASP A 124 2.99 28.85 4.82
CA ASP A 124 4.03 28.80 5.85
C ASP A 124 4.19 30.18 6.51
N THR A 125 4.15 31.26 5.74
CA THR A 125 4.20 32.63 6.28
C THR A 125 2.91 32.98 7.04
N ILE A 126 1.74 32.56 6.52
CA ILE A 126 0.45 32.74 7.22
C ILE A 126 0.44 31.96 8.53
N ALA A 127 0.88 30.71 8.55
CA ALA A 127 0.92 29.87 9.74
C ALA A 127 1.83 30.46 10.81
N ASP A 128 3.01 30.97 10.42
CA ASP A 128 3.93 31.59 11.35
C ASP A 128 3.35 32.84 11.99
N LYS A 129 2.73 33.73 11.20
CA LYS A 129 2.07 34.94 11.71
C LYS A 129 0.80 34.62 12.51
N PHE A 130 0.09 33.55 12.17
CA PHE A 130 -1.12 33.11 12.86
C PHE A 130 -0.83 32.48 14.24
N LYS A 131 0.40 32.02 14.53
CA LYS A 131 0.79 31.61 15.90
C LYS A 131 0.53 32.69 16.93
N LEU A 132 0.65 33.96 16.54
CA LEU A 132 0.43 35.11 17.41
C LEU A 132 -1.03 35.22 17.88
N VAL A 133 -1.98 34.83 17.02
CA VAL A 133 -3.41 34.69 17.38
C VAL A 133 -3.59 33.51 18.34
N SER A 134 -2.90 32.40 18.07
CA SER A 134 -2.98 31.18 18.89
C SER A 134 -2.37 31.36 20.31
N GLU A 135 -1.46 32.32 20.48
CA GLU A 135 -0.91 32.70 21.80
C GLU A 135 -1.91 33.46 22.69
N ILE A 136 -3.02 33.94 22.13
CA ILE A 136 -4.09 34.61 22.87
C ILE A 136 -5.05 33.54 23.39
N ASN A 137 -4.83 33.10 24.62
CA ASN A 137 -5.66 32.10 25.26
C ASN A 137 -6.94 32.70 25.86
N GLU A 138 -7.85 31.82 26.27
CA GLU A 138 -9.14 32.21 26.86
C GLU A 138 -8.97 33.05 28.14
N THR A 139 -7.93 32.80 28.93
CA THR A 139 -7.62 33.60 30.14
C THR A 139 -7.30 35.05 29.79
N MET A 140 -6.46 35.28 28.78
CA MET A 140 -6.13 36.63 28.31
C MET A 140 -7.37 37.36 27.76
N ARG A 141 -8.28 36.64 27.11
CA ARG A 141 -9.55 37.21 26.64
C ARG A 141 -10.45 37.60 27.80
N GLN A 142 -10.56 36.75 28.82
CA GLN A 142 -11.33 37.04 30.03
C GLN A 142 -10.76 38.23 30.81
N GLU A 143 -9.44 38.36 30.89
CA GLU A 143 -8.78 39.51 31.52
C GLU A 143 -9.08 40.82 30.79
N LEU A 144 -9.08 40.82 29.45
CA LEU A 144 -9.51 42.00 28.66
C LEU A 144 -10.98 42.34 28.89
N VAL A 145 -11.88 41.35 28.92
CA VAL A 145 -13.32 41.58 29.18
C VAL A 145 -13.54 42.10 30.60
N ALA A 146 -12.89 41.50 31.60
CA ALA A 146 -13.02 41.89 32.99
C ALA A 146 -12.50 43.31 33.25
N ALA A 147 -11.42 43.72 32.59
CA ALA A 147 -10.86 45.07 32.68
C ALA A 147 -11.77 46.16 32.06
N LYS A 148 -12.63 45.79 31.09
CA LYS A 148 -13.66 46.69 30.52
C LYS A 148 -14.82 46.93 31.49
N ASN A 149 -15.09 46.03 32.45
CA ASN A 149 -16.22 46.17 33.35
C ASN A 149 -15.93 47.18 34.47
N ILE A 150 -16.67 48.28 34.46
CA ILE A 150 -16.56 49.36 35.45
C ILE A 150 -16.97 48.92 36.87
N GLU A 151 -17.80 47.87 36.99
CA GLU A 151 -18.25 47.36 38.29
C GLU A 151 -17.11 46.76 39.12
N ASN A 152 -16.04 46.32 38.46
CA ASN A 152 -14.84 45.77 39.09
C ASN A 152 -13.93 46.84 39.72
N ILE A 153 -14.19 48.12 39.45
CA ILE A 153 -13.44 49.25 40.01
C ILE A 153 -14.21 49.81 41.21
N PRO A 154 -13.52 50.19 42.31
CA PRO A 154 -14.16 50.85 43.44
C PRO A 154 -14.94 52.11 43.02
N SER A 155 -16.14 52.28 43.55
CA SER A 155 -17.04 53.34 43.09
C SER A 155 -16.52 54.72 43.47
N PHE A 156 -15.85 54.85 44.63
CA PHE A 156 -15.26 56.12 45.06
C PHE A 156 -14.13 56.60 44.13
N ILE A 157 -13.43 55.67 43.48
CA ILE A 157 -12.40 55.99 42.47
C ILE A 157 -13.06 56.41 41.15
N ASN A 158 -14.11 55.71 40.76
CA ASN A 158 -14.80 55.94 39.48
C ASN A 158 -15.62 57.23 39.47
N ASN A 159 -16.35 57.49 40.56
CA ASN A 159 -17.23 58.64 40.72
C ASN A 159 -16.48 59.90 41.16
N GLY A 160 -15.23 59.76 41.63
CA GLY A 160 -14.48 60.85 42.22
C GLY A 160 -15.09 61.34 43.54
N ASP A 161 -15.73 60.43 44.28
CA ASP A 161 -16.36 60.76 45.56
C ASP A 161 -15.30 61.27 46.54
N THR A 162 -15.57 62.42 47.17
CA THR A 162 -14.65 62.98 48.14
C THR A 162 -14.72 62.16 49.43
N LEU A 163 -13.66 61.41 49.75
CA LEU A 163 -13.45 60.77 51.06
C LEU A 163 -13.03 61.83 52.11
N GLY A 164 -13.85 62.88 52.21
CA GLY A 164 -13.54 64.10 52.94
C GLY A 164 -13.40 63.85 54.44
N THR A 165 -14.20 62.95 55.00
CA THR A 165 -14.13 62.61 56.41
C THR A 165 -12.87 61.81 56.74
N ILE A 166 -12.53 60.81 55.92
CA ILE A 166 -11.29 60.04 56.07
C ILE A 166 -10.05 60.94 55.92
N SER A 167 -10.09 61.89 54.97
CA SER A 167 -9.01 62.87 54.78
C SER A 167 -8.80 63.79 55.99
N SER A 168 -9.86 64.02 56.79
CA SER A 168 -9.79 64.83 58.02
C SER A 168 -9.09 64.13 59.19
N LEU A 169 -8.84 62.82 59.10
CA LEU A 169 -8.16 62.02 60.12
C LEU A 169 -6.64 62.20 60.15
N SER A 170 -6.08 63.09 59.32
CA SER A 170 -4.66 63.51 59.40
C SER A 170 -4.28 64.08 60.78
N GLU A 171 -5.25 64.58 61.52
CA GLU A 171 -5.06 65.21 62.82
C GLU A 171 -6.13 64.77 63.82
N ASN A 172 -5.83 64.86 65.12
CA ASN A 172 -6.82 64.64 66.16
C ASN A 172 -7.78 65.85 66.21
N LEU A 173 -9.02 65.68 65.75
CA LEU A 173 -9.98 66.78 65.62
C LEU A 173 -10.36 67.40 66.99
N ALA A 174 -10.44 66.59 68.04
CA ALA A 174 -10.68 67.09 69.40
C ALA A 174 -9.47 67.85 69.96
N GLU A 175 -8.24 67.46 69.61
CA GLU A 175 -7.03 68.21 69.95
C GLU A 175 -6.97 69.59 69.28
N LYS A 176 -7.48 69.73 68.05
CA LYS A 176 -7.64 71.05 67.40
C LYS A 176 -8.58 71.95 68.19
N VAL A 177 -9.71 71.41 68.63
CA VAL A 177 -10.66 72.15 69.47
C VAL A 177 -9.97 72.59 70.77
N LEU A 178 -9.24 71.70 71.45
CA LEU A 178 -8.51 72.01 72.68
C LEU A 178 -7.43 73.08 72.49
N THR A 179 -6.71 73.04 71.37
CA THR A 179 -5.69 74.04 71.04
C THR A 179 -6.34 75.43 70.94
N ILE A 180 -7.50 75.52 70.30
CA ILE A 180 -8.24 76.77 70.18
C ILE A 180 -8.80 77.20 71.53
N ILE A 181 -9.43 76.29 72.30
CA ILE A 181 -9.87 76.54 73.68
C ILE A 181 -8.75 77.12 74.55
N ASN A 182 -7.53 76.56 74.48
CA ASN A 182 -6.39 77.05 75.25
C ASN A 182 -5.92 78.44 74.79
N SER A 183 -6.04 78.74 73.49
CA SER A 183 -5.64 80.04 72.92
C SER A 183 -6.70 81.15 73.07
N ILE A 184 -7.95 80.84 73.39
CA ILE A 184 -9.01 81.80 73.78
C ILE A 184 -8.64 82.60 75.03
N LYS A 185 -7.60 82.17 75.77
CA LYS A 185 -6.95 83.01 76.77
C LYS A 185 -6.46 84.36 76.21
N SER A 186 -6.14 84.43 74.92
CA SER A 186 -5.49 85.55 74.24
C SER A 186 -6.36 86.37 73.26
N TYR A 187 -7.61 85.99 73.00
CA TYR A 187 -8.55 86.73 72.12
C TYR A 187 -10.02 86.40 72.39
N THR A 188 -10.95 87.29 72.00
CA THR A 188 -12.38 87.31 72.41
C THR A 188 -13.39 86.73 71.40
N ASP A 189 -12.96 85.97 70.37
CA ASP A 189 -13.86 85.49 69.31
C ASP A 189 -14.20 84.00 69.43
N VAL A 190 -15.34 83.71 70.06
CA VAL A 190 -15.87 82.34 70.26
C VAL A 190 -16.24 81.65 68.95
N ARG A 191 -16.53 82.40 67.88
CA ARG A 191 -16.89 81.84 66.56
C ARG A 191 -15.78 80.99 65.94
N LYS A 192 -14.53 81.15 66.40
CA LYS A 192 -13.40 80.30 66.01
C LYS A 192 -13.51 78.86 66.52
N LEU A 193 -14.33 78.58 67.53
CA LEU A 193 -14.59 77.23 68.04
C LEU A 193 -15.67 76.49 67.25
N THR A 194 -16.61 77.21 66.65
CA THR A 194 -17.78 76.62 65.98
C THR A 194 -17.34 75.66 64.88
N GLN A 195 -16.45 76.09 63.98
CA GLN A 195 -16.02 75.25 62.86
C GLN A 195 -15.24 73.99 63.29
N PRO A 196 -14.24 74.03 64.18
CA PRO A 196 -13.54 72.82 64.64
C PRO A 196 -14.44 71.86 65.43
N ILE A 197 -15.36 72.39 66.24
CA ILE A 197 -16.35 71.57 66.96
C ILE A 197 -17.31 70.90 65.97
N ASP A 198 -17.78 71.64 64.96
CA ASP A 198 -18.63 71.09 63.92
C ASP A 198 -17.89 70.05 63.07
N ASN A 199 -16.59 70.23 62.82
CA ASN A 199 -15.77 69.21 62.15
C ASN A 199 -15.75 67.88 62.94
N CYS A 200 -15.69 67.91 64.28
CA CYS A 200 -15.80 66.70 65.11
C CYS A 200 -17.18 66.03 64.93
N LYS A 201 -18.26 66.81 64.90
CA LYS A 201 -19.63 66.28 64.72
C LYS A 201 -19.80 65.67 63.33
N ILE A 202 -19.38 66.41 62.30
CA ILE A 202 -19.43 65.98 60.90
C ILE A 202 -18.67 64.67 60.77
N ALA A 203 -17.44 64.61 61.30
CA ALA A 203 -16.62 63.41 61.24
C ALA A 203 -17.28 62.20 61.89
N LEU A 204 -17.77 62.32 63.13
CA LEU A 204 -18.43 61.20 63.82
C LEU A 204 -19.74 60.78 63.14
N SER A 205 -20.46 61.71 62.50
CA SER A 205 -21.73 61.41 61.82
C SER A 205 -21.56 60.76 60.43
N GLN A 206 -20.48 61.11 59.72
CA GLN A 206 -20.25 60.70 58.33
C GLN A 206 -19.29 59.51 58.23
N LEU A 207 -18.29 59.43 59.12
CA LEU A 207 -17.26 58.38 59.08
C LEU A 207 -17.85 56.96 59.12
N PRO A 208 -18.85 56.62 59.97
CA PRO A 208 -19.45 55.28 59.94
C PRO A 208 -20.12 54.93 58.60
N LYS A 209 -20.73 55.93 57.94
CA LYS A 209 -21.38 55.75 56.64
C LYS A 209 -20.35 55.57 55.54
N GLU A 210 -19.30 56.39 55.52
CA GLU A 210 -18.18 56.26 54.58
C GLU A 210 -17.47 54.90 54.72
N LEU A 211 -17.20 54.45 55.95
CA LEU A 211 -16.53 53.18 56.22
C LEU A 211 -17.38 51.96 55.82
N ASN A 212 -18.69 51.96 56.12
CA ASN A 212 -19.59 50.88 55.69
C ASN A 212 -19.65 50.75 54.17
N ASN A 213 -19.66 51.87 53.44
CA ASN A 213 -19.60 51.86 51.99
C ASN A 213 -18.26 51.30 51.48
N LEU A 214 -17.14 51.72 52.09
CA LEU A 214 -15.81 51.25 51.70
C LEU A 214 -15.55 49.77 51.99
N VAL A 215 -16.03 49.25 53.12
CA VAL A 215 -15.88 47.82 53.46
C VAL A 215 -16.56 46.93 52.40
N ASN A 216 -17.73 47.33 51.91
CA ASN A 216 -18.42 46.62 50.83
C ASN A 216 -17.67 46.69 49.48
N GLU A 217 -16.73 47.63 49.32
CA GLU A 217 -15.93 47.80 48.11
C GLU A 217 -14.54 47.15 48.17
N THR A 218 -14.11 46.65 49.34
CA THR A 218 -12.80 45.98 49.51
C THR A 218 -12.62 44.72 48.66
N VAL A 219 -13.72 44.13 48.17
CA VAL A 219 -13.71 43.00 47.22
C VAL A 219 -13.32 43.41 45.79
N LYS A 220 -13.33 44.71 45.48
CA LYS A 220 -12.97 45.27 44.18
C LYS A 220 -11.48 45.62 44.14
N SER A 221 -10.83 45.48 42.98
CA SER A 221 -9.38 45.67 42.87
C SER A 221 -8.99 46.29 41.53
N LEU A 222 -7.93 47.11 41.54
CA LEU A 222 -7.30 47.61 40.32
C LEU A 222 -6.42 46.57 39.63
N ASN A 223 -6.15 45.41 40.26
CA ASN A 223 -5.38 44.33 39.66
C ASN A 223 -6.07 43.75 38.40
N ILE A 224 -7.40 43.75 38.35
CA ILE A 224 -8.16 43.32 37.16
C ILE A 224 -7.87 44.27 35.97
N LEU A 225 -7.86 45.58 36.22
CA LEU A 225 -7.51 46.57 35.22
C LEU A 225 -6.04 46.44 34.79
N LEU A 226 -5.13 46.22 35.75
CA LEU A 226 -3.71 46.03 35.49
C LEU A 226 -3.44 44.82 34.58
N ASN A 227 -4.05 43.67 34.86
CA ASN A 227 -3.92 42.48 34.03
C ASN A 227 -4.41 42.75 32.59
N GLY A 228 -5.55 43.43 32.45
CA GLY A 228 -6.05 43.87 31.14
C GLY A 228 -5.08 44.82 30.41
N VAL A 229 -4.39 45.71 31.14
CA VAL A 229 -3.36 46.59 30.56
C VAL A 229 -2.14 45.82 30.07
N GLU A 230 -1.68 44.81 30.83
CA GLU A 230 -0.55 43.97 30.44
C GLU A 230 -0.87 43.14 29.19
N VAL A 231 -2.04 42.51 29.15
CA VAL A 231 -2.52 41.76 27.98
C VAL A 231 -2.70 42.70 26.77
N GLY A 232 -3.37 43.83 26.95
CA GLY A 232 -3.57 44.81 25.87
C GLY A 232 -2.26 45.39 25.34
N SER A 233 -1.25 45.56 26.20
CA SER A 233 0.09 46.00 25.82
C SER A 233 0.81 44.94 24.99
N LYS A 234 0.66 43.66 25.33
CA LYS A 234 1.24 42.54 24.58
C LYS A 234 0.63 42.44 23.17
N ILE A 235 -0.67 42.67 23.03
CA ILE A 235 -1.39 42.65 21.73
C ILE A 235 -1.00 43.88 20.88
N SER A 236 -1.09 45.09 21.44
CA SER A 236 -0.71 46.33 20.74
C SER A 236 0.78 46.42 20.36
N GLY A 237 1.66 45.69 21.07
CA GLY A 237 3.07 45.56 20.70
C GLY A 237 3.33 44.76 19.42
N ARG A 238 2.31 44.08 18.87
CA ARG A 238 2.42 43.21 17.69
C ARG A 238 1.53 43.65 16.52
N THR A 239 1.11 44.91 16.51
CA THR A 239 0.23 45.48 15.47
C THR A 239 0.74 45.24 14.04
N GLU A 240 2.04 45.37 13.80
CA GLU A 240 2.62 45.15 12.47
C GLU A 240 2.50 43.69 12.02
N ASP A 241 2.59 42.73 12.95
CA ASP A 241 2.43 41.32 12.61
C ASP A 241 0.97 40.97 12.27
N PHE A 242 0.00 41.54 12.98
CA PHE A 242 -1.42 41.37 12.66
C PHE A 242 -1.79 41.99 11.32
N LYS A 243 -1.24 43.18 11.01
CA LYS A 243 -1.39 43.81 9.70
C LYS A 243 -0.81 42.94 8.58
N ASN A 244 0.39 42.41 8.77
CA ASN A 244 1.00 41.48 7.82
C ASN A 244 0.15 40.21 7.61
N LEU A 245 -0.47 39.69 8.67
CA LEU A 245 -1.39 38.55 8.57
C LEU A 245 -2.64 38.89 7.76
N ILE A 246 -3.28 40.05 7.99
CA ILE A 246 -4.40 40.54 7.19
C ILE A 246 -4.00 40.68 5.71
N ASP A 247 -2.85 41.27 5.43
CA ASP A 247 -2.35 41.46 4.06
C ASP A 247 -2.15 40.12 3.34
N LEU A 248 -1.61 39.11 4.03
CA LEU A 248 -1.42 37.77 3.49
C LEU A 248 -2.75 37.04 3.24
N LEU A 249 -3.70 37.13 4.18
CA LEU A 249 -5.03 36.54 4.02
C LEU A 249 -5.83 37.23 2.90
N SER A 250 -5.69 38.55 2.77
CA SER A 250 -6.32 39.33 1.69
C SER A 250 -5.75 38.97 0.32
N LYS A 251 -4.43 38.81 0.21
CA LYS A 251 -3.79 38.29 -1.01
C LYS A 251 -4.29 36.89 -1.36
N ALA A 252 -4.44 36.02 -0.35
CA ALA A 252 -4.95 34.67 -0.56
C ALA A 252 -6.40 34.65 -1.06
N GLU A 253 -7.27 35.48 -0.49
CA GLU A 253 -8.66 35.62 -0.95
C GLU A 253 -8.73 36.22 -2.37
N LEU A 254 -7.86 37.17 -2.72
CA LEU A 254 -7.76 37.72 -4.06
C LEU A 254 -7.38 36.67 -5.10
N GLU A 255 -6.33 35.88 -4.86
CA GLU A 255 -5.91 34.80 -5.77
C GLU A 255 -6.97 33.69 -5.86
N LYS A 256 -7.64 33.38 -4.75
CA LYS A 256 -8.74 32.42 -4.71
C LYS A 256 -9.93 32.86 -5.56
N ARG A 257 -10.29 34.15 -5.56
CA ARG A 257 -11.38 34.68 -6.42
C ARG A 257 -11.08 34.49 -7.90
N LYS A 258 -9.81 34.51 -8.32
CA LYS A 258 -9.42 34.28 -9.73
C LYS A 258 -9.71 32.85 -10.20
N ILE A 259 -9.90 31.89 -9.30
CA ILE A 259 -10.24 30.50 -9.63
C ILE A 259 -11.67 30.10 -9.21
N ALA A 260 -12.52 31.08 -8.91
CA ALA A 260 -13.90 30.84 -8.47
C ALA A 260 -14.76 30.12 -9.52
N SER A 261 -14.41 30.21 -10.81
CA SER A 261 -15.09 29.49 -11.90
C SER A 261 -15.14 27.98 -11.68
N LEU A 262 -14.16 27.42 -10.96
CA LEU A 262 -14.07 25.98 -10.67
C LEU A 262 -15.04 25.51 -9.60
N LYS A 263 -15.62 26.42 -8.79
CA LYS A 263 -16.52 26.08 -7.67
C LYS A 263 -17.79 25.35 -8.13
N ASN A 264 -18.25 25.67 -9.34
CA ASN A 264 -19.52 25.16 -9.87
C ASN A 264 -19.33 23.94 -10.78
N ILE A 265 -18.10 23.41 -10.88
CA ILE A 265 -17.86 22.21 -11.69
C ILE A 265 -18.48 21.00 -10.99
N GLN A 266 -19.42 20.35 -11.68
CA GLN A 266 -19.92 19.02 -11.34
C GLN A 266 -19.72 18.15 -12.57
N SER A 267 -18.95 17.06 -12.41
CA SER A 267 -18.66 16.11 -13.51
C SER A 267 -19.04 14.68 -13.12
N VAL A 268 -20.10 14.53 -12.32
CA VAL A 268 -20.47 13.26 -11.70
C VAL A 268 -20.81 12.22 -12.78
N GLN A 269 -21.52 12.63 -13.84
CA GLN A 269 -21.90 11.71 -14.92
C GLN A 269 -20.67 11.34 -15.75
N THR A 270 -19.78 12.29 -16.01
CA THR A 270 -18.53 12.09 -16.74
C THR A 270 -17.59 11.14 -16.01
N VAL A 271 -17.33 11.37 -14.72
CA VAL A 271 -16.45 10.49 -13.91
C VAL A 271 -17.06 9.10 -13.78
N LYS A 272 -18.38 8.99 -13.60
CA LYS A 272 -19.08 7.69 -13.55
C LYS A 272 -19.00 6.94 -14.89
N PHE A 273 -19.20 7.63 -16.00
CA PHE A 273 -19.08 7.07 -17.34
C PHE A 273 -17.65 6.60 -17.63
N LEU A 274 -16.65 7.42 -17.35
CA LEU A 274 -15.24 7.09 -17.57
C LEU A 274 -14.76 5.94 -16.69
N ASN A 275 -15.19 5.87 -15.42
CA ASN A 275 -14.90 4.73 -14.55
C ASN A 275 -15.51 3.43 -15.07
N ALA A 276 -16.79 3.45 -15.46
CA ALA A 276 -17.46 2.28 -16.02
C ALA A 276 -16.83 1.84 -17.36
N THR A 277 -16.45 2.79 -18.20
CA THR A 277 -15.78 2.56 -19.48
C THR A 277 -14.38 2.01 -19.27
N SER A 278 -13.59 2.59 -18.36
CA SER A 278 -12.23 2.14 -18.02
C SER A 278 -12.23 0.71 -17.48
N LEU A 279 -13.15 0.39 -16.57
CA LEU A 279 -13.28 -0.95 -16.01
C LEU A 279 -13.71 -1.97 -17.09
N SER A 280 -14.67 -1.61 -17.94
CA SER A 280 -15.13 -2.47 -19.02
C SER A 280 -14.06 -2.71 -20.08
N LEU A 281 -13.28 -1.67 -20.44
CA LEU A 281 -12.15 -1.79 -21.37
C LEU A 281 -11.02 -2.64 -20.77
N LYS A 282 -10.64 -2.42 -19.50
CA LYS A 282 -9.62 -3.21 -18.80
C LYS A 282 -10.00 -4.70 -18.73
N GLU A 283 -11.25 -5.00 -18.46
CA GLU A 283 -11.76 -6.37 -18.45
C GLU A 283 -11.81 -7.01 -19.85
N ALA A 284 -12.08 -6.18 -20.87
CA ALA A 284 -12.22 -6.60 -22.26
C ALA A 284 -10.88 -6.84 -22.98
N LEU A 285 -9.82 -6.13 -22.60
CA LEU A 285 -8.51 -6.14 -23.28
C LEU A 285 -7.57 -7.29 -22.88
N HIS A 286 -8.12 -8.40 -22.40
CA HIS A 286 -7.32 -9.55 -21.99
C HIS A 286 -6.88 -10.38 -23.21
N ILE A 287 -5.58 -10.60 -23.35
CA ILE A 287 -5.02 -11.48 -24.40
C ILE A 287 -5.39 -12.92 -24.05
N SER A 288 -6.17 -13.55 -24.94
CA SER A 288 -6.55 -14.94 -24.83
C SER A 288 -5.38 -15.87 -25.15
N ASN A 289 -5.23 -16.96 -24.40
CA ASN A 289 -4.26 -18.04 -24.69
C ASN A 289 -4.70 -18.94 -25.86
N GLN A 290 -5.87 -18.69 -26.43
CA GLN A 290 -6.38 -19.36 -27.64
C GLN A 290 -6.07 -18.48 -28.85
N ILE A 291 -5.81 -19.10 -30.02
CA ILE A 291 -5.64 -18.36 -31.28
C ILE A 291 -6.89 -17.50 -31.47
N PRO A 292 -6.79 -16.15 -31.36
CA PRO A 292 -7.98 -15.32 -31.39
C PRO A 292 -8.69 -15.49 -32.73
N ILE A 293 -10.02 -15.43 -32.75
CA ILE A 293 -10.77 -15.25 -34.00
C ILE A 293 -10.23 -14.01 -34.76
N ALA A 294 -9.68 -13.00 -34.04
CA ALA A 294 -8.92 -11.87 -34.59
C ALA A 294 -7.80 -12.26 -35.58
N SER A 295 -7.17 -13.41 -35.36
CA SER A 295 -6.11 -13.96 -36.21
C SER A 295 -6.57 -14.13 -37.65
N ALA A 296 -7.87 -14.35 -37.83
CA ALA A 296 -8.57 -14.44 -39.10
C ALA A 296 -8.74 -13.09 -39.82
N PHE A 297 -8.53 -11.97 -39.13
CA PHE A 297 -9.04 -10.66 -39.56
C PHE A 297 -8.06 -9.51 -39.40
N VAL A 298 -6.82 -9.70 -38.97
CA VAL A 298 -5.86 -8.58 -38.81
C VAL A 298 -4.87 -8.54 -39.99
N SER A 299 -4.27 -7.39 -40.29
CA SER A 299 -3.26 -7.10 -41.35
C SER A 299 -3.65 -7.31 -42.83
N GLY A 300 -4.32 -6.32 -43.43
CA GLY A 300 -4.19 -5.96 -44.87
C GLY A 300 -4.66 -6.97 -45.93
N SER A 301 -4.91 -8.22 -45.56
CA SER A 301 -5.43 -9.27 -46.40
C SER A 301 -6.95 -9.14 -46.50
N ASN A 302 -7.39 -8.54 -47.59
CA ASN A 302 -8.78 -8.37 -47.92
C ASN A 302 -9.43 -9.76 -48.09
N LEU A 303 -10.35 -10.15 -47.20
CA LEU A 303 -11.07 -11.44 -47.31
C LEU A 303 -11.87 -11.52 -48.63
N SER A 304 -12.12 -10.39 -49.29
CA SER A 304 -12.69 -10.36 -50.64
C SER A 304 -11.78 -10.96 -51.72
N GLU A 305 -10.47 -11.14 -51.46
CA GLU A 305 -9.52 -11.78 -52.39
C GLU A 305 -9.58 -13.32 -52.36
N VAL A 306 -10.29 -13.94 -51.41
CA VAL A 306 -10.33 -15.41 -51.25
C VAL A 306 -10.78 -16.11 -52.55
N ASN A 307 -11.72 -15.50 -53.28
CA ASN A 307 -12.16 -16.02 -54.58
C ASN A 307 -11.07 -15.95 -55.65
N LEU A 308 -10.21 -14.92 -55.62
CA LEU A 308 -9.03 -14.82 -56.50
C LEU A 308 -7.94 -15.81 -56.08
N ASP A 309 -7.74 -16.00 -54.77
CA ASP A 309 -6.77 -16.97 -54.22
C ASP A 309 -7.12 -18.41 -54.61
N LEU A 310 -8.40 -18.79 -54.62
CA LEU A 310 -8.86 -20.10 -55.11
C LEU A 310 -8.60 -20.32 -56.60
N GLN A 311 -8.42 -19.25 -57.38
CA GLN A 311 -8.04 -19.34 -58.80
C GLN A 311 -6.52 -19.52 -58.99
N ASN A 312 -5.71 -19.34 -57.94
CA ASN A 312 -4.26 -19.46 -58.00
C ASN A 312 -3.81 -20.86 -58.45
N LYS A 313 -2.99 -20.92 -59.52
CA LYS A 313 -2.51 -22.19 -60.11
C LYS A 313 -1.71 -23.05 -59.13
N TRP A 314 -0.91 -22.42 -58.27
CA TRP A 314 -0.13 -23.13 -57.25
C TRP A 314 -1.06 -23.73 -56.18
N LEU A 315 -2.05 -22.98 -55.72
CA LEU A 315 -3.01 -23.47 -54.73
C LEU A 315 -3.88 -24.62 -55.27
N LYS A 316 -4.32 -24.54 -56.53
CA LYS A 316 -5.04 -25.64 -57.22
C LYS A 316 -4.19 -26.91 -57.35
N SER A 317 -2.91 -26.75 -57.65
CA SER A 317 -1.94 -27.87 -57.67
C SER A 317 -1.81 -28.49 -56.28
N LEU A 318 -1.71 -27.65 -55.26
CA LEU A 318 -1.45 -28.03 -53.88
C LEU A 318 -2.60 -28.80 -53.21
N LEU A 319 -3.85 -28.32 -53.39
CA LEU A 319 -5.03 -28.85 -52.69
C LEU A 319 -5.77 -29.96 -53.47
N ASN A 320 -5.74 -29.95 -54.80
CA ASN A 320 -6.48 -30.91 -55.63
C ASN A 320 -5.70 -31.40 -56.87
N LYS A 321 -4.36 -31.41 -56.85
CA LYS A 321 -3.52 -31.89 -57.97
C LYS A 321 -3.90 -31.29 -59.34
N HIS A 322 -4.18 -29.98 -59.38
CA HIS A 322 -4.65 -29.21 -60.54
C HIS A 322 -6.13 -29.42 -60.92
N GLY A 323 -6.88 -30.22 -60.16
CA GLY A 323 -8.33 -30.30 -60.25
C GLY A 323 -9.01 -29.01 -59.80
N ASP A 324 -10.30 -28.90 -60.13
CA ASP A 324 -11.10 -27.72 -59.80
C ASP A 324 -11.38 -27.61 -58.29
N LEU A 325 -11.34 -26.38 -57.78
CA LEU A 325 -11.67 -26.01 -56.41
C LEU A 325 -13.06 -25.36 -56.30
N GLU A 326 -13.88 -25.35 -57.36
CA GLU A 326 -15.27 -24.86 -57.34
C GLU A 326 -16.13 -25.46 -56.22
N LYS A 327 -15.82 -26.67 -55.75
CA LYS A 327 -16.51 -27.26 -54.59
C LYS A 327 -16.28 -26.50 -53.27
N LEU A 328 -15.26 -25.63 -53.22
CA LEU A 328 -14.93 -24.75 -52.10
C LEU A 328 -15.37 -23.28 -52.34
N SER A 329 -15.93 -22.93 -53.52
CA SER A 329 -16.13 -21.53 -53.93
C SER A 329 -17.40 -20.84 -53.38
N HIS A 330 -18.24 -21.55 -52.62
CA HIS A 330 -19.48 -21.00 -52.06
C HIS A 330 -19.22 -20.22 -50.75
N PHE A 331 -18.56 -19.06 -50.85
CA PHE A 331 -18.22 -18.16 -49.74
C PHE A 331 -19.15 -16.93 -49.62
N GLY A 332 -20.41 -17.03 -50.07
CA GLY A 332 -21.33 -15.87 -50.16
C GLY A 332 -21.41 -15.01 -48.89
N THR A 333 -21.46 -15.64 -47.71
CA THR A 333 -21.49 -14.96 -46.40
C THR A 333 -20.19 -14.21 -46.08
N ILE A 334 -19.04 -14.71 -46.52
CA ILE A 334 -17.71 -14.16 -46.20
C ILE A 334 -17.41 -12.89 -47.01
N ASN A 335 -17.88 -12.80 -48.25
CA ASN A 335 -17.73 -11.60 -49.06
C ASN A 335 -18.53 -10.41 -48.49
N GLU A 336 -19.74 -10.66 -47.95
CA GLU A 336 -20.54 -9.65 -47.25
C GLU A 336 -19.91 -9.24 -45.91
N LEU A 337 -19.35 -10.22 -45.16
CA LEU A 337 -18.61 -10.00 -43.91
C LEU A 337 -17.36 -9.11 -44.11
N SER A 338 -16.60 -9.31 -45.20
CA SER A 338 -15.34 -8.59 -45.45
C SER A 338 -15.51 -7.06 -45.44
N ASN A 339 -16.57 -6.54 -46.06
CA ASN A 339 -16.82 -5.09 -46.16
C ASN A 339 -17.21 -4.46 -44.80
N GLY A 340 -17.89 -5.20 -43.92
CA GLY A 340 -18.26 -4.73 -42.58
C GLY A 340 -17.08 -4.74 -41.58
N ILE A 341 -16.16 -5.68 -41.76
CA ILE A 341 -15.01 -5.89 -40.86
C ILE A 341 -13.99 -4.76 -40.95
N ASP A 342 -13.71 -4.24 -42.14
CA ASP A 342 -12.75 -3.14 -42.31
C ASP A 342 -13.24 -1.84 -41.66
N GLY A 343 -14.54 -1.56 -41.72
CA GLY A 343 -15.17 -0.43 -41.02
C GLY A 343 -15.06 -0.54 -39.50
N ILE A 344 -15.31 -1.74 -38.94
CA ILE A 344 -15.17 -2.02 -37.51
C ILE A 344 -13.71 -1.96 -37.07
N ARG A 345 -12.77 -2.47 -37.88
CA ARG A 345 -11.33 -2.46 -37.57
C ARG A 345 -10.77 -1.04 -37.54
N ASN A 346 -11.07 -0.24 -38.57
CA ASN A 346 -10.60 1.15 -38.64
C ASN A 346 -11.15 2.00 -37.50
N PHE A 347 -12.42 1.79 -37.13
CA PHE A 347 -13.03 2.45 -36.00
C PHE A 347 -12.46 1.95 -34.65
N GLY A 348 -12.24 0.64 -34.52
CA GLY A 348 -11.63 0.06 -33.32
C GLY A 348 -10.21 0.57 -33.07
N LYS A 349 -9.43 0.83 -34.12
CA LYS A 349 -8.12 1.49 -34.02
C LYS A 349 -8.20 2.95 -33.52
N GLN A 350 -9.33 3.62 -33.69
CA GLN A 350 -9.53 5.01 -33.24
C GLN A 350 -10.08 5.09 -31.80
N VAL A 351 -10.88 4.11 -31.38
CA VAL A 351 -11.64 4.14 -30.12
C VAL A 351 -11.10 3.18 -29.06
N PHE A 352 -10.55 2.03 -29.45
CA PHE A 352 -10.00 1.03 -28.53
C PHE A 352 -8.47 1.11 -28.47
N THR A 353 -7.93 2.33 -28.39
CA THR A 353 -6.52 2.50 -28.05
C THR A 353 -6.35 2.56 -26.54
N LEU A 354 -5.27 1.94 -26.10
CA LEU A 354 -4.86 1.92 -24.71
C LEU A 354 -4.52 3.31 -24.16
N ASP A 355 -4.17 4.24 -25.05
CA ASP A 355 -3.89 5.64 -24.74
C ASP A 355 -5.14 6.37 -24.18
N HIS A 356 -6.35 5.99 -24.59
CA HIS A 356 -7.60 6.55 -24.05
C HIS A 356 -7.84 6.15 -22.58
N LEU A 357 -7.37 4.97 -22.12
CA LEU A 357 -7.51 4.56 -20.72
C LEU A 357 -6.70 5.44 -19.77
N ASP A 358 -5.53 5.87 -20.23
CA ASP A 358 -4.67 6.78 -19.50
C ASP A 358 -5.27 8.18 -19.46
N ASP A 359 -5.79 8.65 -20.60
CA ASP A 359 -6.48 9.94 -20.69
C ASP A 359 -7.73 9.98 -19.76
N PHE A 360 -8.45 8.86 -19.62
CA PHE A 360 -9.56 8.73 -18.66
C PHE A 360 -9.07 8.78 -17.22
N GLY A 361 -8.00 8.05 -16.90
CA GLY A 361 -7.40 8.06 -15.56
C GLY A 361 -6.95 9.46 -15.14
N TYR A 362 -6.34 10.20 -16.07
CA TYR A 362 -5.94 11.60 -15.85
C TYR A 362 -7.12 12.53 -15.61
N PHE A 363 -8.18 12.40 -16.42
CA PHE A 363 -9.38 13.21 -16.23
C PHE A 363 -10.06 12.90 -14.88
N ILE A 364 -10.10 11.63 -14.47
CA ILE A 364 -10.68 11.22 -13.18
C ILE A 364 -9.86 11.75 -12.00
N ASP A 365 -8.53 11.60 -12.03
CA ASP A 365 -7.63 12.12 -10.99
C ASP A 365 -7.72 13.65 -10.89
N TYR A 366 -7.85 14.32 -12.04
CA TYR A 366 -8.12 15.74 -12.10
C TYR A 366 -9.42 16.11 -11.38
N MET A 367 -10.53 15.45 -11.73
CA MET A 367 -11.82 15.77 -11.14
C MET A 367 -11.82 15.53 -9.63
N ALA A 368 -11.14 14.49 -9.14
CA ALA A 368 -10.96 14.26 -7.71
C ALA A 368 -10.17 15.40 -7.02
N LYS A 369 -9.14 15.94 -7.68
CA LYS A 369 -8.36 17.09 -7.17
C LYS A 369 -9.20 18.38 -7.13
N ILE A 370 -10.04 18.60 -8.13
CA ILE A 370 -11.00 19.72 -8.11
C ILE A 370 -12.06 19.54 -7.04
N GLU A 371 -12.66 18.37 -6.90
CA GLU A 371 -13.67 18.10 -5.87
C GLU A 371 -13.12 18.36 -4.47
N LYS A 372 -11.87 17.95 -4.21
CA LYS A 372 -11.17 18.26 -2.96
C LYS A 372 -11.01 19.76 -2.73
N TYR A 373 -10.65 20.51 -3.78
CA TYR A 373 -10.59 21.97 -3.73
C TYR A 373 -11.97 22.62 -3.48
N VAL A 374 -13.01 22.17 -4.18
CA VAL A 374 -14.37 22.72 -4.06
C VAL A 374 -14.92 22.50 -2.64
N ALA A 375 -14.62 21.34 -2.03
CA ALA A 375 -15.00 21.05 -0.64
C ALA A 375 -14.33 21.99 0.38
N ASP A 376 -13.11 22.45 0.09
CA ASP A 376 -12.35 23.36 0.95
C ASP A 376 -12.61 24.86 0.62
N PHE A 377 -13.47 25.16 -0.36
CA PHE A 377 -13.80 26.52 -0.80
C PHE A 377 -14.78 27.22 0.17
N GLN A 378 -14.40 27.37 1.44
CA GLN A 378 -15.12 28.25 2.38
C GLN A 378 -14.70 29.71 2.16
N PRO A 379 -15.61 30.70 2.29
CA PRO A 379 -15.25 32.12 2.24
C PRO A 379 -14.23 32.44 3.34
N LEU A 380 -13.15 33.16 3.01
CA LEU A 380 -12.36 33.85 4.03
C LEU A 380 -13.12 35.15 4.29
N GLU A 381 -13.75 35.30 5.46
CA GLU A 381 -14.48 36.52 5.82
C GLU A 381 -13.51 37.65 6.17
N ILE A 382 -12.72 38.12 5.19
CA ILE A 382 -11.63 39.07 5.40
C ILE A 382 -12.09 40.33 6.15
N GLU A 383 -13.30 40.81 5.90
CA GLU A 383 -13.90 41.95 6.62
C GLU A 383 -14.03 41.68 8.13
N SER A 384 -14.42 40.47 8.53
CA SER A 384 -14.48 40.04 9.92
C SER A 384 -13.07 39.94 10.53
N PHE A 385 -12.07 39.52 9.76
CA PHE A 385 -10.67 39.44 10.22
C PHE A 385 -10.04 40.84 10.39
N GLU A 386 -10.31 41.77 9.47
CA GLU A 386 -9.85 43.16 9.57
C GLU A 386 -10.38 43.83 10.84
N HIS A 387 -11.68 43.70 11.11
CA HIS A 387 -12.30 44.24 12.32
C HIS A 387 -11.67 43.71 13.63
N CYS A 388 -11.23 42.45 13.61
CA CYS A 388 -10.67 41.78 14.78
C CYS A 388 -9.15 41.95 14.93
N LEU A 389 -8.41 42.24 13.86
CA LEU A 389 -6.94 42.22 13.88
C LEU A 389 -6.29 43.56 13.53
N ASP A 390 -7.03 44.55 13.02
CA ASP A 390 -6.47 45.88 12.70
C ASP A 390 -6.35 46.77 13.94
N TYR A 391 -5.13 46.82 14.49
CA TYR A 391 -4.77 47.71 15.61
C TYR A 391 -3.89 48.88 15.18
N SER A 392 -3.81 49.19 13.88
CA SER A 392 -2.90 50.21 13.32
C SER A 392 -3.10 51.61 13.92
N ARG A 393 -4.30 51.90 14.43
CA ARG A 393 -4.67 53.19 15.04
C ARG A 393 -4.55 53.20 16.57
N LEU A 394 -4.22 52.06 17.18
CA LEU A 394 -4.17 51.91 18.64
C LEU A 394 -2.83 52.41 19.18
N LYS A 395 -2.83 53.57 19.84
CA LYS A 395 -1.64 54.09 20.52
C LYS A 395 -1.52 53.47 21.90
N ARG A 396 -0.38 52.83 22.20
CA ARG A 396 -0.10 52.25 23.51
C ARG A 396 -0.02 53.36 24.58
N PRO A 397 -0.79 53.29 25.67
CA PRO A 397 -0.67 54.23 26.78
C PRO A 397 0.54 53.85 27.65
N ASP A 398 1.37 54.83 27.98
CA ASP A 398 2.51 54.67 28.91
C ASP A 398 2.04 54.80 30.36
N VAL A 399 1.25 53.83 30.82
CA VAL A 399 0.54 53.89 32.10
C VAL A 399 0.71 52.63 32.96
N SER A 400 1.43 51.61 32.49
CA SER A 400 1.53 50.33 33.20
C SER A 400 2.21 50.45 34.57
N ASN A 401 3.31 51.20 34.66
CA ASN A 401 4.01 51.42 35.94
C ASN A 401 3.16 52.28 36.90
N GLU A 402 2.45 53.27 36.36
CA GLU A 402 1.56 54.13 37.14
C GLU A 402 0.35 53.34 37.67
N MET A 403 -0.23 52.42 36.88
CA MET A 403 -1.33 51.55 37.33
C MET A 403 -0.89 50.53 38.38
N LYS A 404 0.36 50.05 38.31
CA LYS A 404 0.95 49.19 39.37
C LYS A 404 1.06 49.92 40.70
N ASP A 405 1.55 51.16 40.67
CA ASP A 405 1.64 52.02 41.84
C ASP A 405 0.25 52.31 42.44
N LEU A 406 -0.74 52.61 41.60
CA LEU A 406 -2.11 52.86 42.03
C LEU A 406 -2.78 51.62 42.65
N ALA A 407 -2.56 50.43 42.09
CA ALA A 407 -3.06 49.18 42.66
C ALA A 407 -2.46 48.92 44.05
N ALA A 408 -1.14 49.11 44.20
CA ALA A 408 -0.47 48.96 45.49
C ALA A 408 -0.98 49.97 46.54
N LYS A 409 -1.23 51.22 46.14
CA LYS A 409 -1.83 52.26 47.00
C LYS A 409 -3.25 51.90 47.44
N LEU A 410 -4.06 51.34 46.56
CA LEU A 410 -5.41 50.88 46.90
C LEU A 410 -5.38 49.72 47.91
N ASP A 411 -4.50 48.74 47.70
CA ASP A 411 -4.35 47.60 48.62
C ASP A 411 -3.87 48.09 49.99
N ALA A 412 -2.90 49.02 50.03
CA ALA A 412 -2.46 49.65 51.26
C ALA A 412 -3.58 50.42 51.97
N PHE A 413 -4.38 51.18 51.22
CA PHE A 413 -5.56 51.88 51.73
C PHE A 413 -6.56 50.91 52.36
N TYR A 414 -6.93 49.84 51.67
CA TYR A 414 -7.87 48.83 52.18
C TYR A 414 -7.39 48.08 53.41
N ASN A 415 -6.08 47.89 53.60
CA ASN A 415 -5.55 47.28 54.81
C ASN A 415 -5.78 48.12 56.07
N VAL A 416 -5.92 49.44 55.93
CA VAL A 416 -6.13 50.37 57.06
C VAL A 416 -7.61 50.52 57.42
N ILE A 417 -8.52 50.39 56.45
CA ILE A 417 -9.97 50.60 56.64
C ILE A 417 -10.58 49.74 57.76
N PRO A 418 -10.33 48.41 57.85
CA PRO A 418 -10.87 47.58 58.93
C PRO A 418 -10.44 48.03 60.33
N HIS A 419 -9.22 48.57 60.46
CA HIS A 419 -8.73 49.09 61.73
C HIS A 419 -9.50 50.34 62.16
N ILE A 420 -9.66 51.32 61.25
CA ILE A 420 -10.45 52.52 61.51
C ILE A 420 -11.89 52.14 61.88
N GLN A 421 -12.49 51.19 61.16
CA GLN A 421 -13.84 50.71 61.47
C GLN A 421 -13.93 50.03 62.84
N SER A 422 -12.93 49.24 63.23
CA SER A 422 -12.87 48.63 64.56
C SER A 422 -12.84 49.70 65.65
N GLU A 423 -12.03 50.75 65.49
CA GLU A 423 -11.94 51.83 66.47
C GLU A 423 -13.24 52.65 66.57
N VAL A 424 -13.89 52.96 65.43
CA VAL A 424 -15.20 53.63 65.40
C VAL A 424 -16.28 52.80 66.10
N ASN A 425 -16.29 51.47 65.89
CA ASN A 425 -17.28 50.56 66.49
C ASN A 425 -17.12 50.39 68.02
N LYS A 426 -15.97 50.74 68.60
CA LYS A 426 -15.78 50.75 70.07
C LYS A 426 -16.52 51.90 70.75
N VAL A 427 -17.03 52.87 69.99
CA VAL A 427 -17.85 53.96 70.51
C VAL A 427 -19.29 53.47 70.66
N ASN A 428 -19.67 53.10 71.89
CA ASN A 428 -20.94 52.44 72.22
C ASN A 428 -22.20 53.19 71.75
N ASP A 429 -22.17 54.53 71.67
CA ASP A 429 -23.27 55.33 71.11
C ASP A 429 -22.78 56.66 70.51
N ILE A 430 -22.55 56.65 69.19
CA ILE A 430 -22.13 57.82 68.42
C ILE A 430 -23.21 58.93 68.43
N SER A 431 -24.49 58.57 68.46
CA SER A 431 -25.59 59.55 68.44
C SER A 431 -25.66 60.33 69.75
N LEU A 432 -25.48 59.64 70.88
CA LEU A 432 -25.32 60.29 72.19
C LEU A 432 -24.07 61.17 72.22
N LEU A 433 -22.94 60.68 71.71
CA LEU A 433 -21.69 61.46 71.70
C LEU A 433 -21.82 62.75 70.88
N ILE A 434 -22.48 62.71 69.71
CA ILE A 434 -22.80 63.91 68.92
C ILE A 434 -23.74 64.85 69.69
N GLY A 435 -24.72 64.29 70.40
CA GLY A 435 -25.60 65.03 71.30
C GLY A 435 -24.83 65.78 72.39
N GLU A 436 -23.86 65.13 73.02
CA GLU A 436 -22.98 65.75 74.02
C GLU A 436 -22.07 66.84 73.41
N ILE A 437 -21.48 66.60 72.22
CA ILE A 437 -20.71 67.65 71.52
C ILE A 437 -21.59 68.88 71.26
N ARG A 438 -22.88 68.69 70.92
CA ARG A 438 -23.83 69.80 70.69
C ARG A 438 -24.12 70.58 71.98
N LYS A 439 -24.29 69.91 73.12
CA LYS A 439 -24.49 70.57 74.43
C LYS A 439 -23.29 71.43 74.83
N HIS A 440 -22.08 70.97 74.52
CA HIS A 440 -20.84 71.69 74.78
C HIS A 440 -20.43 72.66 73.65
N THR A 441 -21.27 72.85 72.62
CA THR A 441 -21.01 73.86 71.58
C THR A 441 -21.47 75.22 72.10
N PRO A 442 -20.59 76.24 72.16
CA PRO A 442 -20.98 77.55 72.62
C PRO A 442 -21.97 78.22 71.66
N ASP A 443 -23.05 78.78 72.20
CA ASP A 443 -23.99 79.58 71.43
C ASP A 443 -23.43 81.00 71.25
N SER A 444 -22.92 81.29 70.06
CA SER A 444 -22.36 82.60 69.73
C SER A 444 -23.39 83.73 69.72
N SER A 445 -24.69 83.45 69.79
CA SER A 445 -25.75 84.46 69.94
C SER A 445 -25.98 84.87 71.39
N LEU A 446 -25.55 84.03 72.34
CA LEU A 446 -25.65 84.26 73.78
C LEU A 446 -24.33 84.76 74.39
N ILE A 447 -23.23 84.74 73.62
CA ILE A 447 -21.90 85.16 74.08
C ILE A 447 -21.39 86.33 73.22
N ASP A 448 -21.38 87.53 73.78
CA ASP A 448 -20.88 88.76 73.17
C ASP A 448 -19.65 89.30 73.92
N ARG A 449 -19.14 90.48 73.53
CA ARG A 449 -17.94 91.04 74.17
C ARG A 449 -18.14 91.34 75.66
N ASP A 450 -19.37 91.61 76.08
CA ASP A 450 -19.67 92.11 77.41
C ASP A 450 -19.78 90.96 78.42
N ASN A 451 -20.28 89.79 78.00
CA ASN A 451 -20.39 88.60 78.85
C ASN A 451 -19.32 87.52 78.59
N PHE A 452 -18.41 87.71 77.63
CA PHE A 452 -17.36 86.73 77.28
C PHE A 452 -16.44 86.36 78.45
N ASN A 453 -16.02 87.33 79.28
CA ASN A 453 -15.14 87.07 80.42
C ASN A 453 -15.83 86.26 81.52
N GLU A 454 -17.14 86.43 81.68
CA GLU A 454 -17.95 85.65 82.60
C GLU A 454 -18.10 84.21 82.09
N TRP A 455 -18.45 84.04 80.81
CA TRP A 455 -18.51 82.72 80.18
C TRP A 455 -17.18 81.96 80.22
N LYS A 456 -16.07 82.64 79.89
CA LYS A 456 -14.71 82.07 79.88
C LYS A 456 -14.23 81.56 81.25
N ASN A 457 -14.67 82.21 82.34
CA ASN A 457 -14.35 81.81 83.71
C ASN A 457 -15.45 80.97 84.36
N GLY A 458 -16.57 80.74 83.66
CA GLY A 458 -17.71 79.99 84.14
C GLY A 458 -17.55 78.47 83.99
N GLU A 459 -18.44 77.75 84.65
CA GLU A 459 -18.49 76.28 84.67
C GLU A 459 -18.63 75.69 83.26
N GLY A 460 -19.46 76.29 82.40
CA GLY A 460 -19.68 75.82 81.03
C GLY A 460 -18.43 75.81 80.12
N PHE A 461 -17.48 76.74 80.29
CA PHE A 461 -16.22 76.73 79.53
C PHE A 461 -15.25 75.68 80.07
N SER A 462 -15.19 75.50 81.38
CA SER A 462 -14.40 74.45 82.04
C SER A 462 -14.89 73.04 81.66
N ASP A 463 -16.21 72.85 81.65
CA ASP A 463 -16.86 71.58 81.28
C ASP A 463 -16.63 71.25 79.82
N MET A 464 -16.77 72.23 78.91
CA MET A 464 -16.42 72.07 77.51
C MET A 464 -14.97 71.62 77.34
N LYS A 465 -14.02 72.27 78.03
CA LYS A 465 -12.60 71.89 77.97
C LYS A 465 -12.38 70.44 78.43
N LYS A 466 -12.96 70.07 79.58
CA LYS A 466 -12.85 68.70 80.12
C LYS A 466 -13.45 67.66 79.18
N PHE A 467 -14.62 67.96 78.60
CA PHE A 467 -15.27 67.10 77.62
C PHE A 467 -14.39 66.86 76.38
N PHE A 468 -13.78 67.90 75.80
CA PHE A 468 -12.89 67.73 74.66
C PHE A 468 -11.55 67.06 75.02
N GLU A 469 -11.07 67.16 76.27
CA GLU A 469 -9.91 66.38 76.78
C GLU A 469 -10.22 64.88 76.85
N GLU A 470 -11.45 64.51 77.20
CA GLU A 470 -11.91 63.12 77.15
C GLU A 470 -12.14 62.65 75.71
N LEU A 471 -12.78 63.48 74.87
CA LEU A 471 -13.03 63.20 73.45
C LEU A 471 -11.73 63.04 72.64
N LYS A 472 -10.64 63.69 73.05
CA LYS A 472 -9.30 63.50 72.48
C LYS A 472 -8.93 62.01 72.44
N LYS A 473 -9.24 61.24 73.48
CA LYS A 473 -8.93 59.81 73.57
C LYS A 473 -9.70 58.98 72.54
N THR A 474 -10.86 59.45 72.11
CA THR A 474 -11.67 58.81 71.07
C THR A 474 -11.12 59.07 69.66
N PHE A 475 -10.60 60.27 69.39
CA PHE A 475 -10.02 60.61 68.09
C PHE A 475 -8.55 60.23 67.93
N GLU A 476 -7.81 60.01 69.02
CA GLU A 476 -6.39 59.62 68.98
C GLU A 476 -6.15 58.32 68.19
N PRO A 477 -6.86 57.20 68.43
CA PRO A 477 -6.65 55.97 67.67
C PRO A 477 -7.16 56.05 66.23
N LEU A 478 -7.97 57.07 65.88
CA LEU A 478 -8.46 57.29 64.51
C LEU A 478 -7.46 58.06 63.64
N LYS A 479 -6.48 58.73 64.24
CA LYS A 479 -5.50 59.55 63.54
C LYS A 479 -4.63 58.71 62.60
N GLN A 480 -4.51 59.15 61.36
CA GLN A 480 -3.71 58.50 60.32
C GLN A 480 -2.48 59.33 59.95
N ASN A 481 -1.45 58.66 59.42
CA ASN A 481 -0.24 59.32 58.96
C ASN A 481 -0.47 60.09 57.64
N GLN A 482 0.42 61.04 57.33
CA GLN A 482 0.29 61.87 56.12
C GLN A 482 0.36 61.04 54.82
N SER A 483 1.15 59.96 54.80
CA SER A 483 1.27 59.07 53.64
C SER A 483 -0.07 58.46 53.24
N PHE A 484 -0.82 57.92 54.21
CA PHE A 484 -2.15 57.35 53.99
C PHE A 484 -3.13 58.41 53.44
N ILE A 485 -3.06 59.63 53.96
CA ILE A 485 -3.93 60.74 53.55
C ILE A 485 -3.59 61.22 52.13
N ASP A 486 -2.32 61.22 51.75
CA ASP A 486 -1.87 61.54 50.41
C ASP A 486 -2.27 60.45 49.39
N ASP A 487 -2.25 59.17 49.81
CA ASP A 487 -2.75 58.06 49.02
C ASP A 487 -4.27 58.16 48.78
N VAL A 488 -5.06 58.49 49.81
CA VAL A 488 -6.51 58.74 49.71
C VAL A 488 -6.81 59.81 48.66
N LYS A 489 -6.11 60.95 48.72
CA LYS A 489 -6.28 62.05 47.74
C LYS A 489 -5.88 61.63 46.34
N THR A 490 -4.84 60.80 46.20
CA THR A 490 -4.39 60.29 44.91
C THR A 490 -5.45 59.37 44.30
N LEU A 491 -6.00 58.44 45.09
CA LEU A 491 -7.03 57.48 44.67
C LEU A 491 -8.36 58.17 44.31
N SER A 492 -8.79 59.18 45.05
CA SER A 492 -10.02 59.93 44.73
C SER A 492 -9.95 60.75 43.43
N ASN A 493 -8.75 61.07 42.93
CA ASN A 493 -8.57 61.92 41.75
C ASN A 493 -8.20 61.15 40.46
N VAL A 494 -8.08 59.82 40.52
CA VAL A 494 -7.55 59.03 39.40
C VAL A 494 -8.61 58.51 38.42
N GLY A 495 -9.91 58.65 38.74
CA GLY A 495 -11.03 58.19 37.91
C GLY A 495 -10.94 58.54 36.41
N PRO A 496 -10.67 59.80 36.02
CA PRO A 496 -10.52 60.18 34.62
C PRO A 496 -9.38 59.45 33.89
N LYS A 497 -8.31 59.08 34.59
CA LYS A 497 -7.20 58.31 34.02
C LYS A 497 -7.59 56.85 33.83
N ILE A 498 -8.23 56.24 34.82
CA ILE A 498 -8.74 54.87 34.72
C ILE A 498 -9.71 54.73 33.54
N LYS A 499 -10.64 55.69 33.37
CA LYS A 499 -11.56 55.69 32.23
C LYS A 499 -10.83 55.72 30.88
N LYS A 500 -9.80 56.55 30.72
CA LYS A 500 -8.97 56.56 29.50
C LYS A 500 -8.30 55.20 29.22
N VAL A 501 -7.86 54.50 30.26
CA VAL A 501 -7.28 53.16 30.14
C VAL A 501 -8.33 52.13 29.74
N GLN A 502 -9.52 52.17 30.33
CA GLN A 502 -10.63 51.29 29.96
C GLN A 502 -11.12 51.54 28.53
N ASP A 503 -11.19 52.80 28.09
CA ASP A 503 -11.54 53.17 26.71
C ASP A 503 -10.49 52.63 25.73
N TRP A 504 -9.20 52.67 26.09
CA TRP A 504 -8.14 52.07 25.29
C TRP A 504 -8.26 50.55 25.20
N ILE A 505 -8.46 49.84 26.32
CA ILE A 505 -8.68 48.38 26.33
C ILE A 505 -9.94 48.02 25.52
N SER A 506 -10.97 48.87 25.55
CA SER A 506 -12.23 48.67 24.82
C SER A 506 -12.03 48.61 23.31
N ASN A 507 -11.05 49.35 22.77
CA ASN A 507 -10.67 49.30 21.35
C ASN A 507 -9.92 48.02 20.94
N ILE A 508 -9.64 47.11 21.88
CA ILE A 508 -9.12 45.77 21.59
C ILE A 508 -10.30 44.81 21.42
N THR A 509 -10.62 44.49 20.16
CA THR A 509 -11.83 43.74 19.75
C THR A 509 -11.64 42.23 19.78
N LEU A 510 -10.40 41.71 19.82
CA LEU A 510 -10.08 40.25 19.85
C LEU A 510 -10.78 39.43 20.95
N ALA A 511 -11.23 40.08 22.02
CA ALA A 511 -11.94 39.44 23.13
C ALA A 511 -13.48 39.42 22.93
N GLU A 512 -13.98 40.06 21.87
CA GLU A 512 -15.41 40.07 21.54
C GLU A 512 -15.84 38.74 20.91
N LYS A 513 -17.08 38.32 21.17
CA LYS A 513 -17.64 37.08 20.62
C LYS A 513 -17.65 37.07 19.09
N GLY A 514 -17.79 38.22 18.45
CA GLY A 514 -17.72 38.35 16.99
C GLY A 514 -16.37 37.95 16.39
N CYS A 515 -15.30 37.93 17.20
CA CYS A 515 -13.95 37.58 16.77
C CYS A 515 -13.60 36.09 16.97
N ASP A 516 -14.54 35.25 17.42
CA ASP A 516 -14.32 33.80 17.55
C ASP A 516 -13.90 33.15 16.21
N ILE A 517 -14.38 33.70 15.09
CA ILE A 517 -14.02 33.24 13.74
C ILE A 517 -12.52 33.24 13.47
N VAL A 518 -11.78 34.19 14.06
CA VAL A 518 -10.33 34.30 13.88
C VAL A 518 -9.61 33.10 14.48
N TYR A 519 -10.10 32.55 15.60
CA TYR A 519 -9.52 31.39 16.28
C TYR A 519 -9.91 30.04 15.64
N HIS A 520 -10.92 30.03 14.77
CA HIS A 520 -11.38 28.83 14.07
C HIS A 520 -10.78 28.66 12.67
N LEU A 521 -9.92 29.58 12.23
CA LEU A 521 -9.22 29.48 10.95
C LEU A 521 -8.30 28.26 10.93
N ASN A 522 -8.55 27.33 10.02
CA ASN A 522 -7.66 26.19 9.76
C ASN A 522 -6.69 26.54 8.63
N VAL A 523 -5.50 27.02 9.00
CA VAL A 523 -4.44 27.44 8.06
C VAL A 523 -4.00 26.29 7.13
N GLU A 524 -3.99 25.04 7.61
CA GLU A 524 -3.59 23.88 6.80
C GLU A 524 -4.52 23.63 5.60
N LYS A 525 -5.81 24.00 5.69
CA LYS A 525 -6.73 23.87 4.55
C LYS A 525 -6.33 24.75 3.37
N LEU A 526 -5.59 25.85 3.60
CA LEU A 526 -5.07 26.70 2.53
C LEU A 526 -4.00 25.98 1.69
N ARG A 527 -3.32 24.97 2.24
CA ARG A 527 -2.31 24.16 1.53
C ARG A 527 -2.93 23.32 0.41
N ASN A 528 -4.16 22.84 0.59
CA ASN A 528 -4.90 22.13 -0.46
C ASN A 528 -5.22 23.03 -1.65
N MET A 529 -5.47 24.32 -1.41
CA MET A 529 -5.79 25.31 -2.45
C MET A 529 -4.59 25.56 -3.38
N ASN A 530 -3.36 25.50 -2.86
CA ASN A 530 -2.14 25.67 -3.66
C ASN A 530 -1.90 24.59 -4.73
N ASN A 531 -2.64 23.47 -4.69
CA ASN A 531 -2.57 22.44 -5.73
C ASN A 531 -3.42 22.77 -6.97
N ALA A 532 -4.35 23.73 -6.87
CA ALA A 532 -5.25 24.09 -7.97
C ALA A 532 -4.49 24.69 -9.17
N PRO A 533 -3.56 25.65 -9.02
CA PRO A 533 -2.89 26.28 -10.17
C PRO A 533 -2.08 25.31 -11.03
N SER A 534 -1.31 24.40 -10.41
CA SER A 534 -0.57 23.37 -11.14
C SER A 534 -1.49 22.38 -11.85
N THR A 535 -2.62 22.05 -11.22
CA THR A 535 -3.63 21.16 -11.79
C THR A 535 -4.29 21.80 -13.01
N ILE A 536 -4.71 23.07 -12.93
CA ILE A 536 -5.29 23.84 -14.04
C ILE A 536 -4.30 23.95 -15.21
N TYR A 537 -3.04 24.27 -14.92
CA TYR A 537 -1.99 24.38 -15.93
C TYR A 537 -1.77 23.05 -16.67
N SER A 538 -1.75 21.92 -15.95
CA SER A 538 -1.56 20.59 -16.54
C SER A 538 -2.65 20.21 -17.54
N ILE A 539 -3.84 20.79 -17.42
CA ILE A 539 -5.01 20.46 -18.25
C ILE A 539 -5.06 21.31 -19.49
N ARG A 540 -4.78 22.61 -19.33
CA ARG A 540 -4.61 23.53 -20.46
C ARG A 540 -3.51 23.05 -21.40
N SER A 541 -2.42 22.55 -20.84
CA SER A 541 -1.27 22.06 -21.61
C SER A 541 -1.40 20.62 -22.10
N GLY A 542 -2.17 19.77 -21.42
CA GLY A 542 -2.22 18.33 -21.68
C GLY A 542 -3.15 17.87 -22.82
N GLY A 543 -4.10 18.69 -23.26
CA GLY A 543 -5.05 18.33 -24.34
C GLY A 543 -5.99 17.16 -24.04
N ASN A 544 -5.95 16.60 -22.82
CA ASN A 544 -6.68 15.37 -22.44
C ASN A 544 -8.20 15.57 -22.43
N ILE A 545 -8.71 16.76 -22.08
CA ILE A 545 -10.16 17.07 -22.16
C ILE A 545 -10.65 16.89 -23.61
N LYS A 546 -9.90 17.40 -24.58
CA LYS A 546 -10.23 17.27 -26.00
C LYS A 546 -10.24 15.82 -26.47
N LYS A 547 -9.28 15.01 -26.05
CA LYS A 547 -9.24 13.58 -26.38
C LYS A 547 -10.41 12.80 -25.76
N VAL A 548 -10.79 13.15 -24.52
CA VAL A 548 -11.96 12.56 -23.85
C VAL A 548 -13.25 12.96 -24.57
N GLN A 549 -13.38 14.23 -24.99
CA GLN A 549 -14.48 14.70 -25.85
C GLN A 549 -14.52 13.92 -27.17
N ASP A 550 -13.39 13.80 -27.88
CA ASP A 550 -13.27 13.05 -29.14
C ASP A 550 -13.72 11.57 -28.98
N PHE A 551 -13.37 10.93 -27.85
CA PHE A 551 -13.83 9.57 -27.55
C PHE A 551 -15.35 9.50 -27.37
N ILE A 552 -15.92 10.41 -26.60
CA ILE A 552 -17.35 10.47 -26.29
C ILE A 552 -18.19 10.76 -27.53
N GLU A 553 -17.74 11.66 -28.40
CA GLU A 553 -18.43 11.99 -29.65
C GLU A 553 -18.46 10.82 -30.64
N ASN A 554 -17.46 9.95 -30.60
CA ASN A 554 -17.38 8.79 -31.49
C ASN A 554 -18.10 7.56 -30.92
N PHE A 555 -18.32 7.47 -29.61
CA PHE A 555 -18.97 6.32 -28.97
C PHE A 555 -20.38 5.97 -29.53
N PRO A 556 -21.28 6.93 -29.83
CA PRO A 556 -22.56 6.61 -30.47
C PRO A 556 -22.41 5.99 -31.87
N LYS A 557 -21.40 6.43 -32.64
CA LYS A 557 -21.12 5.89 -33.99
C LYS A 557 -20.70 4.42 -33.94
N LEU A 558 -19.97 4.01 -32.89
CA LEU A 558 -19.65 2.60 -32.62
C LEU A 558 -20.91 1.75 -32.52
N LYS A 559 -21.85 2.19 -31.68
CA LYS A 559 -23.11 1.50 -31.41
C LYS A 559 -23.92 1.33 -32.70
N THR A 560 -23.99 2.37 -33.52
CA THR A 560 -24.67 2.30 -34.83
C THR A 560 -23.99 1.32 -35.80
N ASN A 561 -22.65 1.32 -35.89
CA ASN A 561 -21.93 0.43 -36.79
C ASN A 561 -22.03 -1.06 -36.38
N LEU A 562 -22.04 -1.33 -35.07
CA LEU A 562 -22.24 -2.67 -34.53
C LEU A 562 -23.65 -3.21 -34.81
N GLU A 563 -24.68 -2.38 -34.66
CA GLU A 563 -26.06 -2.77 -34.99
C GLU A 563 -26.24 -3.03 -36.51
N LYS A 564 -25.59 -2.24 -37.36
CA LYS A 564 -25.55 -2.50 -38.81
C LYS A 564 -24.92 -3.86 -39.14
N PHE A 565 -23.82 -4.20 -38.48
CA PHE A 565 -23.14 -5.48 -38.66
C PHE A 565 -23.99 -6.68 -38.20
N LYS A 566 -24.63 -6.58 -37.02
CA LYS A 566 -25.57 -7.60 -36.53
C LYS A 566 -26.75 -7.81 -37.48
N THR A 567 -27.28 -6.73 -38.04
CA THR A 567 -28.41 -6.77 -38.99
C THR A 567 -28.03 -7.44 -40.32
N ALA A 568 -26.81 -7.20 -40.82
CA ALA A 568 -26.30 -7.86 -42.02
C ALA A 568 -26.18 -9.39 -41.83
N MET A 569 -25.65 -9.81 -40.68
CA MET A 569 -25.51 -11.23 -40.31
C MET A 569 -26.85 -11.97 -40.15
N ALA A 570 -27.89 -11.28 -39.66
CA ALA A 570 -29.22 -11.87 -39.55
C ALA A 570 -29.89 -12.10 -40.93
N ARG A 571 -29.50 -11.32 -41.95
CA ARG A 571 -30.02 -11.45 -43.32
C ARG A 571 -29.34 -12.59 -44.10
N SER A 572 -28.03 -12.81 -43.92
CA SER A 572 -27.27 -13.87 -44.61
C SER A 572 -27.60 -15.29 -44.11
N ASN A 573 -28.16 -15.43 -42.90
CA ASN A 573 -28.55 -16.71 -42.28
C ASN A 573 -29.99 -17.16 -42.58
N LYS A 574 -30.76 -16.41 -43.38
CA LYS A 574 -32.05 -16.89 -43.92
C LYS A 574 -31.78 -17.64 -45.21
N GLU A 575 -31.97 -18.96 -45.21
CA GLU A 575 -32.05 -19.74 -46.46
C GLU A 575 -33.17 -19.16 -47.35
N PRO A 576 -33.02 -19.20 -48.70
CA PRO A 576 -34.11 -18.85 -49.59
C PRO A 576 -35.22 -19.88 -49.43
N SER A 577 -36.27 -19.52 -48.71
CA SER A 577 -37.52 -20.27 -48.71
C SER A 577 -38.10 -20.26 -50.12
N GLY A 578 -38.43 -21.46 -50.60
CA GLY A 578 -38.89 -21.78 -51.94
C GLY A 578 -39.75 -20.74 -52.66
N GLY A 579 -39.35 -20.42 -53.88
CA GLY A 579 -40.25 -19.99 -54.94
C GLY A 579 -40.60 -21.21 -55.80
N VAL A 580 -41.78 -21.79 -55.56
CA VAL A 580 -42.40 -22.75 -56.46
C VAL A 580 -42.98 -21.98 -57.65
N GLY A 581 -42.57 -22.36 -58.86
CA GLY A 581 -43.27 -22.09 -60.11
C GLY A 581 -43.43 -23.42 -60.87
N PRO A 582 -44.64 -23.82 -61.28
CA PRO A 582 -44.91 -25.16 -61.78
C PRO A 582 -44.63 -25.26 -63.28
N THR A 583 -43.88 -26.26 -63.75
CA THR A 583 -44.22 -27.17 -64.85
C THR A 583 -43.03 -27.98 -65.39
N ALA A 584 -43.37 -29.16 -65.92
CA ALA A 584 -42.61 -30.08 -66.79
C ALA A 584 -41.90 -31.28 -66.12
N GLN A 585 -42.37 -32.45 -66.55
CA GLN A 585 -41.90 -33.82 -66.27
C GLN A 585 -40.43 -34.07 -66.68
N PRO A 586 -39.78 -35.13 -66.15
CA PRO A 586 -38.33 -35.30 -66.25
C PRO A 586 -37.89 -36.04 -67.54
N PRO A 587 -36.72 -35.72 -68.11
CA PRO A 587 -36.00 -36.68 -68.94
C PRO A 587 -35.14 -37.57 -68.04
N LYS A 588 -35.33 -38.88 -68.24
CA LYS A 588 -34.54 -39.98 -67.68
C LYS A 588 -33.05 -39.80 -68.03
N GLY A 589 -32.19 -40.20 -67.08
CA GLY A 589 -30.82 -40.60 -67.38
C GLY A 589 -29.77 -39.53 -67.12
N LYS A 590 -29.40 -39.35 -65.85
CA LYS A 590 -28.01 -39.15 -65.40
C LYS A 590 -28.00 -39.40 -63.90
N THR A 591 -27.17 -40.35 -63.49
CA THR A 591 -26.85 -40.62 -62.09
C THR A 591 -26.55 -39.30 -61.39
N LYS A 592 -27.38 -38.91 -60.41
CA LYS A 592 -27.05 -37.86 -59.45
C LYS A 592 -25.74 -38.28 -58.78
N ARG A 593 -24.61 -37.72 -59.22
CA ARG A 593 -23.44 -37.60 -58.36
C ARG A 593 -23.87 -36.69 -57.24
N GLU A 594 -23.92 -37.21 -56.01
CA GLU A 594 -24.02 -36.36 -54.82
C GLU A 594 -22.89 -35.32 -54.89
N THR A 595 -23.25 -34.06 -55.13
CA THR A 595 -22.32 -32.94 -55.07
C THR A 595 -22.05 -32.66 -53.59
N LYS A 596 -20.94 -33.23 -53.08
CA LYS A 596 -20.39 -32.87 -51.76
C LYS A 596 -20.26 -31.35 -51.66
N SER A 597 -20.90 -30.76 -50.66
CA SER A 597 -20.84 -29.35 -50.30
C SER A 597 -19.80 -29.10 -49.20
N ILE A 598 -19.53 -27.83 -48.84
CA ILE A 598 -18.65 -27.49 -47.69
C ILE A 598 -19.18 -28.11 -46.37
N LYS A 599 -20.49 -28.39 -46.25
CA LYS A 599 -21.07 -29.07 -45.07
C LYS A 599 -20.62 -30.55 -44.96
N ASP A 600 -20.20 -31.16 -46.08
CA ASP A 600 -19.75 -32.56 -46.15
C ASP A 600 -18.23 -32.72 -45.96
N LEU A 601 -17.52 -31.59 -45.80
CA LEU A 601 -16.07 -31.51 -45.62
C LEU A 601 -15.71 -31.77 -44.16
N LYS A 602 -15.27 -33.00 -43.85
CA LYS A 602 -14.80 -33.39 -42.51
C LYS A 602 -13.30 -33.09 -42.37
N LEU A 603 -12.98 -31.85 -42.01
CA LEU A 603 -11.62 -31.40 -41.69
C LEU A 603 -11.45 -31.21 -40.19
N GLU A 604 -10.22 -31.41 -39.69
CA GLU A 604 -9.83 -30.89 -38.39
C GLU A 604 -9.78 -29.34 -38.44
N ARG A 605 -10.86 -28.69 -37.98
CA ARG A 605 -11.05 -27.23 -38.11
C ARG A 605 -9.97 -26.41 -37.40
N GLN A 606 -9.46 -26.91 -36.28
CA GLN A 606 -8.37 -26.27 -35.56
C GLN A 606 -7.10 -26.19 -36.41
N SER A 607 -6.83 -27.22 -37.22
CA SER A 607 -5.68 -27.28 -38.12
C SER A 607 -5.73 -26.18 -39.20
N LEU A 608 -6.92 -25.77 -39.67
CA LEU A 608 -7.08 -24.64 -40.60
C LEU A 608 -6.65 -23.31 -39.96
N LEU A 609 -7.10 -23.07 -38.72
CA LEU A 609 -6.79 -21.85 -37.97
C LEU A 609 -5.30 -21.79 -37.56
N GLU A 610 -4.72 -22.93 -37.19
CA GLU A 610 -3.28 -23.05 -36.89
C GLU A 610 -2.41 -22.69 -38.10
N VAL A 611 -2.73 -23.18 -39.30
CA VAL A 611 -1.99 -22.82 -40.52
C VAL A 611 -2.15 -21.35 -40.86
N ALA A 612 -3.37 -20.81 -40.79
CA ALA A 612 -3.62 -19.39 -41.03
C ALA A 612 -2.80 -18.50 -40.07
N TYR A 613 -2.79 -18.82 -38.78
CA TYR A 613 -2.01 -18.08 -37.77
C TYR A 613 -0.49 -18.14 -38.03
N ALA A 614 0.03 -19.27 -38.54
CA ALA A 614 1.45 -19.40 -38.87
C ALA A 614 1.88 -18.56 -40.07
N THR A 615 1.08 -18.56 -41.14
CA THR A 615 1.37 -17.76 -42.35
C THR A 615 1.42 -16.26 -42.02
N ARG A 616 0.54 -15.81 -41.12
CA ARG A 616 0.53 -14.46 -40.57
C ARG A 616 1.73 -14.16 -39.69
N SER A 617 2.11 -15.10 -38.83
CA SER A 617 3.26 -14.95 -37.94
C SER A 617 4.55 -14.71 -38.74
N LEU A 618 4.71 -15.37 -39.89
CA LEU A 618 5.79 -15.10 -40.83
C LEU A 618 5.78 -13.64 -41.34
N GLU A 619 4.61 -13.10 -41.71
CA GLU A 619 4.48 -11.71 -42.14
C GLU A 619 4.98 -10.74 -41.05
N GLN A 620 4.60 -10.98 -39.79
CA GLN A 620 5.03 -10.15 -38.66
C GLN A 620 6.53 -10.26 -38.40
N MET A 621 7.11 -11.46 -38.52
CA MET A 621 8.56 -11.66 -38.42
C MET A 621 9.34 -10.84 -39.45
N LYS A 622 8.80 -10.69 -40.67
CA LYS A 622 9.38 -9.83 -41.69
C LYS A 622 9.28 -8.34 -41.32
N ARG A 623 8.12 -7.89 -40.84
CA ARG A 623 7.94 -6.48 -40.40
C ARG A 623 8.87 -6.11 -39.25
N ILE A 624 9.20 -7.06 -38.36
CA ILE A 624 10.20 -6.87 -37.30
C ILE A 624 11.60 -6.62 -37.89
N GLU A 625 12.00 -7.32 -38.96
CA GLU A 625 13.27 -7.05 -39.65
C GLU A 625 13.28 -5.64 -40.26
N GLU A 626 12.17 -5.23 -40.89
CA GLU A 626 12.02 -3.89 -41.50
C GLU A 626 12.10 -2.76 -40.46
N LYS A 627 11.75 -3.04 -39.20
CA LYS A 627 11.78 -2.08 -38.08
C LYS A 627 13.04 -2.15 -37.22
N SER A 628 14.12 -2.77 -37.73
CA SER A 628 15.38 -2.96 -37.00
C SER A 628 16.00 -1.67 -36.42
N SER A 629 15.81 -0.52 -37.07
CA SER A 629 16.25 0.81 -36.58
C SER A 629 15.53 1.25 -35.31
N ASP A 630 14.25 0.94 -35.17
CA ASP A 630 13.41 1.38 -34.06
C ASP A 630 13.74 0.55 -32.81
N PHE A 631 13.98 -0.75 -32.98
CA PHE A 631 14.59 -1.59 -31.94
C PHE A 631 15.93 -1.02 -31.46
N GLN A 632 16.80 -0.57 -32.37
CA GLN A 632 18.09 0.00 -32.00
C GLN A 632 17.92 1.32 -31.22
N THR A 633 16.94 2.14 -31.60
CA THR A 633 16.59 3.36 -30.89
C THR A 633 16.12 3.07 -29.46
N VAL A 634 15.30 2.03 -29.26
CA VAL A 634 14.90 1.58 -27.92
C VAL A 634 16.11 1.11 -27.10
N PHE A 635 17.02 0.32 -27.69
CA PHE A 635 18.21 -0.17 -27.00
C PHE A 635 19.16 0.94 -26.53
N LEU A 636 19.32 1.98 -27.33
CA LEU A 636 20.25 3.07 -27.05
C LEU A 636 19.59 4.12 -26.15
N LYS A 637 18.46 4.69 -26.59
CA LYS A 637 17.81 5.79 -25.88
C LYS A 637 17.08 5.35 -24.62
N GLY A 638 16.73 4.06 -24.50
CA GLY A 638 16.19 3.52 -23.25
C GLY A 638 17.22 3.48 -22.11
N GLU A 639 18.52 3.32 -22.41
CA GLU A 639 19.57 3.49 -21.39
C GLU A 639 19.71 4.95 -20.95
N ASP A 640 19.55 5.88 -21.89
CA ASP A 640 19.55 7.31 -21.59
C ASP A 640 18.35 7.68 -20.69
N ALA A 641 17.18 7.07 -20.93
CA ALA A 641 16.02 7.21 -20.05
C ALA A 641 16.31 6.69 -18.63
N VAL A 642 16.90 5.49 -18.46
CA VAL A 642 17.29 4.98 -17.13
C VAL A 642 18.26 5.92 -16.42
N LYS A 643 19.25 6.45 -17.14
CA LYS A 643 20.23 7.41 -16.59
C LYS A 643 19.59 8.75 -16.22
N ALA A 644 18.46 9.13 -16.83
CA ALA A 644 17.76 10.37 -16.53
C ALA A 644 16.89 10.29 -15.25
N ILE A 645 16.51 9.10 -14.79
CA ILE A 645 15.60 8.89 -13.64
C ILE A 645 16.12 9.52 -12.33
N PRO A 646 17.40 9.38 -11.95
CA PRO A 646 17.92 9.98 -10.71
C PRO A 646 17.77 11.50 -10.64
N TYR A 647 17.67 12.17 -11.79
CA TYR A 647 17.59 13.62 -11.93
C TYR A 647 16.16 14.18 -11.90
N VAL A 648 15.13 13.32 -11.84
CA VAL A 648 13.73 13.75 -11.74
C VAL A 648 13.45 14.29 -10.34
N LYS A 649 12.97 15.54 -10.26
CA LYS A 649 12.82 16.28 -8.99
C LYS A 649 11.66 15.81 -8.12
N ASP A 650 10.60 15.32 -8.73
CA ASP A 650 9.38 14.87 -8.06
C ASP A 650 9.54 13.42 -7.61
N ALA A 651 9.48 13.18 -6.29
CA ALA A 651 9.71 11.87 -5.68
C ALA A 651 8.67 10.82 -6.08
N GLU A 652 7.41 11.23 -6.31
CA GLU A 652 6.34 10.33 -6.74
C GLU A 652 6.54 9.90 -8.20
N LYS A 653 6.86 10.87 -9.07
CA LYS A 653 7.21 10.60 -10.48
C LYS A 653 8.46 9.74 -10.61
N LYS A 654 9.48 10.00 -9.79
CA LYS A 654 10.71 9.20 -9.73
C LYS A 654 10.42 7.76 -9.32
N SER A 655 9.62 7.53 -8.28
CA SER A 655 9.24 6.18 -7.86
C SER A 655 8.48 5.42 -8.96
N LYS A 656 7.56 6.09 -9.68
CA LYS A 656 6.83 5.51 -10.82
C LYS A 656 7.76 5.15 -11.98
N LEU A 657 8.76 5.97 -12.27
CA LEU A 657 9.80 5.70 -13.27
C LEU A 657 10.68 4.52 -12.87
N GLU A 658 11.18 4.49 -11.64
CA GLU A 658 12.01 3.41 -11.12
C GLU A 658 11.27 2.06 -11.16
N ALA A 659 9.98 2.05 -10.82
CA ALA A 659 9.17 0.83 -10.84
C ALA A 659 9.11 0.16 -12.23
N VAL A 660 9.05 0.97 -13.30
CA VAL A 660 8.93 0.49 -14.68
C VAL A 660 10.29 0.25 -15.35
N TRP A 661 11.25 1.14 -15.11
CA TRP A 661 12.52 1.13 -15.83
C TRP A 661 13.66 0.40 -15.10
N LYS A 662 13.50 -0.01 -13.82
CA LYS A 662 14.54 -0.71 -13.05
C LYS A 662 15.10 -1.96 -13.73
N ASP A 663 14.26 -2.69 -14.46
CA ASP A 663 14.61 -3.93 -15.12
C ASP A 663 14.93 -3.74 -16.60
N PHE A 664 15.06 -2.49 -17.07
CA PHE A 664 15.35 -2.17 -18.46
C PHE A 664 16.60 -2.90 -19.01
N PRO A 665 17.71 -3.10 -18.27
CA PRO A 665 18.84 -3.88 -18.77
C PRO A 665 18.51 -5.34 -19.10
N ASN A 666 17.69 -5.98 -18.26
CA ASN A 666 17.21 -7.35 -18.49
C ASN A 666 16.23 -7.37 -19.68
N PHE A 667 15.32 -6.39 -19.72
CA PHE A 667 14.38 -6.22 -20.82
C PHE A 667 15.08 -6.02 -22.17
N LYS A 668 16.09 -5.14 -22.23
CA LYS A 668 16.91 -4.89 -23.41
C LYS A 668 17.56 -6.16 -23.91
N LYS A 669 18.18 -6.94 -23.02
CA LYS A 669 18.82 -8.22 -23.36
C LYS A 669 17.83 -9.25 -23.93
N ASP A 670 16.63 -9.31 -23.35
CA ASP A 670 15.56 -10.17 -23.84
C ASP A 670 15.08 -9.73 -25.23
N LEU A 671 14.91 -8.42 -25.44
CA LEU A 671 14.47 -7.83 -26.70
C LEU A 671 15.53 -7.97 -27.81
N GLU A 672 16.82 -7.86 -27.48
CA GLU A 672 17.95 -8.16 -28.38
C GLU A 672 18.00 -9.65 -28.76
N SER A 673 17.77 -10.53 -27.80
CA SER A 673 17.69 -11.98 -28.02
C SER A 673 16.51 -12.35 -28.92
N PHE A 674 15.35 -11.70 -28.72
CA PHE A 674 14.17 -11.83 -29.57
C PHE A 674 14.46 -11.37 -31.01
N LYS A 675 14.99 -10.15 -31.19
CA LYS A 675 15.37 -9.61 -32.50
C LYS A 675 16.35 -10.54 -33.21
N THR A 676 17.38 -10.99 -32.51
CA THR A 676 18.39 -11.91 -33.06
C THR A 676 17.78 -13.25 -33.48
N SER A 677 16.86 -13.79 -32.67
CA SER A 677 16.17 -15.04 -32.98
C SER A 677 15.24 -14.89 -34.19
N ASN A 678 14.56 -13.75 -34.29
CA ASN A 678 13.75 -13.39 -35.46
C ASN A 678 14.60 -13.32 -36.73
N SER A 679 15.71 -12.56 -36.72
CA SER A 679 16.60 -12.45 -37.88
C SER A 679 17.15 -13.80 -38.32
N LYS A 680 17.57 -14.64 -37.36
CA LYS A 680 18.08 -16.00 -37.67
C LYS A 680 17.00 -16.92 -38.23
N ALA A 681 15.77 -16.80 -37.75
CA ALA A 681 14.64 -17.58 -38.24
C ALA A 681 14.20 -17.16 -39.64
N VAL A 682 14.17 -15.84 -39.92
CA VAL A 682 13.93 -15.35 -41.28
C VAL A 682 15.06 -15.80 -42.22
N ALA A 683 16.31 -15.74 -41.77
CA ALA A 683 17.46 -16.18 -42.56
C ALA A 683 17.55 -17.71 -42.78
N SER A 684 16.91 -18.53 -41.94
CA SER A 684 16.89 -19.98 -42.11
C SER A 684 15.91 -20.44 -43.19
N LEU A 685 14.98 -19.57 -43.59
CA LEU A 685 14.00 -19.85 -44.61
C LEU A 685 14.67 -19.91 -45.99
N LYS A 686 14.69 -21.12 -46.55
CA LYS A 686 15.13 -21.38 -47.92
C LYS A 686 13.92 -21.72 -48.75
N TYR A 687 13.82 -21.11 -49.92
CA TYR A 687 12.80 -21.47 -50.89
C TYR A 687 13.09 -22.88 -51.43
N VAL A 688 12.13 -23.79 -51.27
CA VAL A 688 12.16 -25.15 -51.82
C VAL A 688 10.88 -25.34 -52.64
N PRO A 689 10.92 -25.96 -53.84
CA PRO A 689 9.71 -26.17 -54.62
C PRO A 689 8.66 -27.01 -53.86
N GLU A 690 7.52 -26.41 -53.54
CA GLU A 690 6.41 -27.08 -52.84
C GLU A 690 5.41 -27.68 -53.83
N LYS A 691 5.12 -28.99 -53.72
CA LYS A 691 4.16 -29.71 -54.57
C LYS A 691 2.92 -30.19 -53.83
N ASN A 692 2.94 -30.17 -52.49
CA ASN A 692 1.86 -30.60 -51.62
C ASN A 692 1.94 -29.89 -50.25
N LEU A 693 0.91 -30.02 -49.41
CA LEU A 693 0.87 -29.36 -48.10
C LEU A 693 1.98 -29.85 -47.14
N LYS A 694 2.46 -31.09 -47.26
CA LYS A 694 3.63 -31.57 -46.52
C LYS A 694 4.90 -30.80 -46.88
N ASP A 695 5.11 -30.48 -48.16
CA ASP A 695 6.25 -29.67 -48.60
C ASP A 695 6.18 -28.24 -48.03
N VAL A 696 4.98 -27.65 -47.96
CA VAL A 696 4.72 -26.38 -47.27
C VAL A 696 5.06 -26.48 -45.79
N GLY A 697 4.70 -27.59 -45.13
CA GLY A 697 5.03 -27.86 -43.73
C GLY A 697 6.54 -27.91 -43.46
N ASN A 698 7.34 -28.40 -44.42
CA ASN A 698 8.80 -28.43 -44.30
C ASN A 698 9.44 -27.04 -44.26
N VAL A 699 8.79 -26.02 -44.83
CA VAL A 699 9.26 -24.63 -44.75
C VAL A 699 9.19 -24.13 -43.30
N TYR A 700 8.08 -24.40 -42.61
CA TYR A 700 7.89 -24.03 -41.20
C TYR A 700 8.78 -24.83 -40.25
N MET A 701 9.14 -26.08 -40.59
CA MET A 701 10.09 -26.88 -39.80
C MET A 701 11.43 -26.17 -39.57
N ASN A 702 11.92 -25.38 -40.54
CA ASN A 702 13.18 -24.63 -40.44
C ASN A 702 13.12 -23.48 -39.41
N ILE A 703 11.93 -23.09 -38.99
CA ILE A 703 11.68 -22.00 -38.02
C ILE A 703 11.55 -22.58 -36.60
N THR A 704 11.07 -23.82 -36.47
CA THR A 704 10.78 -24.47 -35.18
C THR A 704 11.96 -24.57 -34.22
N VAL A 705 13.18 -24.50 -34.75
CA VAL A 705 14.44 -24.54 -33.98
C VAL A 705 14.70 -23.24 -33.21
N PHE A 706 14.10 -22.13 -33.64
CA PHE A 706 14.23 -20.83 -33.00
C PHE A 706 13.15 -20.64 -31.94
N LYS A 707 13.55 -20.19 -30.76
CA LYS A 707 12.64 -19.96 -29.63
C LYS A 707 12.26 -18.50 -29.58
N PHE A 708 10.96 -18.25 -29.54
CA PHE A 708 10.40 -16.95 -29.23
C PHE A 708 9.74 -17.09 -27.85
N SER A 709 10.34 -16.47 -26.83
CA SER A 709 10.11 -16.87 -25.43
C SER A 709 9.38 -15.84 -24.56
N ARG A 710 8.88 -14.73 -25.11
CA ARG A 710 8.07 -13.80 -24.31
C ARG A 710 7.32 -12.77 -25.13
N GLN A 711 6.22 -12.30 -24.54
CA GLN A 711 5.56 -11.05 -24.88
C GLN A 711 6.34 -9.88 -24.24
N ALA A 712 6.64 -8.84 -25.00
CA ALA A 712 7.36 -7.66 -24.50
C ALA A 712 6.35 -6.55 -24.17
N GLU A 713 6.17 -6.23 -22.88
CA GLU A 713 5.32 -5.12 -22.44
C GLU A 713 6.09 -3.80 -22.51
N LEU A 714 6.15 -3.21 -23.70
CA LEU A 714 6.76 -1.89 -23.94
C LEU A 714 5.91 -0.72 -23.48
N ARG A 715 4.63 -1.00 -23.21
CA ARG A 715 3.62 -0.02 -22.91
C ARG A 715 3.91 0.77 -21.64
N GLY A 716 4.23 0.09 -20.54
CA GLY A 716 4.56 0.77 -19.27
C GLY A 716 5.75 1.72 -19.44
N MET A 717 6.74 1.34 -20.25
CA MET A 717 7.89 2.19 -20.57
C MET A 717 7.46 3.43 -21.36
N ARG A 718 6.60 3.28 -22.38
CA ARG A 718 6.05 4.41 -23.15
C ARG A 718 5.21 5.35 -22.27
N GLU A 719 4.33 4.81 -21.43
CA GLU A 719 3.42 5.59 -20.55
C GLU A 719 4.19 6.39 -19.50
N THR A 720 5.27 5.84 -18.96
CA THR A 720 6.06 6.54 -17.95
C THR A 720 6.98 7.62 -18.52
N MET A 721 7.14 7.72 -19.86
CA MET A 721 7.97 8.76 -20.49
C MET A 721 7.56 10.19 -20.13
N ARG A 722 6.29 10.43 -19.79
CA ARG A 722 5.74 11.72 -19.36
C ARG A 722 6.19 12.16 -17.96
N TYR A 723 6.73 11.24 -17.17
CA TYR A 723 7.22 11.52 -15.82
C TYR A 723 8.67 12.03 -15.82
N PHE A 724 9.36 11.97 -16.96
CA PHE A 724 10.64 12.65 -17.13
C PHE A 724 10.44 14.14 -17.30
N ASP A 725 11.32 14.94 -16.68
CA ASP A 725 11.30 16.40 -16.82
C ASP A 725 11.56 16.84 -18.28
N ASN A 726 12.30 16.03 -19.05
CA ASN A 726 12.52 16.19 -20.50
C ASN A 726 12.26 14.85 -21.22
N PRO A 727 11.07 14.63 -21.81
CA PRO A 727 10.77 13.43 -22.58
C PRO A 727 11.69 13.29 -23.80
N ILE A 728 11.96 12.06 -24.25
CA ILE A 728 12.79 11.75 -25.42
C ILE A 728 11.87 11.34 -26.60
N PRO A 729 11.50 12.24 -27.54
CA PRO A 729 10.45 11.99 -28.53
C PRO A 729 10.73 10.78 -29.42
N SER A 730 11.96 10.65 -29.92
CA SER A 730 12.37 9.51 -30.73
C SER A 730 12.27 8.16 -30.02
N LEU A 731 12.36 8.14 -28.69
CA LEU A 731 12.19 6.91 -27.91
C LEU A 731 10.70 6.56 -27.81
N ILE A 732 9.84 7.57 -27.62
CA ILE A 732 8.38 7.40 -27.62
C ILE A 732 7.92 6.83 -28.97
N ASP A 733 8.38 7.41 -30.08
CA ASP A 733 8.05 6.97 -31.43
C ASP A 733 8.55 5.54 -31.70
N ALA A 734 9.77 5.22 -31.27
CA ALA A 734 10.34 3.89 -31.44
C ALA A 734 9.63 2.84 -30.59
N LEU A 735 9.30 3.15 -29.33
CA LEU A 735 8.50 2.28 -28.45
C LEU A 735 7.13 2.00 -29.07
N ALA A 736 6.42 3.05 -29.52
CA ALA A 736 5.12 2.91 -30.18
C ALA A 736 5.19 2.08 -31.47
N SER A 737 6.23 2.30 -32.30
CA SER A 737 6.37 1.60 -33.58
C SER A 737 6.63 0.11 -33.45
N ILE A 738 7.27 -0.36 -32.36
CA ILE A 738 7.57 -1.79 -32.18
C ILE A 738 6.58 -2.48 -31.22
N GLU A 739 5.82 -1.72 -30.42
CA GLU A 739 4.81 -2.23 -29.49
C GLU A 739 3.74 -3.09 -30.20
N GLU A 740 3.18 -2.61 -31.32
CA GLU A 740 2.18 -3.38 -32.11
C GLU A 740 2.75 -4.73 -32.61
N LEU A 741 4.02 -4.76 -33.03
CA LEU A 741 4.67 -5.97 -33.55
C LEU A 741 4.98 -6.99 -32.46
N LEU A 742 5.19 -6.51 -31.22
CA LEU A 742 5.55 -7.34 -30.07
C LEU A 742 4.34 -7.72 -29.20
N ALA A 743 3.17 -7.14 -29.47
CA ALA A 743 1.90 -7.44 -28.80
C ALA A 743 1.36 -8.85 -29.12
N MET A 744 1.85 -9.50 -30.17
CA MET A 744 1.49 -10.90 -30.48
C MET A 744 2.08 -11.85 -29.43
N ASP A 745 1.35 -12.90 -29.05
CA ASP A 745 1.89 -13.97 -28.20
C ASP A 745 2.91 -14.81 -28.99
N TRP A 746 4.16 -14.37 -28.95
CA TRP A 746 5.28 -15.03 -29.62
C TRP A 746 5.55 -16.46 -29.08
N GLY A 747 5.09 -16.78 -27.87
CA GLY A 747 5.11 -18.14 -27.33
C GLY A 747 4.08 -19.04 -28.02
N LEU A 748 2.86 -18.53 -28.24
CA LEU A 748 1.84 -19.20 -29.04
C LEU A 748 2.28 -19.35 -30.50
N VAL A 749 2.92 -18.33 -31.09
CA VAL A 749 3.53 -18.39 -32.43
C VAL A 749 4.53 -19.53 -32.53
N HIS A 750 5.45 -19.64 -31.57
CA HIS A 750 6.44 -20.72 -31.53
C HIS A 750 5.78 -22.10 -31.44
N THR A 751 4.78 -22.24 -30.56
CA THR A 751 4.03 -23.48 -30.39
C THR A 751 3.27 -23.85 -31.65
N ASN A 752 2.68 -22.86 -32.32
CA ASN A 752 1.93 -23.05 -33.54
C ASN A 752 2.85 -23.46 -34.72
N PHE A 753 4.02 -22.82 -34.87
CA PHE A 753 5.01 -23.26 -35.86
C PHE A 753 5.46 -24.72 -35.67
N GLN A 754 5.45 -25.25 -34.44
CA GLN A 754 5.75 -26.66 -34.18
C GLN A 754 4.61 -27.60 -34.58
N LYS A 755 3.36 -27.13 -34.57
CA LYS A 755 2.18 -27.94 -34.91
C LYS A 755 1.89 -27.97 -36.41
N VAL A 756 2.03 -26.83 -37.08
CA VAL A 756 1.70 -26.60 -38.50
C VAL A 756 2.20 -27.69 -39.45
N PRO A 757 3.42 -28.25 -39.32
CA PRO A 757 3.87 -29.35 -40.17
C PRO A 757 2.95 -30.57 -40.11
N ASN A 758 2.48 -30.95 -38.92
CA ASN A 758 1.56 -32.07 -38.74
C ASN A 758 0.13 -31.69 -39.16
N SER A 759 -0.32 -30.48 -38.82
CA SER A 759 -1.63 -29.96 -39.21
C SER A 759 -1.79 -29.94 -40.74
N LEU A 760 -0.76 -29.53 -41.48
CA LEU A 760 -0.74 -29.56 -42.95
C LEU A 760 -0.77 -30.98 -43.54
N ILE A 761 -0.13 -31.95 -42.89
CA ILE A 761 -0.20 -33.37 -43.30
C ILE A 761 -1.61 -33.94 -43.09
N GLY A 762 -2.24 -33.62 -41.96
CA GLY A 762 -3.63 -34.02 -41.67
C GLY A 762 -4.59 -33.44 -42.70
N LEU A 763 -4.55 -32.12 -42.89
CA LEU A 763 -5.36 -31.41 -43.89
C LEU A 763 -5.16 -31.96 -45.30
N GLN A 764 -3.94 -32.38 -45.66
CA GLN A 764 -3.68 -33.00 -46.97
C GLN A 764 -4.48 -34.27 -47.18
N ASN A 765 -4.56 -35.14 -46.16
CA ASN A 765 -5.32 -36.38 -46.24
C ASN A 765 -6.83 -36.10 -46.32
N ASP A 766 -7.31 -35.15 -45.52
CA ASP A 766 -8.72 -34.76 -45.48
C ASP A 766 -9.18 -34.15 -46.82
N PHE A 767 -8.38 -33.27 -47.43
CA PHE A 767 -8.67 -32.74 -48.76
C PHE A 767 -8.62 -33.83 -49.84
N LEU A 768 -7.64 -34.75 -49.79
CA LEU A 768 -7.58 -35.87 -50.74
C LEU A 768 -8.79 -36.80 -50.62
N GLU A 769 -9.33 -37.01 -49.41
CA GLU A 769 -10.55 -37.77 -49.17
C GLU A 769 -11.80 -37.03 -49.67
N PHE A 770 -11.90 -35.74 -49.39
CA PHE A 770 -13.02 -34.90 -49.84
C PHE A 770 -13.13 -34.87 -51.36
N PHE A 771 -12.00 -34.72 -52.06
CA PHE A 771 -11.94 -34.71 -53.52
C PHE A 771 -11.91 -36.10 -54.18
N ARG A 772 -11.89 -37.19 -53.39
CA ARG A 772 -11.86 -38.56 -53.92
C ARG A 772 -13.13 -38.86 -54.73
N VAL A 773 -12.95 -39.28 -55.97
CA VAL A 773 -14.03 -39.79 -56.84
C VAL A 773 -14.14 -41.29 -56.61
N GLU A 774 -15.26 -41.77 -56.05
CA GLU A 774 -15.55 -43.20 -55.96
C GLU A 774 -15.64 -43.80 -57.37
N LYS A 775 -14.73 -44.73 -57.71
CA LYS A 775 -14.95 -45.68 -58.80
C LYS A 775 -15.50 -46.95 -58.19
N LYS A 776 -16.74 -47.30 -58.53
CA LYS A 776 -17.34 -48.60 -58.22
C LYS A 776 -16.53 -49.71 -58.88
N VAL A 777 -16.19 -50.73 -58.10
CA VAL A 777 -15.76 -52.04 -58.61
C VAL A 777 -16.71 -53.07 -58.01
N GLU A 778 -17.38 -53.84 -58.87
CA GLU A 778 -18.16 -55.03 -58.52
C GLU A 778 -17.49 -56.30 -59.09
N PRO A 779 -17.85 -57.49 -58.57
CA PRO A 779 -16.96 -58.66 -58.49
C PRO A 779 -17.21 -59.73 -59.58
N ASN A 780 -16.27 -60.69 -59.62
CA ASN A 780 -16.33 -62.10 -60.07
C ASN A 780 -15.48 -62.55 -61.29
N THR A 781 -14.45 -63.35 -60.93
CA THR A 781 -14.07 -64.70 -61.41
C THR A 781 -14.05 -65.02 -62.91
N LYS A 782 -12.88 -65.39 -63.46
CA LYS A 782 -12.37 -66.78 -63.61
C LYS A 782 -11.11 -66.88 -64.49
N GLU A 783 -10.26 -67.80 -64.06
CA GLU A 783 -9.36 -68.70 -64.83
C GLU A 783 -8.04 -68.24 -65.50
N LYS A 784 -7.00 -68.94 -65.00
CA LYS A 784 -5.85 -69.57 -65.67
C LYS A 784 -4.72 -68.69 -66.22
N ALA A 785 -3.58 -68.78 -65.54
CA ALA A 785 -2.28 -68.80 -66.19
C ALA A 785 -1.35 -69.85 -65.50
N PRO A 786 -0.51 -70.56 -66.26
CA PRO A 786 0.28 -71.68 -65.78
C PRO A 786 1.65 -71.22 -65.24
N GLY A 787 2.17 -72.01 -64.29
CA GLY A 787 3.58 -72.41 -64.23
C GLY A 787 4.67 -71.38 -63.90
N GLY A 788 5.48 -71.71 -62.90
CA GLY A 788 6.95 -71.60 -63.03
C GLY A 788 7.69 -70.65 -62.11
N LEU A 789 8.01 -71.13 -60.90
CA LEU A 789 9.34 -71.09 -60.28
C LEU A 789 10.27 -69.87 -60.58
N ASN A 790 10.35 -68.88 -59.66
CA ASN A 790 11.60 -68.23 -59.18
C ASN A 790 11.36 -66.93 -58.37
N LEU A 791 10.74 -66.99 -57.19
CA LEU A 791 10.76 -65.82 -56.28
C LEU A 791 10.66 -66.15 -54.78
N PHE A 792 11.02 -67.36 -54.36
CA PHE A 792 11.05 -67.72 -52.93
C PHE A 792 12.41 -67.48 -52.26
N LEU A 793 13.43 -67.01 -53.00
CA LEU A 793 14.77 -66.74 -52.46
C LEU A 793 15.03 -65.26 -52.07
N LEU A 794 14.11 -64.32 -52.37
CA LEU A 794 14.32 -62.87 -52.12
C LEU A 794 13.49 -62.30 -50.95
N ILE A 795 12.40 -62.96 -50.55
CA ILE A 795 11.46 -62.44 -49.54
C ILE A 795 11.98 -62.66 -48.09
N GLY A 796 12.84 -63.65 -47.87
CA GLY A 796 13.44 -63.92 -46.56
C GLY A 796 14.42 -62.84 -46.07
N VAL A 797 15.02 -62.07 -46.98
CA VAL A 797 16.02 -61.05 -46.63
C VAL A 797 15.37 -59.66 -46.46
N GLY A 798 14.36 -59.33 -47.27
CA GLY A 798 13.72 -58.00 -47.25
C GLY A 798 12.88 -57.73 -45.99
N PHE A 799 12.16 -58.73 -45.49
CA PHE A 799 11.37 -58.57 -44.25
C PHE A 799 12.29 -58.53 -43.01
N GLY A 800 13.39 -59.28 -43.03
CA GLY A 800 14.45 -59.21 -42.03
C GLY A 800 15.08 -57.81 -41.97
N VAL A 801 15.40 -57.21 -43.12
CA VAL A 801 16.00 -55.86 -43.19
C VAL A 801 15.03 -54.75 -42.78
N LEU A 802 13.73 -54.83 -43.12
CA LEU A 802 12.74 -53.83 -42.68
C LEU A 802 12.46 -53.90 -41.18
N VAL A 803 12.40 -55.11 -40.60
CA VAL A 803 12.31 -55.30 -39.16
C VAL A 803 13.61 -54.86 -38.48
N LEU A 804 14.77 -55.13 -39.07
CA LEU A 804 16.06 -54.65 -38.57
C LEU A 804 16.16 -53.12 -38.61
N ILE A 805 15.68 -52.46 -39.68
CA ILE A 805 15.66 -50.99 -39.81
C ILE A 805 14.67 -50.39 -38.82
N ALA A 806 13.48 -50.97 -38.64
CA ALA A 806 12.51 -50.52 -37.64
C ALA A 806 13.08 -50.68 -36.22
N ILE A 807 13.76 -51.79 -35.94
CA ILE A 807 14.48 -52.03 -34.68
C ILE A 807 15.65 -51.04 -34.55
N ILE A 808 16.42 -50.76 -35.60
CA ILE A 808 17.52 -49.78 -35.58
C ILE A 808 17.00 -48.38 -35.35
N VAL A 809 15.89 -47.98 -35.97
CA VAL A 809 15.25 -46.67 -35.75
C VAL A 809 14.67 -46.60 -34.34
N LEU A 810 14.03 -47.66 -33.85
CA LEU A 810 13.59 -47.74 -32.46
C LEU A 810 14.76 -47.73 -31.48
N VAL A 811 15.89 -48.37 -31.82
CA VAL A 811 17.13 -48.36 -31.04
C VAL A 811 17.80 -47.00 -31.09
N ILE A 812 17.79 -46.28 -32.22
CA ILE A 812 18.31 -44.92 -32.34
C ILE A 812 17.41 -43.95 -31.57
N LEU A 813 16.08 -44.05 -31.70
CA LEU A 813 15.13 -43.25 -30.93
C LEU A 813 15.25 -43.57 -29.43
N TYR A 814 15.39 -44.85 -29.07
CA TYR A 814 15.70 -45.26 -27.71
C TYR A 814 17.04 -44.68 -27.27
N CYS A 815 18.11 -44.75 -28.07
CA CYS A 815 19.43 -44.20 -27.74
C CYS A 815 19.42 -42.67 -27.59
N VAL A 816 18.70 -41.94 -28.45
CA VAL A 816 18.67 -40.47 -28.50
C VAL A 816 17.70 -39.90 -27.47
N PHE A 817 16.55 -40.55 -27.21
CA PHE A 817 15.50 -40.03 -26.32
C PHE A 817 15.42 -40.73 -24.97
N VAL A 818 15.72 -42.03 -24.87
CA VAL A 818 15.54 -42.82 -23.63
C VAL A 818 16.85 -43.20 -22.95
N HIS A 819 17.81 -43.77 -23.68
CA HIS A 819 19.11 -44.17 -23.20
C HIS A 819 19.96 -42.95 -22.86
N ASP A 820 20.52 -42.95 -21.67
CA ASP A 820 21.36 -41.87 -21.19
C ASP A 820 22.61 -42.51 -20.60
N SER A 821 23.69 -42.53 -21.40
CA SER A 821 24.94 -43.19 -21.02
C SER A 821 25.55 -42.66 -19.72
N ASP A 822 25.13 -41.45 -19.31
CA ASP A 822 25.60 -40.81 -18.09
C ASP A 822 24.92 -41.35 -16.83
N LEU A 823 23.73 -41.97 -16.92
CA LEU A 823 23.05 -42.59 -15.76
C LEU A 823 23.76 -43.86 -15.29
N LYS A 824 24.53 -44.53 -16.16
CA LYS A 824 25.31 -45.73 -15.82
C LYS A 824 26.67 -45.42 -15.19
N LYS A 825 27.14 -44.18 -15.29
CA LYS A 825 28.41 -43.73 -14.70
C LYS A 825 28.15 -43.25 -13.28
N SER A 826 28.99 -43.64 -12.33
CA SER A 826 28.92 -43.10 -10.97
C SER A 826 29.07 -41.56 -11.01
N PRO A 827 28.24 -40.81 -10.27
CA PRO A 827 28.38 -39.36 -10.19
C PRO A 827 29.74 -39.01 -9.55
N PRO A 828 30.33 -37.85 -9.91
CA PRO A 828 31.55 -37.38 -9.25
C PRO A 828 31.30 -37.18 -7.74
N VAL A 829 32.33 -37.40 -6.92
CA VAL A 829 32.24 -37.27 -5.46
C VAL A 829 31.90 -35.82 -5.10
N GLU A 830 30.82 -35.64 -4.33
CA GLU A 830 30.40 -34.31 -3.85
C GLU A 830 31.47 -33.71 -2.92
N PRO A 831 31.92 -32.47 -3.14
CA PRO A 831 32.83 -31.78 -2.23
C PRO A 831 32.11 -31.34 -0.95
N ASP A 832 32.89 -31.07 0.09
CA ASP A 832 32.36 -30.44 1.30
C ASP A 832 31.87 -29.03 0.97
N TYR A 833 30.74 -28.67 1.58
CA TYR A 833 30.09 -27.40 1.31
C TYR A 833 30.92 -26.23 1.84
N SER A 834 31.13 -25.23 0.98
CA SER A 834 31.68 -23.94 1.35
C SER A 834 30.82 -22.82 0.73
N PRO A 835 30.40 -21.82 1.53
CA PRO A 835 29.66 -20.69 0.99
C PRO A 835 30.55 -19.89 0.02
N PRO A 836 30.02 -19.42 -1.12
CA PRO A 836 30.84 -18.70 -2.11
C PRO A 836 31.44 -17.39 -1.59
N GLU A 837 30.70 -16.66 -0.73
CA GLU A 837 31.06 -15.34 -0.22
C GLU A 837 30.46 -15.16 1.19
N GLU A 838 31.11 -14.37 2.07
CA GLU A 838 30.66 -14.11 3.46
C GLU A 838 29.23 -13.57 3.56
N LYS A 839 28.79 -12.75 2.60
CA LYS A 839 27.46 -12.15 2.61
C LYS A 839 26.31 -13.15 2.45
N PHE A 840 26.59 -14.40 2.06
CA PHE A 840 25.59 -15.44 1.85
C PHE A 840 25.43 -16.40 3.03
N PHE A 841 26.04 -16.08 4.18
CA PHE A 841 25.94 -16.91 5.39
C PHE A 841 24.50 -17.07 5.89
N GLU A 842 23.59 -16.14 5.59
CA GLU A 842 22.18 -16.26 5.97
C GLU A 842 21.47 -17.47 5.32
N PHE A 843 21.94 -17.93 4.15
CA PHE A 843 21.34 -19.05 3.41
C PHE A 843 21.93 -20.41 3.80
N THR A 844 23.04 -20.45 4.56
CA THR A 844 23.78 -21.70 4.75
C THR A 844 22.98 -22.74 5.54
N TYR A 845 22.09 -22.31 6.44
CA TYR A 845 21.18 -23.23 7.15
C TYR A 845 20.29 -24.02 6.18
N MET A 846 19.71 -23.33 5.19
CA MET A 846 18.86 -23.94 4.16
C MET A 846 19.66 -24.74 3.14
N GLN A 847 20.85 -24.26 2.79
CA GLN A 847 21.73 -24.92 1.82
C GLN A 847 22.30 -26.24 2.35
N VAL A 848 22.78 -26.25 3.59
CA VAL A 848 23.28 -27.45 4.28
C VAL A 848 22.14 -28.34 4.77
N GLN A 849 20.99 -27.74 5.08
CA GLN A 849 19.85 -28.37 5.75
C GLN A 849 20.23 -28.94 7.11
N ASP A 850 20.83 -28.11 7.98
CA ASP A 850 21.48 -28.54 9.23
C ASP A 850 20.61 -29.44 10.13
N ALA A 851 19.29 -29.24 10.15
CA ALA A 851 18.34 -30.08 10.88
C ALA A 851 18.36 -31.57 10.48
N ARG A 852 18.88 -31.91 9.29
CA ARG A 852 19.03 -33.29 8.81
C ARG A 852 20.31 -33.97 9.29
N LEU A 853 21.29 -33.19 9.77
CA LEU A 853 22.58 -33.74 10.16
C LEU A 853 22.45 -34.51 11.48
N GLU A 854 23.04 -35.70 11.54
CA GLU A 854 22.98 -36.55 12.74
C GLU A 854 23.52 -35.83 14.00
N MET A 855 24.48 -34.92 13.83
CA MET A 855 25.02 -34.09 14.93
C MET A 855 23.97 -33.16 15.59
N ASN A 856 22.89 -32.85 14.89
CA ASN A 856 21.82 -31.94 15.32
C ASN A 856 20.50 -32.66 15.61
N LYS A 857 20.45 -34.00 15.44
CA LYS A 857 19.22 -34.77 15.54
C LYS A 857 18.69 -34.79 16.97
N ARG A 858 17.44 -34.39 17.15
CA ARG A 858 16.76 -34.37 18.45
C ARG A 858 16.42 -35.79 18.91
N ASP A 859 16.48 -36.03 20.22
CA ASP A 859 16.09 -37.32 20.83
C ASP A 859 14.59 -37.63 20.71
N LYS A 860 13.74 -36.60 20.71
CA LYS A 860 12.31 -36.66 20.42
C LYS A 860 11.95 -35.77 19.24
N LYS A 861 11.01 -36.24 18.40
CA LYS A 861 10.53 -35.51 17.23
C LYS A 861 9.92 -34.17 17.67
N TYR A 862 10.44 -33.07 17.13
CA TYR A 862 10.05 -31.66 17.33
C TYR A 862 10.30 -31.00 18.71
N ILE A 863 10.23 -31.74 19.82
CA ILE A 863 10.38 -31.18 21.19
C ILE A 863 11.58 -31.74 21.97
N GLY A 864 12.41 -32.55 21.32
CA GLY A 864 13.58 -33.18 21.94
C GLY A 864 14.79 -32.27 22.08
N ASN A 865 15.77 -32.75 22.83
CA ASN A 865 17.07 -32.10 23.03
C ASN A 865 18.05 -32.53 21.93
N THR A 866 18.95 -31.61 21.54
CA THR A 866 20.07 -31.94 20.66
C THR A 866 21.23 -32.58 21.45
N PRO A 867 22.16 -33.28 20.79
CA PRO A 867 23.36 -33.81 21.44
C PRO A 867 24.18 -32.74 22.17
N LEU A 868 24.32 -31.56 21.56
CA LEU A 868 24.99 -30.41 22.19
C LEU A 868 24.27 -29.98 23.48
N PHE A 869 22.95 -29.84 23.45
CA PHE A 869 22.18 -29.48 24.63
C PHE A 869 22.32 -30.51 25.74
N ASN A 870 22.24 -31.81 25.41
CA ASN A 870 22.43 -32.88 26.38
C ASN A 870 23.85 -32.90 26.97
N ALA A 871 24.88 -32.55 26.20
CA ALA A 871 26.25 -32.41 26.71
C ALA A 871 26.35 -31.26 27.73
N VAL A 872 25.73 -30.11 27.44
CA VAL A 872 25.71 -28.96 28.36
C VAL A 872 24.91 -29.24 29.62
N ILE A 873 23.76 -29.91 29.52
CA ILE A 873 22.97 -30.33 30.70
C ILE A 873 23.78 -31.25 31.61
N ARG A 874 24.59 -32.14 31.04
CA ARG A 874 25.47 -33.09 31.76
C ARG A 874 26.83 -32.50 32.18
N ASP A 875 27.05 -31.20 31.94
CA ASP A 875 28.31 -30.51 32.21
C ASP A 875 29.54 -31.11 31.48
N ASP A 876 29.34 -31.80 30.35
CA ASP A 876 30.41 -32.33 29.48
C ASP A 876 30.89 -31.25 28.51
N TRP A 877 31.56 -30.24 29.07
CA TRP A 877 32.10 -29.09 28.32
C TRP A 877 33.09 -29.48 27.22
N PRO A 878 34.02 -30.45 27.41
CA PRO A 878 34.92 -30.89 26.34
C PRO A 878 34.17 -31.47 25.13
N ALA A 879 33.14 -32.29 25.35
CA ALA A 879 32.32 -32.80 24.25
C ALA A 879 31.54 -31.67 23.57
N ALA A 880 30.95 -30.75 24.34
CA ALA A 880 30.23 -29.61 23.82
C ALA A 880 31.13 -28.70 22.95
N GLU A 881 32.37 -28.42 23.38
CA GLU A 881 33.35 -27.66 22.60
C GLU A 881 33.76 -28.35 21.31
N LYS A 882 33.93 -29.68 21.35
CA LYS A 882 34.20 -30.47 20.15
C LYS A 882 33.05 -30.35 19.15
N MET A 883 31.82 -30.39 19.62
CA MET A 883 30.62 -30.24 18.78
C MET A 883 30.51 -28.83 18.18
N ILE A 884 30.77 -27.76 18.96
CA ILE A 884 30.78 -26.37 18.45
C ILE A 884 31.76 -26.23 17.28
N LYS A 885 32.96 -26.80 17.39
CA LYS A 885 33.96 -26.79 16.31
C LYS A 885 33.54 -27.58 15.07
N GLN A 886 32.63 -28.54 15.21
CA GLN A 886 32.06 -29.31 14.10
C GLN A 886 30.95 -28.54 13.34
N GLY A 887 30.52 -27.37 13.84
CA GLY A 887 29.49 -26.56 13.19
C GLY A 887 28.06 -27.00 13.52
N VAL A 888 27.82 -27.57 14.70
CA VAL A 888 26.46 -27.86 15.19
C VAL A 888 25.61 -26.60 15.32
N VAL A 889 24.29 -26.76 15.28
CA VAL A 889 23.34 -25.66 15.44
C VAL A 889 23.30 -25.21 16.90
N LEU A 890 23.74 -23.98 17.16
CA LEU A 890 23.80 -23.40 18.51
C LEU A 890 22.45 -22.86 19.00
N ASP A 891 21.62 -22.42 18.05
CA ASP A 891 20.34 -21.74 18.26
C ASP A 891 19.14 -22.71 18.39
N ALA A 892 19.42 -24.00 18.52
CA ALA A 892 18.39 -25.02 18.63
C ALA A 892 17.64 -24.87 19.96
N THR A 893 16.31 -24.72 19.90
CA THR A 893 15.47 -24.59 21.09
C THR A 893 15.11 -25.97 21.66
N CYS A 894 15.61 -26.25 22.86
CA CYS A 894 15.52 -27.54 23.54
C CYS A 894 14.68 -27.40 24.84
N ALA A 895 14.74 -28.40 25.72
CA ALA A 895 14.01 -28.43 27.00
C ALA A 895 12.48 -28.50 26.85
N GLY A 896 11.99 -29.19 25.82
CA GLY A 896 10.56 -29.42 25.63
C GLY A 896 9.77 -28.12 25.47
N PRO A 897 8.64 -27.94 26.19
CA PRO A 897 7.80 -26.75 26.08
C PRO A 897 8.49 -25.43 26.46
N LEU A 898 9.63 -25.47 27.16
CA LEU A 898 10.37 -24.27 27.58
C LEU A 898 11.20 -23.65 26.46
N CYS A 899 11.51 -24.36 25.37
CA CYS A 899 12.21 -23.81 24.20
C CYS A 899 13.57 -23.11 24.46
N ARG A 900 14.38 -23.58 25.42
CA ARG A 900 15.66 -22.94 25.78
C ARG A 900 16.80 -23.27 24.83
N THR A 901 17.67 -22.30 24.56
CA THR A 901 18.89 -22.50 23.79
C THR A 901 20.04 -22.99 24.67
N VAL A 902 21.11 -23.48 24.04
CA VAL A 902 22.35 -23.88 24.74
C VAL A 902 23.01 -22.68 25.41
N LEU A 903 22.91 -21.49 24.79
CA LEU A 903 23.42 -20.24 25.37
C LEU A 903 22.65 -19.86 26.64
N PHE A 904 21.32 -19.95 26.61
CA PHE A 904 20.48 -19.70 27.79
C PHE A 904 20.87 -20.62 28.95
N GLU A 905 21.01 -21.92 28.68
CA GLU A 905 21.37 -22.90 29.70
C GLU A 905 22.80 -22.69 30.25
N ALA A 906 23.74 -22.25 29.40
CA ALA A 906 25.09 -21.91 29.83
C ALA A 906 25.14 -20.69 30.77
N VAL A 907 24.26 -19.70 30.55
CA VAL A 907 24.09 -18.55 31.46
C VAL A 907 23.55 -19.01 32.81
N LEU A 908 22.50 -19.84 32.83
CA LEU A 908 21.94 -20.38 34.08
C LEU A 908 22.96 -21.22 34.87
N LYS A 909 23.82 -21.98 34.17
CA LYS A 909 24.93 -22.74 34.76
C LYS A 909 26.16 -21.90 35.12
N GLN A 910 26.10 -20.57 34.92
CA GLN A 910 27.14 -19.61 35.27
C GLN A 910 28.49 -19.87 34.57
N LYS A 911 28.48 -20.44 33.35
CA LYS A 911 29.70 -20.78 32.60
C LYS A 911 30.12 -19.68 31.63
N GLN A 912 30.54 -18.54 32.17
CA GLN A 912 30.93 -17.35 31.39
C GLN A 912 31.93 -17.65 30.25
N SER A 913 32.95 -18.48 30.52
CA SER A 913 33.95 -18.86 29.50
C SER A 913 33.36 -19.64 28.33
N PHE A 914 32.32 -20.44 28.58
CA PHE A 914 31.59 -21.18 27.56
C PHE A 914 30.58 -20.30 26.82
N CYS A 915 29.88 -19.39 27.52
CA CYS A 915 29.04 -18.35 26.88
C CYS A 915 29.85 -17.53 25.87
N LYS A 916 31.06 -17.11 26.23
CA LYS A 916 31.99 -16.42 25.31
C LYS A 916 32.30 -17.25 24.07
N LYS A 917 32.46 -18.58 24.20
CA LYS A 917 32.72 -19.47 23.06
C LYS A 917 31.51 -19.58 22.14
N LEU A 918 30.31 -19.73 22.70
CA LEU A 918 29.05 -19.76 21.95
C LEU A 918 28.82 -18.45 21.19
N LEU A 919 28.97 -17.30 21.86
CA LEU A 919 28.78 -15.98 21.25
C LEU A 919 29.78 -15.72 20.12
N LYS A 920 31.06 -16.11 20.29
CA LYS A 920 32.08 -16.09 19.21
C LYS A 920 31.73 -16.98 18.03
N ALA A 921 31.06 -18.09 18.28
CA ALA A 921 30.59 -19.02 17.25
C ALA A 921 29.23 -18.60 16.63
N ALA A 922 28.80 -17.36 16.87
CA ALA A 922 27.59 -16.74 16.36
C ALA A 922 26.26 -17.28 16.94
N ALA A 923 26.26 -17.80 18.18
CA ALA A 923 25.02 -18.15 18.88
C ALA A 923 24.14 -16.91 19.11
N ASP A 924 22.86 -16.96 18.77
CA ASP A 924 21.96 -15.82 18.89
C ASP A 924 21.53 -15.58 20.34
N GLN A 925 21.82 -14.38 20.85
CA GLN A 925 21.49 -13.99 22.22
C GLN A 925 20.08 -13.41 22.36
N THR A 926 19.36 -13.18 21.25
CA THR A 926 17.99 -12.62 21.28
C THR A 926 16.90 -13.68 21.18
N ILE A 927 17.25 -14.97 21.22
CA ILE A 927 16.27 -16.06 21.18
C ILE A 927 15.72 -16.28 22.58
N CYS A 928 14.45 -15.88 22.77
CA CYS A 928 13.71 -16.09 24.00
C CYS A 928 13.39 -17.57 24.24
N ASP A 929 13.25 -17.96 25.50
CA ASP A 929 12.58 -19.19 25.91
C ASP A 929 11.05 -18.99 25.95
N ALA A 930 10.27 -20.03 26.22
CA ALA A 930 8.80 -19.99 26.23
C ALA A 930 8.16 -19.15 27.35
N THR A 931 8.97 -18.46 28.17
CA THR A 931 8.52 -17.46 29.14
C THR A 931 8.66 -16.02 28.63
N GLY A 932 9.40 -15.84 27.53
CA GLY A 932 9.77 -14.55 26.97
C GLY A 932 11.14 -14.06 27.43
N ASP A 933 11.81 -14.74 28.36
CA ASP A 933 13.17 -14.39 28.77
C ASP A 933 14.17 -14.83 27.71
N ASP A 934 15.16 -14.00 27.41
CA ASP A 934 16.32 -14.37 26.59
C ASP A 934 17.57 -14.55 27.48
N PRO A 935 18.70 -15.02 26.93
CA PRO A 935 19.95 -15.10 27.68
C PRO A 935 20.39 -13.77 28.30
N ASP A 936 20.12 -12.63 27.66
CA ASP A 936 20.52 -11.28 28.12
C ASP A 936 19.82 -10.94 29.44
N THR A 937 18.53 -11.29 29.59
CA THR A 937 17.72 -11.07 30.82
C THR A 937 18.41 -11.57 32.09
N TRP A 938 19.23 -12.63 32.00
CA TRP A 938 19.84 -13.28 33.16
C TRP A 938 21.31 -12.88 33.40
N THR A 939 21.90 -12.05 32.53
CA THR A 939 23.34 -11.72 32.57
C THR A 939 23.75 -10.87 33.77
N ASP A 940 22.90 -9.93 34.20
CA ASP A 940 23.15 -9.04 35.34
C ASP A 940 23.35 -9.81 36.63
N ARG A 941 22.57 -10.88 36.83
CA ARG A 941 22.62 -11.69 38.05
C ARG A 941 23.90 -12.52 38.17
N PHE A 942 24.59 -12.76 37.06
CA PHE A 942 25.75 -13.65 36.99
C PHE A 942 27.01 -12.95 36.46
N ASN A 943 27.04 -11.61 36.47
CA ASN A 943 28.20 -10.80 36.07
C ASN A 943 28.68 -11.07 34.64
N MET A 944 27.74 -11.24 33.69
CA MET A 944 28.03 -11.48 32.28
C MET A 944 27.59 -10.35 31.34
N THR A 945 27.00 -9.26 31.88
CA THR A 945 26.40 -8.17 31.09
C THR A 945 27.39 -7.57 30.09
N ASP A 946 28.61 -7.22 30.52
CA ASP A 946 29.63 -6.65 29.64
C ASP A 946 30.02 -7.59 28.49
N LEU A 947 30.04 -8.90 28.75
CA LEU A 947 30.36 -9.90 27.73
C LEU A 947 29.29 -9.93 26.65
N PHE A 948 28.01 -9.99 27.05
CA PHE A 948 26.89 -10.03 26.10
C PHE A 948 26.71 -8.70 25.39
N GLN A 949 26.87 -7.57 26.09
CA GLN A 949 26.84 -6.22 25.50
C GLN A 949 27.95 -6.04 24.45
N TYR A 950 29.17 -6.52 24.71
CA TYR A 950 30.26 -6.52 23.73
C TYR A 950 29.86 -7.25 22.44
N PHE A 951 29.31 -8.47 22.54
CA PHE A 951 28.90 -9.23 21.36
C PHE A 951 27.65 -8.66 20.68
N TYR A 952 26.75 -8.03 21.43
CA TYR A 952 25.61 -7.28 20.90
C TYR A 952 26.07 -6.11 20.03
N ASP A 953 27.00 -5.30 20.53
CA ASP A 953 27.50 -4.12 19.81
C ASP A 953 28.40 -4.51 18.62
N GLU A 954 29.22 -5.56 18.74
CA GLU A 954 29.96 -6.08 17.58
C GLU A 954 29.03 -6.54 16.45
N ARG A 955 27.91 -7.20 16.77
CA ARG A 955 26.94 -7.67 15.78
C ARG A 955 26.27 -6.54 15.01
N LYS A 956 26.09 -5.36 15.62
CA LYS A 956 25.58 -4.17 14.92
C LYS A 956 26.54 -3.69 13.82
N LEU A 957 27.84 -3.90 14.00
CA LEU A 957 28.88 -3.49 13.04
C LEU A 957 29.12 -4.57 11.97
N LYS A 958 29.26 -5.83 12.38
CA LYS A 958 29.45 -6.97 11.49
C LYS A 958 28.92 -8.24 12.16
N ALA A 959 27.95 -8.91 11.52
CA ALA A 959 27.48 -10.22 11.98
C ALA A 959 28.64 -11.23 11.95
N PRO A 960 28.97 -11.91 13.07
CA PRO A 960 30.01 -12.92 13.08
C PRO A 960 29.58 -14.10 12.20
N PRO A 961 30.45 -14.59 11.30
CA PRO A 961 30.13 -15.74 10.47
C PRO A 961 29.97 -16.98 11.35
N ARG A 962 28.86 -17.70 11.22
CA ARG A 962 28.69 -19.01 11.88
C ARG A 962 29.74 -20.01 11.42
N ILE A 963 30.04 -20.99 12.26
CA ILE A 963 30.86 -22.14 11.83
C ILE A 963 29.99 -23.02 10.92
N VAL A 964 30.41 -23.17 9.66
CA VAL A 964 29.73 -24.05 8.69
C VAL A 964 30.28 -25.47 8.85
N PRO A 965 29.43 -26.49 9.00
CA PRO A 965 29.90 -27.87 9.15
C PRO A 965 30.56 -28.35 7.85
N SER A 966 31.66 -29.10 7.98
CA SER A 966 32.35 -29.75 6.86
C SER A 966 31.58 -30.99 6.43
N VAL A 967 30.52 -30.78 5.65
CA VAL A 967 29.63 -31.85 5.15
C VAL A 967 29.29 -31.64 3.68
N LYS A 968 28.98 -32.74 3.00
CA LYS A 968 28.54 -32.72 1.60
C LYS A 968 27.10 -32.25 1.49
N ARG A 969 26.79 -31.50 0.43
CA ARG A 969 25.41 -31.08 0.11
C ARG A 969 24.52 -32.31 -0.13
N TYR A 970 23.38 -32.38 0.54
CA TYR A 970 22.39 -33.44 0.32
C TYR A 970 21.49 -33.08 -0.87
N TRP A 971 21.52 -33.92 -1.92
CA TRP A 971 20.68 -33.76 -3.10
C TRP A 971 19.66 -34.89 -3.19
N LYS A 972 18.40 -34.54 -3.02
CA LYS A 972 17.20 -35.35 -3.30
C LYS A 972 16.10 -34.39 -3.72
N VAL A 973 15.76 -34.37 -4.99
CA VAL A 973 14.93 -33.34 -5.61
C VAL A 973 13.59 -33.96 -6.00
N LEU A 974 12.49 -33.32 -5.64
CA LEU A 974 11.17 -33.63 -6.19
C LEU A 974 10.80 -32.58 -7.22
N VAL A 975 10.35 -33.00 -8.40
CA VAL A 975 9.69 -32.10 -9.35
C VAL A 975 8.21 -32.38 -9.27
N LEU A 976 7.45 -31.45 -8.68
CA LEU A 976 6.09 -31.70 -8.23
C LEU A 976 5.16 -32.07 -9.39
N ASP A 977 5.19 -31.30 -10.48
CA ASP A 977 4.61 -31.68 -11.75
C ASP A 977 5.70 -32.05 -12.77
N LYS A 978 5.71 -33.32 -13.20
CA LYS A 978 6.66 -33.81 -14.22
C LYS A 978 6.57 -33.07 -15.56
N SER A 979 5.46 -32.41 -15.86
CA SER A 979 5.20 -31.69 -17.11
C SER A 979 5.87 -30.31 -17.16
N CYS A 980 6.15 -29.71 -16.01
CA CYS A 980 6.73 -28.36 -15.91
C CYS A 980 8.17 -28.29 -16.49
N PHE A 981 8.83 -29.44 -16.69
CA PHE A 981 10.16 -29.53 -17.25
C PHE A 981 10.25 -30.45 -18.48
N LYS A 982 10.68 -29.87 -19.61
CA LYS A 982 10.72 -30.57 -20.91
C LYS A 982 11.63 -31.80 -20.87
N PHE A 983 11.12 -32.94 -21.34
CA PHE A 983 11.78 -34.24 -21.30
C PHE A 983 13.22 -34.24 -21.89
N TYR A 984 13.44 -33.61 -23.04
CA TYR A 984 14.78 -33.55 -23.66
C TYR A 984 15.82 -32.75 -22.83
N LYS A 985 15.38 -31.88 -21.92
CA LYS A 985 16.29 -31.15 -21.03
C LYS A 985 16.75 -32.00 -19.86
N LYS A 986 16.01 -33.05 -19.48
CA LYS A 986 16.36 -33.98 -18.39
C LYS A 986 17.74 -34.60 -18.61
N LYS A 987 18.10 -34.92 -19.86
CA LYS A 987 19.42 -35.43 -20.24
C LYS A 987 20.57 -34.46 -19.98
N LYS A 988 20.30 -33.15 -20.05
CA LYS A 988 21.29 -32.09 -19.87
C LYS A 988 21.54 -31.72 -18.41
N LEU A 989 20.78 -32.28 -17.47
CA LEU A 989 20.96 -32.01 -16.05
C LEU A 989 22.31 -32.55 -15.56
N PRO A 990 22.96 -31.90 -14.58
CA PRO A 990 24.24 -32.33 -14.05
C PRO A 990 24.12 -33.70 -13.41
N LYS A 991 25.11 -34.56 -13.66
CA LYS A 991 25.15 -35.94 -13.14
C LYS A 991 24.99 -36.00 -11.63
N ARG A 992 25.56 -35.03 -10.91
CA ARG A 992 25.53 -34.90 -9.44
C ARG A 992 24.13 -34.92 -8.86
N ILE A 993 23.15 -34.36 -9.56
CA ILE A 993 21.76 -34.27 -9.08
C ILE A 993 20.79 -35.15 -9.87
N LYS A 994 21.11 -35.47 -11.13
CA LYS A 994 20.18 -36.11 -12.08
C LYS A 994 19.63 -37.45 -11.60
N ASN A 995 20.44 -38.25 -10.90
CA ASN A 995 20.02 -39.54 -10.34
C ASN A 995 19.19 -39.42 -9.07
N HIS A 996 19.11 -38.21 -8.51
CA HIS A 996 18.43 -37.92 -7.25
C HIS A 996 17.12 -37.14 -7.48
N ILE A 997 16.62 -37.08 -8.72
CA ILE A 997 15.39 -36.38 -9.08
C ILE A 997 14.22 -37.37 -9.20
N THR A 998 13.21 -37.18 -8.36
CA THR A 998 11.89 -37.78 -8.48
C THR A 998 11.00 -36.89 -9.33
N TRP A 999 10.32 -37.47 -10.32
CA TRP A 999 9.47 -36.75 -11.26
C TRP A 999 7.99 -37.04 -11.01
N GLY A 1000 7.24 -36.04 -10.54
CA GLY A 1000 5.85 -36.16 -10.13
C GLY A 1000 5.71 -36.42 -8.64
N TYR A 1001 4.76 -35.73 -7.99
CA TYR A 1001 4.34 -35.96 -6.62
C TYR A 1001 3.19 -36.98 -6.55
N ASN A 1002 3.23 -37.83 -5.53
CA ASN A 1002 2.13 -38.70 -5.13
C ASN A 1002 1.82 -38.43 -3.65
N GLU A 1003 0.55 -38.53 -3.25
CA GLU A 1003 0.07 -38.19 -1.89
C GLU A 1003 0.73 -39.02 -0.76
N ASP A 1004 1.27 -40.20 -1.06
CA ASP A 1004 1.97 -41.08 -0.12
C ASP A 1004 3.44 -40.70 0.13
N MET A 1005 3.97 -39.72 -0.63
CA MET A 1005 5.36 -39.30 -0.49
C MET A 1005 5.58 -38.38 0.71
N ASP A 1006 6.59 -38.70 1.52
CA ASP A 1006 7.07 -37.81 2.57
C ASP A 1006 7.86 -36.63 1.98
N LEU A 1007 7.24 -35.44 2.00
CA LEU A 1007 7.82 -34.17 1.55
C LEU A 1007 9.08 -33.80 2.36
N ASP A 1008 9.14 -34.18 3.64
CA ASP A 1008 10.32 -33.92 4.50
C ASP A 1008 11.51 -34.78 4.10
N SER A 1009 11.33 -35.81 3.28
CA SER A 1009 12.45 -36.60 2.78
C SER A 1009 13.25 -35.90 1.68
N PHE A 1010 12.69 -34.86 1.03
CA PHE A 1010 13.34 -34.18 -0.10
C PHE A 1010 14.16 -32.97 0.34
N SER A 1011 15.31 -32.77 -0.29
CA SER A 1011 16.13 -31.56 -0.10
C SER A 1011 15.57 -30.34 -0.82
N HIS A 1012 15.04 -30.53 -2.04
CA HIS A 1012 14.53 -29.47 -2.91
C HIS A 1012 13.22 -29.94 -3.53
N ILE A 1013 12.23 -29.06 -3.60
CA ILE A 1013 10.97 -29.31 -4.33
C ILE A 1013 10.81 -28.23 -5.38
N VAL A 1014 10.75 -28.63 -6.64
CA VAL A 1014 10.53 -27.74 -7.78
C VAL A 1014 9.04 -27.61 -8.03
N LEU A 1015 8.54 -26.39 -7.89
CA LEU A 1015 7.13 -26.06 -7.99
C LEU A 1015 6.74 -25.70 -9.44
N PRO A 1016 5.54 -26.10 -9.91
CA PRO A 1016 5.00 -25.62 -11.17
C PRO A 1016 4.69 -24.12 -11.12
N ASN A 1017 4.63 -23.48 -12.29
CA ASN A 1017 4.38 -22.03 -12.39
C ASN A 1017 3.00 -21.61 -11.83
N GLU A 1018 2.04 -22.55 -11.74
CA GLU A 1018 0.72 -22.29 -11.16
C GLU A 1018 0.76 -22.05 -9.64
N TYR A 1019 1.76 -22.60 -8.94
CA TYR A 1019 1.96 -22.37 -7.51
C TYR A 1019 2.92 -21.22 -7.21
N VAL A 1020 3.55 -20.63 -8.25
CA VAL A 1020 4.58 -19.60 -8.07
C VAL A 1020 4.33 -18.38 -8.93
N LYS A 1021 4.06 -17.25 -8.28
CA LYS A 1021 3.93 -15.94 -8.93
C LYS A 1021 5.29 -15.26 -9.01
N LYS A 1022 5.63 -14.73 -10.20
CA LYS A 1022 6.91 -14.03 -10.48
C LYS A 1022 8.16 -14.84 -10.08
N ASP A 1023 8.09 -16.16 -10.09
CA ASP A 1023 9.18 -17.10 -9.76
C ASP A 1023 9.69 -17.08 -8.30
N VAL A 1024 9.15 -16.24 -7.41
CA VAL A 1024 9.67 -16.08 -6.04
C VAL A 1024 8.58 -16.09 -4.95
N THR A 1025 7.31 -16.09 -5.32
CA THR A 1025 6.18 -16.02 -4.37
C THR A 1025 5.33 -17.28 -4.45
N LEU A 1026 5.24 -18.05 -3.37
CA LEU A 1026 4.36 -19.20 -3.24
C LEU A 1026 2.91 -18.72 -3.08
N LEU A 1027 2.03 -19.20 -3.95
CA LEU A 1027 0.59 -18.96 -3.84
C LEU A 1027 0.00 -19.98 -2.86
N LEU A 1028 -0.70 -19.49 -1.84
CA LEU A 1028 -1.38 -20.32 -0.85
C LEU A 1028 -2.88 -20.29 -1.12
N ASP A 1029 -3.51 -21.46 -1.14
CA ASP A 1029 -4.95 -21.61 -1.33
C ASP A 1029 -5.52 -22.58 -0.28
N GLU A 1030 -6.53 -22.13 0.45
CA GLU A 1030 -7.22 -22.96 1.45
C GLU A 1030 -8.04 -24.09 0.82
N LYS A 1031 -8.21 -24.06 -0.51
CA LYS A 1031 -8.78 -25.16 -1.29
C LYS A 1031 -7.75 -26.22 -1.68
N ASP A 1032 -6.46 -25.89 -1.61
CA ASP A 1032 -5.32 -26.75 -1.96
C ASP A 1032 -4.27 -26.76 -0.83
N PHE A 1033 -4.48 -27.65 0.13
CA PHE A 1033 -3.60 -27.80 1.30
C PHE A 1033 -2.16 -28.20 0.97
N LEU A 1034 -1.88 -28.72 -0.23
CA LEU A 1034 -0.52 -29.07 -0.62
C LEU A 1034 0.39 -27.84 -0.55
N THR A 1035 -0.10 -26.66 -0.93
CA THR A 1035 0.67 -25.40 -0.87
C THR A 1035 1.08 -25.04 0.56
N PHE A 1036 0.20 -25.27 1.54
CA PHE A 1036 0.49 -25.10 2.97
C PHE A 1036 1.43 -26.19 3.50
N GLN A 1037 1.28 -27.44 3.07
CA GLN A 1037 2.18 -28.53 3.44
C GLN A 1037 3.61 -28.33 2.89
N LEU A 1038 3.73 -27.82 1.66
CA LEU A 1038 5.00 -27.43 1.03
C LEU A 1038 5.69 -26.32 1.81
N LEU A 1039 4.94 -25.36 2.34
CA LEU A 1039 5.48 -24.33 3.21
C LEU A 1039 6.05 -24.96 4.51
N GLY A 1040 5.32 -25.89 5.13
CA GLY A 1040 5.71 -26.60 6.37
C GLY A 1040 6.87 -27.61 6.25
N CYS A 1041 7.16 -28.11 5.05
CA CYS A 1041 8.14 -29.19 4.87
C CYS A 1041 9.60 -28.73 5.04
N TRP A 1042 10.53 -29.68 5.13
CA TRP A 1042 11.96 -29.38 5.30
C TRP A 1042 12.67 -29.02 3.99
N ALA A 1043 12.05 -29.24 2.84
CA ALA A 1043 12.67 -29.00 1.55
C ALA A 1043 12.72 -27.50 1.21
N ASN A 1044 13.78 -27.09 0.50
CA ASN A 1044 13.82 -25.78 -0.14
C ASN A 1044 12.87 -25.77 -1.33
N LEU A 1045 12.02 -24.74 -1.41
CA LEU A 1045 11.07 -24.58 -2.49
C LEU A 1045 11.75 -23.83 -3.65
N MET A 1046 11.73 -24.43 -4.83
CA MET A 1046 12.46 -23.97 -6.00
C MET A 1046 11.50 -23.60 -7.13
N SER A 1047 11.80 -22.53 -7.85
CA SER A 1047 11.13 -22.26 -9.12
C SER A 1047 11.66 -23.16 -10.25
N VAL A 1048 10.86 -23.36 -11.30
CA VAL A 1048 11.26 -24.10 -12.51
C VAL A 1048 12.51 -23.50 -13.17
N LYS A 1049 12.81 -22.21 -12.93
CA LYS A 1049 14.03 -21.54 -13.40
C LYS A 1049 15.31 -22.24 -12.92
N TRP A 1050 15.32 -22.81 -11.71
CA TRP A 1050 16.47 -23.54 -11.21
C TRP A 1050 16.81 -24.75 -12.08
N LEU A 1051 15.83 -25.59 -12.42
CA LEU A 1051 16.03 -26.73 -13.33
C LEU A 1051 16.48 -26.28 -14.72
N ASN A 1052 15.96 -25.15 -15.21
CA ASN A 1052 16.38 -24.58 -16.49
C ASN A 1052 17.85 -24.12 -16.46
N ALA A 1053 18.29 -23.51 -15.35
CA ALA A 1053 19.68 -23.12 -15.15
C ALA A 1053 20.60 -24.33 -15.02
N LEU A 1054 20.18 -25.37 -14.30
CA LEU A 1054 20.90 -26.64 -14.17
C LEU A 1054 21.08 -27.36 -15.52
N ALA A 1055 20.09 -27.30 -16.41
CA ALA A 1055 20.20 -27.88 -17.74
C ALA A 1055 21.09 -27.06 -18.70
N ASN A 1056 21.58 -25.88 -18.29
CA ASN A 1056 22.55 -25.10 -19.04
C ASN A 1056 23.98 -25.44 -18.58
N LYS A 1057 24.76 -26.04 -19.48
CA LYS A 1057 26.12 -26.51 -19.19
C LYS A 1057 27.10 -25.40 -18.78
N GLU A 1058 26.87 -24.16 -19.18
CA GLU A 1058 27.78 -23.04 -18.88
C GLU A 1058 27.63 -22.51 -17.44
N ILE A 1059 26.45 -22.70 -16.84
CA ILE A 1059 26.11 -22.08 -15.55
C ILE A 1059 25.63 -23.07 -14.50
N HIS A 1060 25.57 -24.38 -14.79
CA HIS A 1060 24.99 -25.34 -13.86
C HIS A 1060 25.74 -25.42 -12.52
N GLU A 1061 27.07 -25.26 -12.51
CA GLU A 1061 27.85 -25.30 -11.27
C GLU A 1061 27.52 -24.07 -10.41
N LYS A 1062 27.39 -22.91 -11.05
CA LYS A 1062 26.93 -21.69 -10.38
C LYS A 1062 25.50 -21.88 -9.84
N ALA A 1063 24.60 -22.50 -10.61
CA ALA A 1063 23.22 -22.76 -10.18
C ALA A 1063 23.11 -23.80 -9.04
N MET A 1064 24.10 -24.69 -8.88
CA MET A 1064 24.20 -25.59 -7.74
C MET A 1064 24.76 -24.88 -6.50
N ASN A 1065 25.83 -24.08 -6.67
CA ASN A 1065 26.47 -23.37 -5.56
C ASN A 1065 25.67 -22.15 -5.06
N ARG A 1066 24.85 -21.57 -5.94
CA ARG A 1066 23.98 -20.42 -5.69
C ARG A 1066 22.52 -20.77 -5.92
N ASP A 1067 22.12 -21.97 -5.47
CA ASP A 1067 20.75 -22.44 -5.54
C ASP A 1067 19.76 -21.49 -4.82
N PHE A 1068 20.23 -20.78 -3.78
CA PHE A 1068 19.47 -19.74 -3.09
C PHE A 1068 18.96 -18.61 -4.00
N GLU A 1069 19.60 -18.34 -5.15
CA GLU A 1069 19.14 -17.35 -6.14
C GLU A 1069 17.79 -17.77 -6.78
N TYR A 1070 17.36 -19.02 -6.59
CA TYR A 1070 16.15 -19.59 -7.17
C TYR A 1070 15.12 -20.05 -6.14
N TYR A 1071 15.35 -19.74 -4.86
CA TYR A 1071 14.42 -20.06 -3.79
C TYR A 1071 13.13 -19.26 -3.96
N VAL A 1072 12.01 -19.91 -3.66
CA VAL A 1072 10.75 -19.24 -3.43
C VAL A 1072 10.83 -18.64 -2.02
N MET A 1073 10.74 -17.32 -1.94
CA MET A 1073 11.08 -16.56 -0.73
C MET A 1073 9.83 -16.01 -0.02
N HIS A 1074 8.78 -15.71 -0.76
CA HIS A 1074 7.59 -14.99 -0.29
C HIS A 1074 6.35 -15.89 -0.32
N THR A 1075 5.29 -15.48 0.35
CA THR A 1075 3.95 -16.10 0.26
C THR A 1075 2.91 -15.07 -0.20
N GLU A 1076 1.85 -15.53 -0.84
CA GLU A 1076 0.64 -14.73 -1.11
C GLU A 1076 -0.59 -15.54 -0.75
N TYR A 1077 -1.46 -15.00 0.10
CA TYR A 1077 -2.71 -15.63 0.53
C TYR A 1077 -3.83 -14.60 0.51
N ARG A 1078 -4.97 -14.95 -0.09
CA ARG A 1078 -6.14 -14.06 -0.26
C ARG A 1078 -5.79 -12.66 -0.82
N GLY A 1079 -4.84 -12.61 -1.75
CA GLY A 1079 -4.36 -11.38 -2.39
C GLY A 1079 -3.36 -10.57 -1.56
N ASN A 1080 -3.06 -10.97 -0.32
CA ASN A 1080 -2.07 -10.33 0.53
C ASN A 1080 -0.68 -10.95 0.33
N HIS A 1081 0.30 -10.12 -0.01
CA HIS A 1081 1.70 -10.54 -0.16
C HIS A 1081 2.46 -10.44 1.17
N HIS A 1082 3.22 -11.47 1.51
CA HIS A 1082 4.04 -11.52 2.72
C HIS A 1082 5.50 -11.79 2.37
N GLU A 1083 6.36 -10.82 2.69
CA GLU A 1083 7.74 -10.84 2.26
C GLU A 1083 8.64 -11.76 3.11
N ARG A 1084 9.49 -12.52 2.42
CA ARG A 1084 10.49 -13.43 3.02
C ARG A 1084 9.92 -14.48 3.99
N THR A 1085 8.61 -14.73 3.97
CA THR A 1085 7.97 -15.70 4.87
C THR A 1085 8.52 -17.12 4.70
N VAL A 1086 8.64 -17.60 3.45
CA VAL A 1086 9.19 -18.93 3.17
C VAL A 1086 10.63 -19.01 3.68
N PHE A 1087 11.44 -17.97 3.40
CA PHE A 1087 12.82 -17.90 3.87
C PHE A 1087 12.92 -17.98 5.40
N LYS A 1088 12.15 -17.16 6.12
CA LYS A 1088 12.13 -17.16 7.59
C LYS A 1088 11.80 -18.54 8.13
N GLN A 1089 10.72 -19.13 7.62
CA GLN A 1089 10.26 -20.45 8.05
C GLN A 1089 11.28 -21.55 7.78
N LYS A 1090 11.80 -21.67 6.54
CA LYS A 1090 12.77 -22.70 6.18
C LYS A 1090 14.07 -22.54 6.96
N THR A 1091 14.50 -21.30 7.18
CA THR A 1091 15.66 -21.00 8.04
C THR A 1091 15.39 -21.44 9.48
N SER A 1092 14.23 -21.11 10.08
CA SER A 1092 13.86 -21.54 11.43
C SER A 1092 13.81 -23.07 11.57
N ILE A 1093 13.30 -23.78 10.56
CA ILE A 1093 13.32 -25.25 10.53
C ILE A 1093 14.75 -25.79 10.62
N HIS A 1094 15.66 -25.27 9.79
CA HIS A 1094 17.04 -25.74 9.76
C HIS A 1094 17.90 -25.22 10.91
N LYS A 1095 17.51 -24.12 11.56
CA LYS A 1095 18.01 -23.67 12.86
C LYS A 1095 17.44 -24.45 14.04
N LEU A 1096 16.52 -25.39 13.80
CA LEU A 1096 15.83 -26.13 14.86
C LEU A 1096 15.17 -25.18 15.89
N GLN A 1097 14.57 -24.08 15.43
CA GLN A 1097 13.75 -23.21 16.26
C GLN A 1097 12.33 -23.80 16.44
N PRO A 1098 11.50 -23.27 17.36
CA PRO A 1098 10.16 -23.78 17.57
C PRO A 1098 9.31 -23.65 16.30
N ARG A 1099 8.36 -24.55 16.11
CA ARG A 1099 7.38 -24.45 15.03
C ARG A 1099 6.33 -23.39 15.39
N LEU A 1100 5.67 -22.82 14.38
CA LEU A 1100 4.80 -21.65 14.54
C LEU A 1100 3.75 -21.80 15.64
N LEU A 1101 3.15 -22.98 15.76
CA LEU A 1101 2.07 -23.28 16.71
C LEU A 1101 2.57 -23.96 17.99
N MET A 1102 3.88 -23.85 18.29
CA MET A 1102 4.42 -24.36 19.55
C MET A 1102 3.67 -23.76 20.74
N ASN A 1103 3.21 -24.62 21.65
CA ASN A 1103 2.36 -24.30 22.79
C ASN A 1103 0.96 -23.74 22.41
N VAL A 1104 0.43 -24.09 21.23
CA VAL A 1104 -0.96 -23.84 20.85
C VAL A 1104 -1.73 -25.16 20.85
N ALA A 1105 -2.89 -25.20 21.49
CA ALA A 1105 -3.81 -26.32 21.49
C ALA A 1105 -5.04 -25.98 20.64
N VAL A 1106 -5.23 -26.67 19.52
CA VAL A 1106 -6.28 -26.38 18.54
C VAL A 1106 -7.39 -27.42 18.62
N THR A 1107 -8.60 -26.99 18.95
CA THR A 1107 -9.81 -27.77 18.80
C THR A 1107 -10.58 -27.31 17.55
N LEU A 1108 -10.74 -28.22 16.59
CA LEU A 1108 -11.54 -27.97 15.39
C LEU A 1108 -12.99 -28.36 15.66
N LEU A 1109 -13.94 -27.42 15.51
CA LEU A 1109 -15.35 -27.72 15.70
C LEU A 1109 -15.91 -28.60 14.58
N PRO A 1110 -16.92 -29.44 14.85
CA PRO A 1110 -17.57 -30.22 13.80
C PRO A 1110 -18.19 -29.33 12.71
N THR A 1111 -18.18 -29.84 11.48
CA THR A 1111 -18.78 -29.21 10.30
C THR A 1111 -19.57 -30.25 9.50
N LYS A 1112 -20.66 -29.80 8.87
CA LYS A 1112 -21.47 -30.54 7.90
C LYS A 1112 -21.14 -30.15 6.46
N LEU A 1113 -20.30 -29.14 6.24
CA LEU A 1113 -19.85 -28.74 4.91
C LEU A 1113 -19.01 -29.88 4.30
N PRO A 1114 -19.43 -30.45 3.14
CA PRO A 1114 -18.77 -31.64 2.57
C PRO A 1114 -17.26 -31.45 2.39
N TYR A 1115 -16.84 -30.30 1.86
CA TYR A 1115 -15.43 -30.00 1.62
C TYR A 1115 -14.58 -30.09 2.90
N TRP A 1116 -14.94 -29.37 3.96
CA TRP A 1116 -14.17 -29.35 5.21
C TRP A 1116 -14.22 -30.68 5.97
N LYS A 1117 -15.36 -31.38 5.87
CA LYS A 1117 -15.51 -32.70 6.45
C LYS A 1117 -14.55 -33.71 5.82
N ASP A 1118 -14.43 -33.69 4.49
CA ASP A 1118 -13.54 -34.58 3.75
C ASP A 1118 -12.06 -34.25 3.98
N GLN A 1119 -11.76 -32.98 4.30
CA GLN A 1119 -10.41 -32.46 4.50
C GLN A 1119 -9.96 -32.40 5.98
N THR A 1120 -10.76 -32.91 6.90
CA THR A 1120 -10.49 -32.80 8.35
C THR A 1120 -9.18 -33.51 8.75
N LYS A 1121 -8.84 -34.61 8.09
CA LYS A 1121 -7.62 -35.37 8.39
C LYS A 1121 -6.38 -34.58 8.00
N GLU A 1122 -6.40 -33.97 6.83
CA GLU A 1122 -5.34 -33.15 6.27
C GLU A 1122 -5.16 -31.86 7.08
N LEU A 1123 -6.25 -31.27 7.55
CA LEU A 1123 -6.23 -30.10 8.43
C LEU A 1123 -5.58 -30.40 9.80
N LYS A 1124 -5.90 -31.57 10.38
CA LYS A 1124 -5.24 -32.04 11.62
C LYS A 1124 -3.73 -32.25 11.39
N ALA A 1125 -3.37 -32.92 10.30
CA ALA A 1125 -1.97 -33.12 9.93
C ALA A 1125 -1.23 -31.78 9.74
N LEU A 1126 -1.91 -30.76 9.20
CA LEU A 1126 -1.36 -29.42 9.05
C LEU A 1126 -1.08 -28.76 10.41
N VAL A 1127 -2.02 -28.82 11.36
CA VAL A 1127 -1.80 -28.30 12.73
C VAL A 1127 -0.57 -28.94 13.38
N GLU A 1128 -0.47 -30.27 13.31
CA GLU A 1128 0.66 -31.03 13.86
C GLU A 1128 1.99 -30.69 13.16
N GLN A 1129 1.98 -30.52 11.84
CA GLN A 1129 3.16 -30.15 11.05
C GLN A 1129 3.75 -28.80 11.50
N PHE A 1130 2.88 -27.87 11.90
CA PHE A 1130 3.25 -26.57 12.42
C PHE A 1130 3.40 -26.54 13.96
N GLY A 1131 3.36 -27.71 14.62
CA GLY A 1131 3.69 -27.89 16.03
C GLY A 1131 2.56 -27.67 17.02
N GLY A 1132 1.31 -27.57 16.55
CA GLY A 1132 0.14 -27.44 17.39
C GLY A 1132 -0.31 -28.77 17.99
N GLU A 1133 -0.92 -28.71 19.17
CA GLU A 1133 -1.53 -29.84 19.86
C GLU A 1133 -3.01 -29.96 19.44
N LEU A 1134 -3.52 -31.18 19.32
CA LEU A 1134 -4.92 -31.47 18.99
C LEU A 1134 -5.59 -32.20 20.17
N PRO A 1135 -6.04 -31.48 21.21
CA PRO A 1135 -6.69 -32.11 22.34
C PRO A 1135 -8.06 -32.68 21.93
N ASN A 1136 -8.47 -33.78 22.57
CA ASN A 1136 -9.76 -34.42 22.31
C ASN A 1136 -10.95 -33.57 22.76
N GLU A 1137 -10.73 -32.68 23.74
CA GLU A 1137 -11.73 -31.78 24.32
C GLU A 1137 -11.12 -30.38 24.46
N VAL A 1138 -11.97 -29.35 24.59
CA VAL A 1138 -11.51 -27.98 24.82
C VAL A 1138 -10.99 -27.88 26.25
N ILE A 1139 -9.67 -27.76 26.38
CA ILE A 1139 -9.00 -27.51 27.66
C ILE A 1139 -8.79 -26.00 27.73
N MET A 1140 -9.65 -25.30 28.45
CA MET A 1140 -9.47 -23.87 28.72
C MET A 1140 -8.17 -23.69 29.51
N ASP A 1141 -7.48 -22.57 29.31
CA ASP A 1141 -6.26 -22.27 30.09
C ASP A 1141 -6.64 -22.00 31.56
N ASP A 1142 -6.72 -23.08 32.34
CA ASP A 1142 -7.22 -23.08 33.71
C ASP A 1142 -6.09 -22.87 34.75
N ASP A 1143 -4.83 -22.93 34.33
CA ASP A 1143 -3.69 -23.03 35.24
C ASP A 1143 -2.58 -21.98 34.96
N ASP A 1144 -2.03 -21.41 36.03
CA ASP A 1144 -0.92 -20.45 36.01
C ASP A 1144 0.41 -21.07 35.52
N ASN A 1145 0.42 -22.36 35.12
CA ASN A 1145 1.61 -23.15 34.80
C ASN A 1145 1.80 -23.47 33.30
N CYS A 1146 0.88 -23.09 32.41
CA CYS A 1146 0.99 -23.41 30.98
C CYS A 1146 1.81 -22.35 30.22
N PRO A 1147 2.84 -22.74 29.44
CA PRO A 1147 3.60 -21.80 28.63
C PRO A 1147 2.73 -21.23 27.50
N LEU A 1148 2.89 -19.93 27.24
CA LEU A 1148 2.19 -19.21 26.16
C LEU A 1148 2.65 -19.72 24.78
N PRO A 1149 1.85 -19.49 23.72
CA PRO A 1149 2.30 -19.73 22.36
C PRO A 1149 3.64 -19.03 22.10
N TYR A 1150 4.65 -19.77 21.67
CA TYR A 1150 6.01 -19.25 21.60
C TYR A 1150 6.13 -18.00 20.72
N TYR A 1151 5.43 -17.98 19.57
CA TYR A 1151 5.46 -16.84 18.64
C TYR A 1151 4.43 -15.73 18.96
N SER A 1152 3.69 -15.83 20.07
CA SER A 1152 2.84 -14.73 20.56
C SER A 1152 3.49 -13.91 21.68
N MET A 1153 4.73 -14.27 22.06
CA MET A 1153 5.46 -13.61 23.13
C MET A 1153 6.08 -12.30 22.65
N ASP A 1154 5.34 -11.22 22.84
CA ASP A 1154 5.89 -9.88 22.91
C ASP A 1154 5.76 -9.42 24.36
N ILE A 1155 6.89 -9.11 25.00
CA ILE A 1155 6.95 -8.80 26.44
C ILE A 1155 6.16 -7.51 26.74
N ASP A 1156 6.00 -6.64 25.75
CA ASP A 1156 5.41 -5.31 25.88
C ASP A 1156 3.98 -5.21 25.30
N ASN A 1157 3.49 -6.24 24.61
CA ASN A 1157 2.21 -6.18 23.89
C ASN A 1157 1.03 -6.83 24.66
N LEU A 1158 -0.01 -6.03 24.87
CA LEU A 1158 -1.20 -6.32 25.70
C LEU A 1158 -2.21 -7.30 25.05
N SER A 1159 -1.93 -7.79 23.84
CA SER A 1159 -2.85 -8.56 22.98
C SER A 1159 -2.34 -9.98 22.65
N SER A 1160 -1.45 -10.54 23.48
CA SER A 1160 -0.87 -11.88 23.28
C SER A 1160 -1.95 -12.96 23.09
N GLN A 1161 -1.76 -13.82 22.11
CA GLN A 1161 -2.69 -14.90 21.77
C GLN A 1161 -2.68 -16.02 22.83
N ASN A 1162 -3.86 -16.59 23.12
CA ASN A 1162 -4.02 -17.68 24.09
C ASN A 1162 -3.46 -19.01 23.58
N ARG A 1163 -3.24 -19.99 24.47
CA ARG A 1163 -2.85 -21.36 24.07
C ARG A 1163 -4.04 -22.11 23.49
N CYS A 1164 -5.20 -22.05 24.13
CA CYS A 1164 -6.40 -22.77 23.69
C CYS A 1164 -7.12 -22.05 22.54
N TRP A 1165 -7.18 -22.67 21.36
CA TRP A 1165 -7.87 -22.16 20.18
C TRP A 1165 -9.02 -23.09 19.80
N VAL A 1166 -10.23 -22.54 19.74
CA VAL A 1166 -11.42 -23.24 19.23
C VAL A 1166 -11.76 -22.64 17.88
N LEU A 1167 -11.47 -23.38 16.81
CA LEU A 1167 -11.64 -22.93 15.44
C LEU A 1167 -12.94 -23.46 14.85
N LYS A 1168 -13.78 -22.55 14.36
CA LYS A 1168 -15.11 -22.85 13.80
C LYS A 1168 -15.13 -22.75 12.28
N PHE A 1169 -16.07 -23.49 11.70
CA PHE A 1169 -16.47 -23.38 10.30
C PHE A 1169 -17.77 -22.57 10.21
N GLU A 1170 -18.12 -22.11 9.00
CA GLU A 1170 -19.31 -21.27 8.76
C GLU A 1170 -20.62 -21.90 9.27
N ASP A 1171 -20.69 -23.24 9.29
CA ASP A 1171 -21.87 -24.01 9.70
C ASP A 1171 -21.76 -24.65 11.09
N SER A 1172 -20.65 -24.41 11.81
CA SER A 1172 -20.43 -24.99 13.13
C SER A 1172 -21.51 -24.53 14.11
N LYS A 1173 -22.28 -25.47 14.65
CA LYS A 1173 -23.28 -25.24 15.69
C LYS A 1173 -22.73 -25.65 17.05
N GLY A 1174 -23.23 -25.02 18.12
CA GLY A 1174 -22.92 -25.43 19.50
C GLY A 1174 -21.61 -24.90 20.05
N VAL A 1175 -21.19 -23.69 19.65
CA VAL A 1175 -20.11 -22.98 20.36
C VAL A 1175 -20.55 -22.78 21.81
N ASN A 1176 -19.83 -23.39 22.75
CA ASN A 1176 -20.20 -23.29 24.16
C ASN A 1176 -20.05 -21.82 24.62
N PRO A 1177 -21.12 -21.20 25.16
CA PRO A 1177 -21.06 -19.82 25.64
C PRO A 1177 -19.96 -19.58 26.68
N GLU A 1178 -19.61 -20.58 27.50
CA GLU A 1178 -18.52 -20.49 28.47
C GLU A 1178 -17.16 -20.20 27.82
N TRP A 1179 -16.90 -20.70 26.60
CA TRP A 1179 -15.64 -20.43 25.89
C TRP A 1179 -15.51 -18.96 25.49
N LYS A 1180 -16.63 -18.30 25.18
CA LYS A 1180 -16.67 -16.89 24.82
C LYS A 1180 -16.61 -15.97 26.05
N LYS A 1181 -17.05 -16.47 27.21
CA LYS A 1181 -17.07 -15.73 28.47
C LYS A 1181 -15.68 -15.41 29.00
N TRP A 1182 -14.69 -16.25 28.66
CA TRP A 1182 -13.30 -16.14 29.13
C TRP A 1182 -12.32 -15.99 27.95
N PRO A 1183 -12.37 -14.86 27.22
CA PRO A 1183 -11.50 -14.62 26.06
C PRO A 1183 -10.01 -14.52 26.42
N ASP A 1184 -9.68 -14.42 27.71
CA ASP A 1184 -8.32 -14.48 28.27
C ASP A 1184 -7.80 -15.92 28.51
N ARG A 1185 -8.65 -16.94 28.28
CA ARG A 1185 -8.32 -18.36 28.48
C ARG A 1185 -8.53 -19.22 27.24
N CYS A 1186 -9.27 -18.70 26.26
CA CYS A 1186 -9.58 -19.41 25.03
C CYS A 1186 -9.90 -18.43 23.91
N THR A 1187 -9.37 -18.73 22.72
CA THR A 1187 -9.65 -17.98 21.51
C THR A 1187 -10.65 -18.74 20.66
N VAL A 1188 -11.86 -18.21 20.55
CA VAL A 1188 -12.89 -18.73 19.65
C VAL A 1188 -12.88 -17.90 18.37
N SER A 1189 -12.52 -18.50 17.24
CA SER A 1189 -12.36 -17.79 15.97
C SER A 1189 -12.67 -18.67 14.76
N ASP A 1190 -12.80 -18.06 13.58
CA ASP A 1190 -12.95 -18.81 12.33
C ASP A 1190 -11.66 -19.54 11.95
N ILE A 1191 -11.79 -20.64 11.21
CA ILE A 1191 -10.66 -21.48 10.78
C ILE A 1191 -9.59 -20.68 10.00
N GLN A 1192 -9.97 -19.56 9.40
CA GLN A 1192 -9.06 -18.63 8.71
C GLN A 1192 -7.93 -18.10 9.61
N LEU A 1193 -8.12 -18.04 10.93
CA LEU A 1193 -7.05 -17.65 11.86
C LEU A 1193 -5.81 -18.54 11.68
N LEU A 1194 -6.00 -19.85 11.51
CA LEU A 1194 -4.91 -20.81 11.30
C LEU A 1194 -4.14 -20.50 10.00
N PHE A 1195 -4.86 -20.33 8.89
CA PHE A 1195 -4.25 -20.11 7.58
C PHE A 1195 -3.53 -18.75 7.49
N GLU A 1196 -4.11 -17.69 8.06
CA GLU A 1196 -3.47 -16.37 8.13
C GLU A 1196 -2.19 -16.41 8.99
N CYS A 1197 -2.21 -17.13 10.12
CA CYS A 1197 -1.02 -17.29 10.94
C CYS A 1197 0.10 -18.00 10.17
N ILE A 1198 -0.24 -19.11 9.48
CA ILE A 1198 0.72 -19.87 8.67
C ILE A 1198 1.26 -19.03 7.51
N ALA A 1199 0.38 -18.36 6.75
CA ALA A 1199 0.75 -17.56 5.59
C ALA A 1199 1.69 -16.40 5.92
N ARG A 1200 1.62 -15.88 7.15
CA ARG A 1200 2.44 -14.76 7.65
C ARG A 1200 3.67 -15.20 8.46
N TRP A 1201 3.76 -16.48 8.81
CA TRP A 1201 4.71 -17.00 9.80
C TRP A 1201 4.70 -16.16 11.09
N LYS A 1202 3.49 -15.84 11.58
CA LYS A 1202 3.26 -15.06 12.81
C LYS A 1202 2.00 -15.58 13.49
N VAL A 1203 2.06 -15.82 14.80
CA VAL A 1203 0.84 -16.02 15.58
C VAL A 1203 0.16 -14.65 15.74
N LEU A 1204 -1.02 -14.50 15.15
CA LEU A 1204 -1.79 -13.26 15.24
C LEU A 1204 -2.24 -13.03 16.67
N GLU A 1205 -2.18 -11.77 17.09
CA GLU A 1205 -2.69 -11.29 18.37
C GLU A 1205 -4.16 -11.67 18.57
N HIS A 1206 -4.58 -11.83 19.82
CA HIS A 1206 -5.96 -12.17 20.14
C HIS A 1206 -6.91 -11.15 19.50
N SER A 1207 -6.73 -9.86 19.80
CA SER A 1207 -7.46 -8.77 19.14
C SER A 1207 -6.76 -8.37 17.84
N ASN A 1208 -7.16 -8.95 16.71
CA ASN A 1208 -6.62 -8.60 15.40
C ASN A 1208 -7.73 -8.23 14.39
N SER A 1209 -7.41 -7.36 13.43
CA SER A 1209 -8.36 -6.90 12.41
C SER A 1209 -8.41 -7.79 11.16
N ILE A 1210 -7.65 -8.88 11.12
CA ILE A 1210 -7.56 -9.77 9.95
C ILE A 1210 -8.63 -10.85 10.05
N VAL A 1211 -8.68 -11.53 11.20
CA VAL A 1211 -9.72 -12.49 11.57
C VAL A 1211 -10.22 -12.07 12.95
N VAL A 1212 -11.31 -11.31 12.97
CA VAL A 1212 -11.87 -10.74 14.19
C VAL A 1212 -12.45 -11.88 15.05
N PRO A 1213 -11.97 -12.09 16.29
CA PRO A 1213 -12.58 -13.06 17.21
C PRO A 1213 -14.02 -12.64 17.55
N GLU A 1214 -14.87 -13.60 17.88
CA GLU A 1214 -16.24 -13.28 18.30
C GLU A 1214 -16.24 -12.64 19.70
N GLU A 1215 -16.56 -11.35 19.79
CA GLU A 1215 -16.76 -10.65 21.06
C GLU A 1215 -18.15 -10.94 21.67
N ILE A 1216 -18.24 -10.88 23.00
CA ILE A 1216 -19.50 -10.96 23.74
C ILE A 1216 -20.36 -9.73 23.38
N ALA A 1217 -21.59 -9.94 22.87
CA ALA A 1217 -22.58 -8.87 22.79
C ALA A 1217 -22.82 -8.32 24.21
N PRO A 1218 -22.67 -7.01 24.47
CA PRO A 1218 -22.84 -6.48 25.81
C PRO A 1218 -24.24 -6.84 26.34
N GLU A 1219 -24.29 -7.44 27.54
CA GLU A 1219 -25.57 -7.61 28.24
C GLU A 1219 -26.21 -6.22 28.42
N PRO A 1220 -27.51 -6.07 28.12
CA PRO A 1220 -28.19 -4.79 28.31
C PRO A 1220 -28.15 -4.40 29.78
N GLU A 1221 -27.57 -3.24 30.07
CA GLU A 1221 -27.47 -2.68 31.42
C GLU A 1221 -28.89 -2.38 31.94
N ILE A 1222 -29.35 -3.13 32.94
CA ILE A 1222 -30.63 -2.85 33.62
C ILE A 1222 -30.37 -1.77 34.66
N VAL A 1223 -30.67 -0.51 34.33
CA VAL A 1223 -30.67 0.57 35.32
C VAL A 1223 -32.00 0.52 36.10
N PRO A 1224 -31.98 0.48 37.44
CA PRO A 1224 -33.20 0.59 38.23
C PRO A 1224 -33.78 2.00 38.06
N GLY A 1225 -34.96 2.11 37.43
CA GLY A 1225 -35.76 3.33 37.50
C GLY A 1225 -36.47 3.42 38.85
N THR A 1226 -36.59 4.63 39.39
CA THR A 1226 -37.27 4.97 40.67
C THR A 1226 -38.76 4.63 40.75
N ASP A 1227 -39.30 3.90 39.76
CA ASP A 1227 -40.73 3.75 39.52
C ASP A 1227 -41.13 2.27 39.36
N GLY A 1228 -40.21 1.33 39.62
CA GLY A 1228 -40.50 -0.11 39.60
C GLY A 1228 -40.78 -0.71 38.21
N LYS A 1229 -40.47 0.01 37.11
CA LYS A 1229 -40.52 -0.51 35.73
C LYS A 1229 -39.15 -0.37 35.07
N SER A 1230 -38.46 -1.48 34.84
CA SER A 1230 -37.20 -1.53 34.09
C SER A 1230 -37.43 -1.07 32.64
N LYS A 1231 -36.66 -0.07 32.17
CA LYS A 1231 -36.59 0.32 30.75
C LYS A 1231 -35.23 -0.09 30.18
N MET A 1232 -35.24 -0.79 29.04
CA MET A 1232 -34.05 -0.98 28.21
C MET A 1232 -33.64 0.36 27.60
N VAL A 1233 -32.44 0.84 27.93
CA VAL A 1233 -31.83 1.99 27.26
C VAL A 1233 -30.70 1.46 26.37
N ASN A 1234 -30.83 1.65 25.05
CA ASN A 1234 -29.81 1.25 24.10
C ASN A 1234 -28.84 2.42 23.90
N THR A 1235 -27.84 2.55 24.78
CA THR A 1235 -26.77 3.54 24.63
C THR A 1235 -25.62 2.94 23.83
N GLN A 1236 -25.57 3.25 22.53
CA GLN A 1236 -24.33 3.17 21.76
C GLN A 1236 -23.35 4.23 22.27
N LYS A 1237 -22.43 3.83 23.15
CA LYS A 1237 -21.17 4.56 23.37
C LYS A 1237 -20.01 3.62 23.00
N PRO A 1238 -19.00 4.09 22.25
CA PRO A 1238 -17.81 3.30 21.99
C PRO A 1238 -17.07 3.05 23.31
N ALA A 1239 -16.73 1.80 23.59
CA ALA A 1239 -16.09 1.38 24.82
C ALA A 1239 -14.74 2.09 25.02
N SER A 1240 -14.58 2.77 26.15
CA SER A 1240 -13.28 3.23 26.64
C SER A 1240 -12.52 2.05 27.27
N LYS A 1241 -11.34 1.72 26.74
CA LYS A 1241 -10.08 1.19 27.33
C LYS A 1241 -10.02 0.46 28.71
N THR A 1242 -11.09 -0.11 29.26
CA THR A 1242 -11.04 -0.67 30.64
C THR A 1242 -10.63 -2.16 30.70
N ALA A 1243 -10.87 -2.96 29.65
CA ALA A 1243 -10.59 -4.41 29.65
C ALA A 1243 -9.09 -4.76 29.72
N GLY A 1244 -8.22 -3.96 29.08
CA GLY A 1244 -6.77 -4.25 29.00
C GLY A 1244 -6.00 -4.15 30.32
N LYS A 1245 -6.51 -3.43 31.32
CA LYS A 1245 -5.81 -3.27 32.62
C LYS A 1245 -5.91 -4.52 33.53
N SER A 1246 -7.00 -5.29 33.41
CA SER A 1246 -7.23 -6.52 34.19
C SER A 1246 -6.32 -7.67 33.70
N GLN A 1247 -6.25 -7.85 32.38
CA GLN A 1247 -5.38 -8.84 31.73
C GLN A 1247 -3.89 -8.58 32.03
N PHE A 1248 -3.45 -7.32 32.06
CA PHE A 1248 -2.06 -6.95 32.36
C PHE A 1248 -1.60 -7.40 33.76
N LYS A 1249 -2.45 -7.21 34.78
CA LYS A 1249 -2.13 -7.60 36.15
C LYS A 1249 -1.99 -9.12 36.26
N ASN A 1250 -2.91 -9.87 35.66
CA ASN A 1250 -2.90 -11.33 35.66
C ASN A 1250 -1.70 -11.90 34.87
N LEU A 1251 -1.35 -11.33 33.71
CA LEU A 1251 -0.22 -11.79 32.89
C LEU A 1251 1.13 -11.54 33.57
N LYS A 1252 1.30 -10.36 34.18
CA LYS A 1252 2.53 -9.99 34.91
C LYS A 1252 2.71 -10.83 36.18
N GLU A 1253 1.62 -11.12 36.88
CA GLU A 1253 1.62 -11.99 38.06
C GLU A 1253 1.89 -13.45 37.71
N ARG A 1254 1.35 -13.95 36.58
CA ARG A 1254 1.66 -15.26 35.99
C ARG A 1254 3.15 -15.39 35.63
N LYS A 1255 3.72 -14.43 34.89
CA LYS A 1255 5.16 -14.41 34.55
C LYS A 1255 6.04 -14.38 35.82
N SER A 1256 5.71 -13.53 36.80
CA SER A 1256 6.44 -13.43 38.06
C SER A 1256 6.46 -14.76 38.84
N LYS A 1257 5.34 -15.50 38.90
CA LYS A 1257 5.27 -16.82 39.53
C LYS A 1257 6.05 -17.88 38.77
N MET A 1258 6.04 -17.85 37.43
CA MET A 1258 6.76 -18.79 36.57
C MET A 1258 8.28 -18.63 36.71
N VAL A 1259 8.78 -17.39 36.68
CA VAL A 1259 10.20 -17.04 36.90
C VAL A 1259 10.67 -17.52 38.28
N LYS A 1260 9.94 -17.21 39.36
CA LYS A 1260 10.27 -17.65 40.73
C LYS A 1260 10.34 -19.17 40.91
N LYS A 1261 9.65 -19.95 40.06
CA LYS A 1261 9.62 -21.41 40.13
C LYS A 1261 10.69 -22.05 39.25
N ILE A 1262 11.03 -21.42 38.13
CA ILE A 1262 12.21 -21.74 37.32
C ILE A 1262 13.48 -21.55 38.15
N GLU A 1263 13.58 -20.44 38.88
CA GLU A 1263 14.67 -20.16 39.84
C GLU A 1263 14.79 -21.20 40.95
N LYS A 1264 13.71 -21.93 41.27
CA LYS A 1264 13.72 -23.04 42.25
C LYS A 1264 14.09 -24.40 41.67
N ARG A 1265 14.14 -24.54 40.33
CA ARG A 1265 14.40 -25.81 39.62
C ARG A 1265 15.77 -25.83 38.93
N SER A 1266 16.34 -24.67 38.59
CA SER A 1266 17.77 -24.47 38.32
C SER A 1266 18.55 -24.45 39.62
#